data_AF-A0A238VBQ8-F1
#
_entry.id   AF-A0A238VBQ8-F1
#
_cell.length_a   1.000
_cell.length_b   1.000
_cell.length_c   1.000
_cell.angle_alpha   90.00
_cell.angle_beta   90.00
_cell.angle_gamma   90.00
#
_symmetry.space_group_name_H-M   'P 1'
#
loop_
_entity.id
_entity.type
_entity.pdbx_description
1 polymer ?
#
loop_
_entity_poly.entity_id
_entity_poly.type
_entity_poly.pdbx_seq_one_letter_code
_entity_poly.pdbx_strand_id
1 'polypeptide(L)'
;MSSSTPASQFGPNEWLVEEMYERYLDDPNSVDPAWHDFFADFKSAHASDGKRDAGGESATASQDQQAQQAATQRPQQEQAPQQEQAPQQPEQQGQQGQQARQTSADGSGQDSGSRAAAPSGTAGQTRQAAPATAQTGTAAEPQQKPQQQQPQQKSQQDAQQADGRDTTLLRGPAAAIAKNMDASLTVPTATSVRAVPAKLMADNRIVINNHLQRTRGGKISFTHLIGYAMVRALREFPNMNRHYELIDGKPHAVTPEHVNLGIAIDLQGKDGQRNLVVASVKAVENMTFLQFWQAYEEIIKKARNNKLTAGDFSGTTISLTNPGGIGTNHSVPRLQSGQGCIIGVGAMQYPAQFEGTSENTLVDLAISKIITLTSTYDHRVIQGAESGEFLKRIHALLLGEDRFYDDIFTSLRLPYEPVRWVEDIPEGAIDKNARVLELIDAYRMRGHLMADADPLNYRQRRHEDLDILSHGLTLWDLDREFAVGGFAGKQRMRLRDILGVLRDSYCRTVGIEYTHIVDPEERLWLQDRIEVKHEKPPTPEQKYILSKLNAAEAFETFLQTKYVGQKRFSLEGGETVIPLLDTLLDKSAEHELDEVVIGMPHRGRLNVLANIVGKPIAQIFQEFEGNLDPGQAHGSGDVKYHLGAEGKYFRMFGDGETKVSLTANPSHLEAVNPILEGIVRAKQDILDKGSAGYTVLPVLLHGDAAFAGQGVVAETLNLAMLRGYRTGGTVHVIINNQVGFTTAPEHARSTHYATDVAKMIGAPVFHVNGDDPEAVYWVAKLAVDYRQAFNKDVVIDMLCYRRRGHNEGDDPSMTQPAMYDIIDTKRSVRKIYTESLIGRGDLSFEEAETALRDFSSQLEHVFNEVRELEKHPIEASPSVEHHQQLPAQVPTAISQEVIERIGDAFGNPPEGFTPHPRVKPVLERRHKMSREGDIDWAFGELLAFGALALDGRLVRLSGQDSRRGTFVQRHSVLMDRNTGKEYAPLQNLAEGQGRVMVYDSALSEFAALGFEYGYSVANSNALVLWEAQFGDFVNGGQVVIDEYISSGEAKWDQHSGVVLLLPHGHEGQGPDHTSGRIERFLQLCAEHSMTVAVPSTPANYFHLLRRHALDGVDRPVVLFTPKSMLRDKNVRSSLEDFTGSSRFLSVIDDDTVDPAKVRKVLLTSGKLYWELAAEREKRQIDDIALVRIEQYYPIPKDKLRAALQRYPGATSVVWAQEEPENQGAWPFFGLNLPRRVPEAFSEPLQVVCRRPMAAPSAGSPKVHEVEQKAIIDEALS
;
A
#
# COMPACT_ATOMS: atom_id res chain seq x y z
N MET A 1 28.01 -38.16 13.61
CA MET A 1 27.99 -38.52 12.19
C MET A 1 26.59 -38.98 11.85
N SER A 2 26.04 -38.54 10.73
CA SER A 2 24.79 -39.04 10.14
C SER A 2 25.02 -39.16 8.64
N SER A 3 24.57 -40.23 8.01
CA SER A 3 24.86 -40.54 6.60
C SER A 3 23.74 -40.03 5.69
N SER A 4 23.85 -38.78 5.23
CA SER A 4 23.01 -38.24 4.15
C SER A 4 23.53 -38.70 2.78
N THR A 5 22.69 -39.40 2.02
CA THR A 5 22.94 -39.77 0.61
C THR A 5 22.85 -38.52 -0.28
N PRO A 6 23.57 -38.45 -1.42
CA PRO A 6 23.62 -37.23 -2.26
C PRO A 6 22.25 -36.71 -2.72
N ALA A 7 21.27 -37.60 -2.99
CA ALA A 7 19.91 -37.25 -3.39
C ALA A 7 19.22 -36.27 -2.41
N SER A 8 19.45 -36.45 -1.10
CA SER A 8 18.85 -35.62 -0.04
C SER A 8 19.27 -34.14 -0.05
N GLN A 9 20.23 -33.75 -0.90
CA GLN A 9 20.64 -32.35 -1.08
C GLN A 9 19.73 -31.57 -2.03
N PHE A 10 18.87 -32.24 -2.81
CA PHE A 10 18.01 -31.62 -3.84
C PHE A 10 16.59 -31.30 -3.37
N GLY A 11 16.21 -31.74 -2.16
CA GLY A 11 14.96 -31.34 -1.49
C GLY A 11 13.71 -31.63 -2.33
N PRO A 12 12.76 -30.68 -2.49
CA PRO A 12 11.52 -30.90 -3.24
C PRO A 12 11.68 -31.32 -4.71
N ASN A 13 12.89 -31.23 -5.28
CA ASN A 13 13.20 -31.64 -6.66
C ASN A 13 13.81 -33.05 -6.75
N GLU A 14 13.92 -33.80 -5.65
CA GLU A 14 14.49 -35.15 -5.61
C GLU A 14 13.87 -36.08 -6.67
N TRP A 15 12.54 -36.06 -6.82
CA TRP A 15 11.80 -36.83 -7.84
C TRP A 15 12.21 -36.51 -9.29
N LEU A 16 12.58 -35.26 -9.59
CA LEU A 16 13.01 -34.83 -10.92
C LEU A 16 14.45 -35.28 -11.19
N VAL A 17 15.30 -35.27 -10.15
CA VAL A 17 16.66 -35.82 -10.23
C VAL A 17 16.62 -37.35 -10.39
N GLU A 18 15.66 -38.04 -9.76
CA GLU A 18 15.40 -39.46 -10.02
C GLU A 18 14.87 -39.73 -11.44
N GLU A 19 13.91 -38.95 -11.95
CA GLU A 19 13.44 -39.09 -13.35
C GLU A 19 14.57 -38.83 -14.36
N MET A 20 15.43 -37.84 -14.09
CA MET A 20 16.63 -37.57 -14.90
C MET A 20 17.68 -38.70 -14.79
N TYR A 21 17.79 -39.37 -13.63
CA TYR A 21 18.67 -40.51 -13.45
C TYR A 21 18.16 -41.78 -14.15
N GLU A 22 16.85 -42.07 -14.11
CA GLU A 22 16.26 -43.16 -14.89
C GLU A 22 16.49 -42.95 -16.39
N ARG A 23 16.29 -41.72 -16.88
CA ARG A 23 16.60 -41.34 -18.27
C ARG A 23 18.08 -41.49 -18.61
N TYR A 24 19.00 -41.11 -17.71
CA TYR A 24 20.44 -41.31 -17.88
C TYR A 24 20.83 -42.79 -18.02
N LEU A 25 20.16 -43.68 -17.28
CA LEU A 25 20.39 -45.13 -17.36
C LEU A 25 19.88 -45.76 -18.67
N ASP A 26 18.79 -45.22 -19.25
CA ASP A 26 18.25 -45.68 -20.54
C ASP A 26 19.03 -45.12 -21.75
N ASP A 27 19.38 -43.83 -21.74
CA ASP A 27 20.32 -43.19 -22.68
C ASP A 27 20.99 -41.97 -22.02
N PRO A 28 22.32 -42.00 -21.76
CA PRO A 28 23.04 -40.86 -21.21
C PRO A 28 22.86 -39.55 -21.99
N ASN A 29 22.63 -39.61 -23.31
CA ASN A 29 22.44 -38.42 -24.15
C ASN A 29 21.05 -37.79 -24.01
N SER A 30 20.12 -38.42 -23.27
CA SER A 30 18.77 -37.89 -23.01
C SER A 30 18.72 -36.82 -21.91
N VAL A 31 19.83 -36.64 -21.18
CA VAL A 31 20.05 -35.58 -20.18
C VAL A 31 21.33 -34.80 -20.50
N ASP A 32 21.36 -33.54 -20.05
CA ASP A 32 22.45 -32.60 -20.36
C ASP A 32 23.81 -33.09 -19.82
N PRO A 33 24.92 -32.95 -20.59
CA PRO A 33 26.26 -33.38 -20.19
C PRO A 33 26.73 -32.90 -18.82
N ALA A 34 26.25 -31.75 -18.33
CA ALA A 34 26.59 -31.26 -16.99
C ALA A 34 26.14 -32.18 -15.84
N TRP A 35 25.22 -33.12 -16.11
CA TRP A 35 24.73 -34.10 -15.13
C TRP A 35 25.42 -35.47 -15.22
N HIS A 36 26.24 -35.72 -16.24
CA HIS A 36 26.79 -37.06 -16.50
C HIS A 36 27.76 -37.50 -15.40
N ASP A 37 28.68 -36.61 -14.98
CA ASP A 37 29.60 -36.87 -13.87
C ASP A 37 28.87 -37.08 -12.53
N PHE A 38 27.75 -36.37 -12.31
CA PHE A 38 26.92 -36.54 -11.11
C PHE A 38 26.19 -37.90 -11.11
N PHE A 39 25.59 -38.28 -12.24
CA PHE A 39 24.87 -39.54 -12.36
C PHE A 39 25.79 -40.77 -12.47
N ALA A 40 27.05 -40.62 -12.87
CA ALA A 40 28.03 -41.72 -12.87
C ALA A 40 28.30 -42.30 -11.47
N ASP A 41 28.24 -41.48 -10.41
CA ASP A 41 28.44 -41.89 -9.00
C ASP A 41 27.13 -42.01 -8.19
N PHE A 42 25.98 -41.71 -8.80
CA PHE A 42 24.67 -41.69 -8.12
C PHE A 42 24.13 -43.09 -7.80
N LYS A 43 23.39 -43.22 -6.69
CA LYS A 43 22.82 -44.49 -6.21
C LYS A 43 21.44 -44.29 -5.60
N SER A 44 20.38 -44.64 -6.35
CA SER A 44 19.01 -44.70 -5.83
C SER A 44 18.83 -45.88 -4.85
N ALA A 45 17.88 -45.74 -3.92
CA ALA A 45 17.75 -46.57 -2.73
C ALA A 45 16.93 -47.88 -2.92
N HIS A 46 16.34 -48.12 -4.09
CA HIS A 46 15.27 -49.11 -4.28
C HIS A 46 15.62 -50.43 -5.00
N ALA A 47 16.91 -50.76 -5.17
CA ALA A 47 17.36 -51.87 -6.03
C ALA A 47 17.96 -53.11 -5.31
N SER A 48 17.43 -53.52 -4.16
CA SER A 48 17.64 -54.87 -3.57
C SER A 48 16.52 -55.19 -2.57
N ASP A 49 16.04 -56.43 -2.39
CA ASP A 49 16.48 -57.72 -2.95
C ASP A 49 15.26 -58.64 -3.21
N GLY A 50 15.42 -59.72 -3.98
CA GLY A 50 14.28 -60.58 -4.35
C GLY A 50 14.61 -62.01 -4.77
N LYS A 51 14.47 -62.97 -3.85
CA LYS A 51 14.39 -64.41 -4.16
C LYS A 51 13.70 -65.24 -3.06
N ARG A 52 13.24 -66.42 -3.48
CA ARG A 52 12.47 -67.43 -2.71
C ARG A 52 13.44 -68.39 -1.97
N ASP A 53 13.05 -69.33 -1.10
CA ASP A 53 11.75 -70.03 -0.94
C ASP A 53 11.58 -70.76 0.42
N ALA A 54 10.34 -71.18 0.71
CA ALA A 54 9.86 -72.27 1.60
C ALA A 54 10.29 -72.42 3.11
N GLY A 55 9.26 -72.54 3.99
CA GLY A 55 9.29 -72.94 5.41
C GLY A 55 8.68 -71.86 6.32
N GLY A 56 7.62 -72.05 7.13
CA GLY A 56 7.18 -73.20 7.92
C GLY A 56 7.57 -72.94 9.40
N GLU A 57 6.68 -72.74 10.39
CA GLU A 57 5.24 -73.01 10.51
C GLU A 57 4.47 -71.90 11.28
N SER A 58 3.14 -72.02 11.36
CA SER A 58 2.23 -71.32 12.28
C SER A 58 2.20 -72.01 13.68
N ALA A 59 1.55 -71.56 14.76
CA ALA A 59 0.45 -70.61 14.95
C ALA A 59 0.33 -70.11 16.42
N THR A 60 -0.56 -69.13 16.64
CA THR A 60 -1.43 -68.87 17.82
C THR A 60 -1.17 -69.53 19.20
N ALA A 61 -1.26 -68.74 20.28
CA ALA A 61 -1.98 -69.14 21.50
C ALA A 61 -2.53 -67.93 22.30
N SER A 62 -3.61 -68.18 23.05
CA SER A 62 -4.47 -67.23 23.76
C SER A 62 -4.01 -66.81 25.17
N GLN A 63 -4.77 -65.85 25.72
CA GLN A 63 -5.26 -65.69 27.11
C GLN A 63 -5.12 -66.94 28.03
N ASP A 64 -5.08 -66.85 29.36
CA ASP A 64 -5.85 -65.91 30.22
C ASP A 64 -5.37 -65.82 31.71
N GLN A 65 -6.01 -64.91 32.48
CA GLN A 65 -6.30 -64.94 33.94
C GLN A 65 -5.33 -64.49 35.06
N GLN A 66 -5.88 -63.59 35.90
CA GLN A 66 -5.77 -63.41 37.38
C GLN A 66 -4.41 -62.95 37.99
N ALA A 67 -4.29 -61.77 38.63
CA ALA A 67 -4.89 -61.20 39.87
C ALA A 67 -4.01 -61.47 41.14
N GLN A 68 -3.94 -60.66 42.21
CA GLN A 68 -4.69 -59.45 42.63
C GLN A 68 -3.92 -58.58 43.68
N GLN A 69 -4.57 -57.52 44.21
CA GLN A 69 -4.18 -56.55 45.28
C GLN A 69 -3.57 -55.22 44.74
N ALA A 70 -4.13 -53.99 44.91
CA ALA A 70 -5.04 -53.34 45.90
C ALA A 70 -4.33 -52.86 47.18
N ALA A 71 -4.71 -51.76 47.87
CA ALA A 71 -5.84 -50.81 47.79
C ALA A 71 -5.40 -49.44 48.42
N THR A 72 -6.07 -48.28 48.42
CA THR A 72 -7.35 -47.72 47.87
C THR A 72 -7.15 -46.16 47.73
N GLN A 73 -8.04 -45.14 47.83
CA GLN A 73 -9.49 -44.95 48.08
C GLN A 73 -9.99 -43.58 47.51
N ARG A 74 -11.30 -43.27 47.67
CA ARG A 74 -11.98 -41.95 47.60
C ARG A 74 -13.12 -41.93 48.64
N PRO A 75 -14.01 -40.92 48.68
CA PRO A 75 -15.44 -41.23 48.55
C PRO A 75 -16.22 -40.38 47.52
N GLN A 76 -17.50 -40.73 47.31
CA GLN A 76 -18.49 -40.14 46.38
C GLN A 76 -19.89 -40.15 47.02
N GLN A 77 -20.89 -39.48 46.42
CA GLN A 77 -22.31 -39.89 46.17
C GLN A 77 -23.14 -38.63 45.76
N GLU A 78 -24.35 -38.67 45.16
CA GLU A 78 -25.31 -39.78 44.93
C GLU A 78 -26.09 -39.69 43.58
N GLN A 79 -27.36 -40.16 43.50
CA GLN A 79 -28.08 -40.62 42.28
C GLN A 79 -29.41 -39.89 41.96
N ALA A 80 -30.07 -40.26 40.85
CA ALA A 80 -31.45 -39.87 40.42
C ALA A 80 -32.45 -41.05 40.54
N PRO A 81 -33.81 -40.91 40.38
CA PRO A 81 -34.42 -41.08 39.03
C PRO A 81 -35.86 -40.50 38.73
N GLN A 82 -36.20 -40.46 37.42
CA GLN A 82 -37.51 -40.76 36.72
C GLN A 82 -38.87 -39.97 36.87
N GLN A 83 -39.43 -39.63 35.68
CA GLN A 83 -40.85 -39.67 35.17
C GLN A 83 -41.99 -38.87 35.89
N GLU A 84 -42.91 -38.14 35.22
CA GLU A 84 -43.93 -38.61 34.25
C GLU A 84 -44.63 -37.50 33.39
N GLN A 85 -45.26 -37.95 32.29
CA GLN A 85 -46.49 -37.47 31.56
C GLN A 85 -46.76 -35.99 31.14
N ALA A 86 -47.41 -35.85 29.98
CA ALA A 86 -48.23 -34.71 29.52
C ALA A 86 -49.71 -35.16 29.41
N PRO A 87 -50.71 -34.27 29.23
CA PRO A 87 -51.31 -34.18 27.88
C PRO A 87 -52.08 -32.87 27.49
N GLN A 88 -52.56 -32.88 26.23
CA GLN A 88 -53.84 -32.32 25.71
C GLN A 88 -53.98 -30.85 25.23
N GLN A 89 -54.70 -30.75 24.09
CA GLN A 89 -55.32 -29.56 23.50
C GLN A 89 -56.71 -29.30 24.14
N PRO A 90 -57.46 -28.30 23.64
CA PRO A 90 -58.69 -28.68 22.94
C PRO A 90 -58.87 -28.01 21.56
N GLU A 91 -59.44 -28.76 20.61
CA GLU A 91 -60.11 -28.22 19.41
C GLU A 91 -61.57 -27.83 19.71
N GLN A 92 -62.15 -26.94 18.87
CA GLN A 92 -63.52 -26.98 18.27
C GLN A 92 -63.97 -25.58 17.84
N GLN A 93 -64.81 -25.34 16.82
CA GLN A 93 -65.49 -26.15 15.77
C GLN A 93 -65.18 -25.48 14.39
N GLY A 94 -65.14 -26.15 13.23
CA GLY A 94 -66.25 -26.79 12.49
C GLY A 94 -66.64 -25.92 11.26
N GLN A 95 -67.10 -26.41 10.10
CA GLN A 95 -67.48 -27.77 9.68
C GLN A 95 -67.18 -28.02 8.17
N GLN A 96 -67.27 -29.30 7.83
CA GLN A 96 -67.57 -29.98 6.55
C GLN A 96 -68.42 -29.19 5.50
N GLY A 97 -68.47 -29.54 4.20
CA GLY A 97 -67.77 -30.61 3.46
C GLY A 97 -68.64 -31.34 2.40
N GLN A 98 -68.03 -31.69 1.25
CA GLN A 98 -68.42 -32.72 0.25
C GLN A 98 -69.58 -32.53 -0.77
N GLN A 99 -69.39 -33.22 -1.92
CA GLN A 99 -70.35 -33.87 -2.86
C GLN A 99 -71.19 -33.08 -3.90
N ALA A 100 -70.57 -32.86 -5.07
CA ALA A 100 -70.93 -33.40 -6.41
C ALA A 100 -72.39 -33.74 -6.82
N ARG A 101 -72.85 -33.18 -7.97
CA ARG A 101 -73.46 -33.83 -9.17
C ARG A 101 -73.79 -32.78 -10.24
N GLN A 102 -73.42 -32.95 -11.52
CA GLN A 102 -74.18 -33.58 -12.63
C GLN A 102 -75.58 -32.98 -12.94
N THR A 103 -75.66 -32.23 -14.04
CA THR A 103 -76.72 -32.14 -15.11
C THR A 103 -76.50 -30.80 -15.84
N SER A 104 -76.46 -30.60 -17.16
CA SER A 104 -76.88 -31.28 -18.41
C SER A 104 -78.12 -30.66 -19.08
N ALA A 105 -77.97 -30.32 -20.37
CA ALA A 105 -78.99 -29.99 -21.38
C ALA A 105 -79.52 -28.55 -21.47
N ASP A 106 -79.76 -28.17 -22.74
CA ASP A 106 -80.65 -27.15 -23.33
C ASP A 106 -80.57 -25.67 -22.87
N GLY A 107 -80.73 -24.67 -23.75
CA GLY A 107 -80.94 -24.72 -25.21
C GLY A 107 -81.68 -23.47 -25.70
N SER A 108 -81.27 -22.90 -26.85
CA SER A 108 -81.80 -21.66 -27.49
C SER A 108 -81.66 -20.36 -26.65
N GLY A 109 -81.43 -19.18 -27.25
CA GLY A 109 -81.19 -18.90 -28.67
C GLY A 109 -80.82 -17.43 -28.93
N GLN A 110 -80.86 -17.11 -30.23
CA GLN A 110 -80.98 -15.83 -30.96
C GLN A 110 -81.42 -14.56 -30.15
N ASP A 111 -81.13 -13.33 -30.60
CA ASP A 111 -80.87 -12.91 -31.99
C ASP A 111 -80.08 -11.59 -32.16
N SER A 112 -79.58 -11.38 -33.37
CA SER A 112 -79.34 -10.09 -34.03
C SER A 112 -78.32 -9.08 -33.43
N GLY A 113 -77.48 -8.41 -34.23
CA GLY A 113 -77.23 -8.60 -35.65
C GLY A 113 -76.45 -7.45 -36.30
N SER A 114 -75.76 -7.72 -37.40
CA SER A 114 -75.27 -6.71 -38.34
C SER A 114 -75.38 -7.25 -39.78
N ARG A 115 -75.74 -6.39 -40.75
CA ARG A 115 -75.91 -6.82 -42.14
C ARG A 115 -75.75 -5.66 -43.14
N ALA A 116 -74.91 -5.91 -44.15
CA ALA A 116 -74.69 -5.07 -45.34
C ALA A 116 -74.05 -3.68 -45.07
N ALA A 117 -73.41 -3.01 -46.04
CA ALA A 117 -73.18 -3.33 -47.44
C ALA A 117 -71.78 -2.86 -47.93
N ALA A 118 -71.29 -3.41 -49.05
CA ALA A 118 -70.24 -2.78 -49.87
C ALA A 118 -70.88 -1.76 -50.84
N PRO A 119 -70.11 -0.92 -51.58
CA PRO A 119 -69.69 -1.36 -52.93
C PRO A 119 -68.38 -0.76 -53.55
N SER A 120 -67.74 -1.57 -54.40
CA SER A 120 -67.05 -1.28 -55.71
C SER A 120 -66.19 -0.02 -56.02
N GLY A 121 -65.04 -0.25 -56.69
CA GLY A 121 -64.43 0.61 -57.74
C GLY A 121 -62.90 0.83 -57.61
N THR A 122 -61.98 0.32 -58.45
CA THR A 122 -61.60 0.61 -59.88
C THR A 122 -61.07 2.04 -60.14
N ALA A 123 -59.96 2.31 -60.86
CA ALA A 123 -58.93 1.48 -61.53
C ALA A 123 -57.67 2.32 -61.94
N GLY A 124 -56.53 1.69 -62.27
CA GLY A 124 -55.80 1.83 -63.55
C GLY A 124 -54.27 1.63 -63.39
N GLN A 125 -53.54 0.83 -64.22
CA GLN A 125 -53.10 1.02 -65.62
C GLN A 125 -51.86 1.94 -65.80
N THR A 126 -50.81 1.67 -66.62
CA THR A 126 -50.21 0.46 -67.28
C THR A 126 -48.87 0.85 -67.98
N ARG A 127 -48.16 -0.12 -68.62
CA ARG A 127 -47.08 0.02 -69.66
C ARG A 127 -45.65 0.34 -69.20
N GLN A 128 -44.56 0.08 -69.95
CA GLN A 128 -44.12 -0.98 -70.90
C GLN A 128 -42.81 -0.50 -71.59
N ALA A 129 -41.75 -1.31 -71.71
CA ALA A 129 -40.80 -1.33 -72.86
C ALA A 129 -39.60 -2.31 -72.64
N ALA A 130 -38.95 -2.68 -73.75
CA ALA A 130 -37.66 -3.38 -73.90
C ALA A 130 -36.91 -2.69 -75.09
N PRO A 131 -35.88 -3.21 -75.81
CA PRO A 131 -35.18 -4.52 -75.76
C PRO A 131 -33.64 -4.45 -76.03
N ALA A 132 -33.04 -5.61 -76.42
CA ALA A 132 -31.87 -5.78 -77.34
C ALA A 132 -30.43 -5.57 -76.79
N THR A 133 -29.34 -6.23 -77.27
CA THR A 133 -29.12 -7.45 -78.09
C THR A 133 -27.62 -7.87 -78.11
N ALA A 134 -27.31 -9.15 -78.45
CA ALA A 134 -26.12 -9.60 -79.23
C ALA A 134 -24.69 -9.55 -78.58
N GLN A 135 -23.67 -10.31 -79.00
CA GLN A 135 -23.52 -11.53 -79.86
C GLN A 135 -22.12 -12.20 -79.69
N THR A 136 -22.01 -13.52 -79.98
CA THR A 136 -20.85 -14.31 -80.50
C THR A 136 -19.45 -14.24 -79.83
N GLY A 137 -18.63 -15.31 -79.80
CA GLY A 137 -18.83 -16.71 -80.22
C GLY A 137 -17.51 -17.45 -80.55
N THR A 138 -17.56 -18.80 -80.68
CA THR A 138 -16.71 -19.69 -81.53
C THR A 138 -15.16 -19.63 -81.47
N ALA A 139 -14.37 -20.71 -81.48
CA ALA A 139 -14.55 -22.18 -81.50
C ALA A 139 -13.16 -22.82 -81.10
N ALA A 140 -12.69 -24.05 -81.41
CA ALA A 140 -13.12 -25.16 -82.27
C ALA A 140 -12.48 -26.53 -81.88
N GLU A 141 -12.92 -27.59 -82.55
CA GLU A 141 -12.35 -28.96 -82.64
C GLU A 141 -11.38 -29.07 -83.87
N PRO A 142 -10.76 -30.22 -84.29
CA PRO A 142 -11.12 -31.62 -84.00
C PRO A 142 -9.98 -32.69 -83.88
N GLN A 143 -10.43 -33.93 -83.73
CA GLN A 143 -9.66 -35.17 -83.57
C GLN A 143 -9.13 -35.77 -84.88
N GLN A 144 -8.07 -36.59 -84.82
CA GLN A 144 -7.90 -37.76 -85.70
C GLN A 144 -7.25 -38.95 -84.97
N LYS A 145 -7.81 -40.15 -85.18
CA LYS A 145 -7.23 -41.47 -84.85
C LYS A 145 -8.00 -42.59 -85.59
N PRO A 146 -7.31 -43.57 -86.17
CA PRO A 146 -7.86 -44.93 -86.30
C PRO A 146 -7.11 -45.94 -85.42
N GLN A 147 -7.72 -47.10 -85.16
CA GLN A 147 -7.19 -48.20 -84.33
C GLN A 147 -7.06 -49.50 -85.13
N GLN A 148 -6.30 -50.45 -84.60
CA GLN A 148 -6.49 -51.91 -84.67
C GLN A 148 -5.47 -52.56 -83.70
N GLN A 149 -5.68 -53.67 -82.99
CA GLN A 149 -6.80 -54.61 -82.76
C GLN A 149 -6.97 -54.80 -81.22
N GLN A 150 -7.80 -55.67 -80.61
CA GLN A 150 -8.70 -56.75 -81.06
C GLN A 150 -10.07 -56.61 -80.29
N PRO A 151 -11.00 -57.60 -80.07
CA PRO A 151 -12.38 -57.30 -80.47
C PRO A 151 -13.52 -57.49 -79.42
N GLN A 152 -14.43 -56.50 -79.43
CA GLN A 152 -15.91 -56.65 -79.38
C GLN A 152 -16.55 -57.11 -78.04
N GLN A 153 -17.81 -56.76 -77.71
CA GLN A 153 -18.86 -56.10 -78.51
C GLN A 153 -19.33 -54.74 -77.94
N LYS A 154 -19.57 -53.80 -78.85
CA LYS A 154 -20.49 -52.66 -78.74
C LYS A 154 -21.86 -53.10 -79.32
N SER A 155 -23.01 -52.47 -79.10
CA SER A 155 -23.46 -51.40 -78.19
C SER A 155 -24.94 -51.12 -78.48
N GLN A 156 -25.72 -50.59 -77.54
CA GLN A 156 -26.85 -49.72 -77.90
C GLN A 156 -27.14 -48.71 -76.80
N GLN A 157 -27.19 -47.43 -77.17
CA GLN A 157 -28.01 -46.44 -76.47
C GLN A 157 -29.44 -46.60 -77.00
N ASP A 158 -30.45 -46.34 -76.16
CA ASP A 158 -31.44 -45.35 -76.59
C ASP A 158 -32.12 -44.67 -75.39
N ALA A 159 -32.83 -43.58 -75.68
CA ALA A 159 -33.28 -42.59 -74.73
C ALA A 159 -34.30 -43.09 -73.67
N GLN A 160 -34.28 -42.45 -72.49
CA GLN A 160 -35.47 -41.68 -72.07
C GLN A 160 -35.18 -40.58 -71.02
N GLN A 161 -35.64 -39.38 -71.38
CA GLN A 161 -36.29 -38.35 -70.54
C GLN A 161 -35.74 -38.02 -69.13
N ALA A 162 -35.20 -36.80 -69.07
CA ALA A 162 -35.36 -35.81 -68.00
C ALA A 162 -35.96 -36.25 -66.64
N ASP A 163 -35.11 -36.17 -65.61
CA ASP A 163 -35.51 -35.43 -64.41
C ASP A 163 -34.42 -34.40 -64.10
N GLY A 164 -34.82 -33.17 -63.77
CA GLY A 164 -33.96 -31.99 -63.66
C GLY A 164 -33.27 -31.89 -62.30
N ARG A 165 -32.67 -32.97 -61.81
CA ARG A 165 -32.11 -33.06 -60.46
C ARG A 165 -30.59 -32.98 -60.47
N ASP A 166 -30.05 -31.93 -59.87
CA ASP A 166 -28.61 -31.79 -59.62
C ASP A 166 -28.19 -32.65 -58.42
N THR A 167 -27.87 -33.92 -58.68
CA THR A 167 -27.65 -34.93 -57.63
C THR A 167 -26.19 -34.96 -57.15
N THR A 168 -25.90 -34.17 -56.10
CA THR A 168 -24.61 -34.24 -55.40
C THR A 168 -24.55 -35.42 -54.42
N LEU A 169 -23.48 -36.22 -54.51
CA LEU A 169 -23.27 -37.36 -53.60
C LEU A 169 -22.77 -36.86 -52.24
N LEU A 170 -23.52 -37.13 -51.16
CA LEU A 170 -23.06 -36.83 -49.80
C LEU A 170 -21.78 -37.62 -49.47
N ARG A 171 -20.78 -36.94 -48.92
CA ARG A 171 -19.47 -37.49 -48.55
C ARG A 171 -19.03 -36.94 -47.19
N GLY A 172 -18.13 -37.66 -46.51
CA GLY A 172 -17.56 -37.23 -45.23
C GLY A 172 -18.64 -36.96 -44.17
N PRO A 173 -18.58 -35.83 -43.42
CA PRO A 173 -19.55 -35.49 -42.38
C PRO A 173 -21.02 -35.53 -42.83
N ALA A 174 -21.33 -35.10 -44.05
CA ALA A 174 -22.71 -35.09 -44.54
C ALA A 174 -23.29 -36.52 -44.72
N ALA A 175 -22.47 -37.49 -45.10
CA ALA A 175 -22.88 -38.89 -45.18
C ALA A 175 -23.02 -39.52 -43.79
N ALA A 176 -22.19 -39.12 -42.83
CA ALA A 176 -22.33 -39.53 -41.43
C ALA A 176 -23.61 -38.96 -40.79
N ILE A 177 -23.94 -37.69 -41.06
CA ILE A 177 -25.19 -37.06 -40.64
C ILE A 177 -26.40 -37.82 -41.21
N ALA A 178 -26.39 -38.15 -42.51
CA ALA A 178 -27.48 -38.93 -43.12
C ALA A 178 -27.69 -40.28 -42.41
N LYS A 179 -26.63 -41.09 -42.26
CA LYS A 179 -26.66 -42.37 -41.53
C LYS A 179 -27.19 -42.21 -40.09
N ASN A 180 -26.79 -41.14 -39.42
CA ASN A 180 -27.19 -40.84 -38.04
C ASN A 180 -28.64 -40.32 -37.94
N MET A 181 -29.17 -39.69 -38.99
CA MET A 181 -30.59 -39.34 -39.09
C MET A 181 -31.46 -40.57 -39.36
N ASP A 182 -31.04 -41.46 -40.27
CA ASP A 182 -31.71 -42.75 -40.51
C ASP A 182 -31.78 -43.59 -39.23
N ALA A 183 -30.68 -43.69 -38.48
CA ALA A 183 -30.64 -44.35 -37.18
C ALA A 183 -31.58 -43.69 -36.16
N SER A 184 -31.70 -42.36 -36.17
CA SER A 184 -32.60 -41.61 -35.27
C SER A 184 -34.08 -41.97 -35.46
N LEU A 185 -34.49 -42.50 -36.61
CA LEU A 185 -35.88 -42.91 -36.86
C LEU A 185 -36.32 -44.06 -35.94
N THR A 186 -35.38 -44.82 -35.38
CA THR A 186 -35.63 -45.93 -34.44
C THR A 186 -35.84 -45.49 -32.99
N VAL A 187 -35.71 -44.20 -32.70
CA VAL A 187 -35.87 -43.62 -31.36
C VAL A 187 -37.25 -42.94 -31.26
N PRO A 188 -38.20 -43.48 -30.47
CA PRO A 188 -39.54 -42.92 -30.29
C PRO A 188 -39.49 -41.76 -29.28
N THR A 189 -39.22 -40.57 -29.79
CA THR A 189 -39.10 -39.37 -28.97
C THR A 189 -40.44 -38.77 -28.57
N ALA A 190 -40.54 -38.33 -27.32
CA ALA A 190 -41.55 -37.36 -26.87
C ALA A 190 -40.86 -36.03 -26.52
N THR A 191 -41.63 -34.96 -26.28
CA THR A 191 -41.06 -33.63 -26.03
C THR A 191 -41.83 -32.84 -24.98
N SER A 192 -41.12 -32.42 -23.93
CA SER A 192 -41.59 -31.46 -22.92
C SER A 192 -41.15 -30.06 -23.29
N VAL A 193 -41.94 -29.04 -22.94
CA VAL A 193 -41.65 -27.63 -23.22
C VAL A 193 -41.93 -26.80 -21.97
N ARG A 194 -41.04 -25.86 -21.64
CA ARG A 194 -41.19 -24.92 -20.51
C ARG A 194 -40.62 -23.54 -20.87
N ALA A 195 -41.41 -22.49 -20.69
CA ALA A 195 -40.91 -21.12 -20.67
C ALA A 195 -40.16 -20.85 -19.35
N VAL A 196 -39.04 -20.11 -19.43
CA VAL A 196 -38.20 -19.74 -18.28
C VAL A 196 -37.88 -18.24 -18.36
N PRO A 197 -38.05 -17.46 -17.28
CA PRO A 197 -37.64 -16.06 -17.23
C PRO A 197 -36.13 -15.90 -17.46
N ALA A 198 -35.74 -14.97 -18.32
CA ALA A 198 -34.34 -14.73 -18.68
C ALA A 198 -33.71 -13.55 -17.92
N LYS A 199 -34.49 -12.71 -17.21
CA LYS A 199 -34.03 -11.48 -16.52
C LYS A 199 -32.80 -11.74 -15.63
N LEU A 200 -32.93 -12.60 -14.62
CA LEU A 200 -31.85 -12.89 -13.67
C LEU A 200 -30.60 -13.46 -14.35
N MET A 201 -30.80 -14.41 -15.28
CA MET A 201 -29.71 -15.02 -16.04
C MET A 201 -28.98 -13.98 -16.91
N ALA A 202 -29.68 -13.00 -17.48
CA ALA A 202 -29.08 -11.89 -18.21
C ALA A 202 -28.34 -10.92 -17.28
N ASP A 203 -28.93 -10.58 -16.14
CA ASP A 203 -28.37 -9.62 -15.17
C ASP A 203 -27.09 -10.15 -14.52
N ASN A 204 -27.11 -11.39 -13.99
CA ASN A 204 -25.90 -12.03 -13.46
C ASN A 204 -24.85 -12.28 -14.55
N ARG A 205 -25.26 -12.58 -15.79
CA ARG A 205 -24.33 -12.69 -16.92
C ARG A 205 -23.68 -11.34 -17.26
N ILE A 206 -24.36 -10.20 -17.10
CA ILE A 206 -23.74 -8.87 -17.28
C ILE A 206 -22.69 -8.64 -16.19
N VAL A 207 -23.03 -8.88 -14.91
CA VAL A 207 -22.07 -8.73 -13.79
C VAL A 207 -20.82 -9.59 -13.99
N ILE A 208 -20.98 -10.88 -14.36
CA ILE A 208 -19.86 -11.79 -14.62
C ILE A 208 -18.96 -11.27 -15.76
N ASN A 209 -19.53 -10.85 -16.88
CA ASN A 209 -18.73 -10.36 -18.01
C ASN A 209 -18.04 -9.02 -17.71
N ASN A 210 -18.69 -8.12 -16.95
CA ASN A 210 -18.11 -6.85 -16.52
C ASN A 210 -16.98 -7.01 -15.47
N HIS A 211 -16.90 -8.17 -14.80
CA HIS A 211 -15.74 -8.57 -14.00
C HIS A 211 -14.64 -9.16 -14.90
N LEU A 212 -14.95 -10.21 -15.67
CA LEU A 212 -13.98 -10.92 -16.52
C LEU A 212 -13.26 -10.01 -17.53
N GLN A 213 -13.96 -9.03 -18.11
CA GLN A 213 -13.39 -8.07 -19.06
C GLN A 213 -12.24 -7.21 -18.47
N ARG A 214 -12.18 -7.00 -17.15
CA ARG A 214 -11.10 -6.26 -16.49
C ARG A 214 -10.05 -7.17 -15.83
N THR A 215 -10.43 -8.37 -15.41
CA THR A 215 -9.48 -9.34 -14.83
C THR A 215 -8.82 -10.17 -15.93
N ARG A 216 -9.17 -11.46 -16.04
CA ARG A 216 -8.42 -12.47 -16.84
C ARG A 216 -8.89 -12.58 -18.30
N GLY A 217 -9.84 -11.76 -18.73
CA GLY A 217 -10.50 -11.88 -20.03
C GLY A 217 -11.50 -13.04 -20.10
N GLY A 218 -11.89 -13.42 -21.32
CA GLY A 218 -12.93 -14.41 -21.58
C GLY A 218 -14.37 -13.85 -21.50
N LYS A 219 -15.37 -14.68 -21.83
CA LYS A 219 -16.77 -14.25 -21.93
C LYS A 219 -17.75 -15.40 -21.66
N ILE A 220 -18.62 -15.25 -20.66
CA ILE A 220 -19.68 -16.22 -20.39
C ILE A 220 -20.85 -16.02 -21.37
N SER A 221 -21.27 -17.11 -22.00
CA SER A 221 -22.48 -17.18 -22.84
C SER A 221 -23.68 -17.70 -22.03
N PHE A 222 -24.90 -17.45 -22.53
CA PHE A 222 -26.11 -18.05 -21.96
C PHE A 222 -26.06 -19.59 -22.02
N THR A 223 -25.44 -20.16 -23.06
CA THR A 223 -25.27 -21.61 -23.22
C THR A 223 -24.41 -22.22 -22.11
N HIS A 224 -23.44 -21.50 -21.54
CA HIS A 224 -22.63 -22.01 -20.43
C HIS A 224 -23.47 -22.10 -19.14
N LEU A 225 -24.29 -21.07 -18.86
CA LEU A 225 -25.19 -21.04 -17.70
C LEU A 225 -26.27 -22.13 -17.80
N ILE A 226 -26.94 -22.24 -18.94
CA ILE A 226 -27.98 -23.26 -19.17
C ILE A 226 -27.38 -24.67 -19.18
N GLY A 227 -26.19 -24.86 -19.76
CA GLY A 227 -25.47 -26.13 -19.74
C GLY A 227 -25.10 -26.57 -18.33
N TYR A 228 -24.57 -25.67 -17.50
CA TYR A 228 -24.23 -25.99 -16.11
C TYR A 228 -25.48 -26.22 -15.23
N ALA A 229 -26.56 -25.47 -15.46
CA ALA A 229 -27.86 -25.73 -14.82
C ALA A 229 -28.41 -27.13 -15.17
N MET A 230 -28.28 -27.54 -16.43
CA MET A 230 -28.65 -28.88 -16.88
C MET A 230 -27.79 -29.97 -16.24
N VAL A 231 -26.46 -29.78 -16.16
CA VAL A 231 -25.53 -30.71 -15.49
C VAL A 231 -25.83 -30.81 -13.98
N ARG A 232 -26.14 -29.71 -13.30
CA ARG A 232 -26.56 -29.74 -11.90
C ARG A 232 -27.90 -30.46 -11.70
N ALA A 233 -28.89 -30.21 -12.57
CA ALA A 233 -30.19 -30.89 -12.49
C ALA A 233 -30.08 -32.42 -12.68
N LEU A 234 -29.10 -32.93 -13.43
CA LEU A 234 -28.87 -34.37 -13.59
C LEU A 234 -28.46 -35.10 -12.29
N ARG A 235 -28.03 -34.38 -11.24
CA ARG A 235 -27.75 -34.98 -9.93
C ARG A 235 -29.02 -35.48 -9.23
N GLU A 236 -30.15 -34.82 -9.47
CA GLU A 236 -31.47 -35.19 -8.96
C GLU A 236 -32.26 -36.06 -9.95
N PHE A 237 -32.01 -35.87 -11.24
CA PHE A 237 -32.68 -36.58 -12.34
C PHE A 237 -31.68 -37.42 -13.17
N PRO A 238 -30.92 -38.37 -12.58
CA PRO A 238 -29.90 -39.15 -13.29
C PRO A 238 -30.50 -40.03 -14.41
N ASN A 239 -31.79 -40.36 -14.31
CA ASN A 239 -32.55 -41.06 -15.34
C ASN A 239 -32.54 -40.32 -16.69
N MET A 240 -32.47 -38.98 -16.70
CA MET A 240 -32.40 -38.17 -17.93
C MET A 240 -31.08 -38.33 -18.71
N ASN A 241 -30.05 -38.92 -18.09
CA ASN A 241 -28.77 -39.30 -18.71
C ASN A 241 -28.78 -40.76 -19.25
N ARG A 242 -29.82 -41.56 -18.97
CA ARG A 242 -29.93 -42.96 -19.42
C ARG A 242 -30.37 -43.05 -20.88
N HIS A 243 -29.90 -44.06 -21.59
CA HIS A 243 -30.36 -44.39 -22.94
C HIS A 243 -30.95 -45.80 -23.04
N TYR A 244 -31.68 -46.07 -24.11
CA TYR A 244 -32.24 -47.38 -24.43
C TYR A 244 -31.26 -48.23 -25.24
N GLU A 245 -31.04 -49.49 -24.84
CA GLU A 245 -30.25 -50.47 -25.60
C GLU A 245 -30.92 -51.86 -25.60
N LEU A 246 -30.59 -52.69 -26.60
CA LEU A 246 -31.03 -54.09 -26.73
C LEU A 246 -29.91 -55.09 -26.37
N ILE A 247 -29.49 -55.10 -25.11
CA ILE A 247 -28.54 -56.11 -24.60
C ILE A 247 -29.22 -57.48 -24.60
N ASP A 248 -28.58 -58.49 -25.21
CA ASP A 248 -29.11 -59.84 -25.47
C ASP A 248 -30.53 -59.86 -26.07
N GLY A 249 -30.85 -58.87 -26.91
CA GLY A 249 -32.16 -58.72 -27.55
C GLY A 249 -33.29 -58.29 -26.61
N LYS A 250 -32.97 -57.90 -25.35
CA LYS A 250 -33.94 -57.43 -24.35
C LYS A 250 -33.81 -55.92 -24.11
N PRO A 251 -34.92 -55.20 -23.88
CA PRO A 251 -34.89 -53.77 -23.61
C PRO A 251 -34.22 -53.47 -22.26
N HIS A 252 -33.18 -52.63 -22.28
CA HIS A 252 -32.48 -52.13 -21.09
C HIS A 252 -32.42 -50.61 -21.08
N ALA A 253 -32.50 -50.02 -19.88
CA ALA A 253 -32.22 -48.60 -19.64
C ALA A 253 -30.80 -48.46 -19.10
N VAL A 254 -29.84 -48.25 -19.99
CA VAL A 254 -28.41 -48.18 -19.66
C VAL A 254 -28.13 -46.87 -18.94
N THR A 255 -27.44 -46.94 -17.80
CA THR A 255 -26.92 -45.78 -17.08
C THR A 255 -25.45 -45.60 -17.44
N PRO A 256 -25.06 -44.52 -18.15
CA PRO A 256 -23.66 -44.23 -18.41
C PRO A 256 -22.89 -43.92 -17.13
N GLU A 257 -21.61 -44.25 -17.11
CA GLU A 257 -20.67 -43.97 -16.00
C GLU A 257 -20.51 -42.46 -15.73
N HIS A 258 -20.56 -41.64 -16.79
CA HIS A 258 -20.34 -40.20 -16.76
C HIS A 258 -21.48 -39.42 -17.41
N VAL A 259 -21.58 -38.13 -17.10
CA VAL A 259 -22.32 -37.15 -17.89
C VAL A 259 -21.37 -36.59 -18.95
N ASN A 260 -21.64 -36.89 -20.21
CA ASN A 260 -20.86 -36.42 -21.35
C ASN A 260 -21.70 -35.46 -22.19
N LEU A 261 -21.53 -34.16 -21.95
CA LEU A 261 -22.34 -33.08 -22.53
C LEU A 261 -21.96 -32.82 -23.99
N GLY A 262 -22.83 -33.22 -24.91
CA GLY A 262 -22.76 -32.81 -26.31
C GLY A 262 -23.19 -31.36 -26.48
N ILE A 263 -22.35 -30.54 -27.10
CA ILE A 263 -22.62 -29.15 -27.48
C ILE A 263 -22.81 -29.12 -29.00
N ALA A 264 -23.95 -28.60 -29.47
CA ALA A 264 -24.14 -28.33 -30.89
C ALA A 264 -23.36 -27.07 -31.30
N ILE A 265 -22.36 -27.24 -32.16
CA ILE A 265 -21.45 -26.20 -32.66
C ILE A 265 -21.73 -26.00 -34.16
N ASP A 266 -22.09 -24.78 -34.53
CA ASP A 266 -22.23 -24.36 -35.92
C ASP A 266 -20.87 -23.93 -36.48
N LEU A 267 -20.37 -24.65 -37.49
CA LEU A 267 -19.09 -24.40 -38.16
C LEU A 267 -19.33 -23.90 -39.58
N GLN A 268 -18.94 -22.65 -39.85
CA GLN A 268 -18.95 -22.09 -41.20
C GLN A 268 -17.68 -22.54 -41.95
N GLY A 269 -17.87 -23.28 -43.04
CA GLY A 269 -16.82 -23.69 -43.96
C GLY A 269 -16.35 -22.55 -44.86
N LYS A 270 -15.18 -22.74 -45.50
CA LYS A 270 -14.57 -21.74 -46.39
C LYS A 270 -15.47 -21.33 -47.57
N ASP A 271 -16.33 -22.25 -48.02
CA ASP A 271 -17.25 -22.06 -49.14
C ASP A 271 -18.61 -21.47 -48.69
N GLY A 272 -18.69 -20.93 -47.47
CA GLY A 272 -19.89 -20.32 -46.89
C GLY A 272 -20.94 -21.31 -46.34
N GLN A 273 -20.84 -22.61 -46.66
CA GLN A 273 -21.73 -23.64 -46.11
C GLN A 273 -21.56 -23.77 -44.59
N ARG A 274 -22.67 -24.01 -43.87
CA ARG A 274 -22.71 -24.16 -42.41
C ARG A 274 -22.95 -25.63 -42.04
N ASN A 275 -22.05 -26.20 -41.24
CA ASN A 275 -22.13 -27.57 -40.75
C ASN A 275 -22.34 -27.57 -39.24
N LEU A 276 -23.49 -28.10 -38.78
CA LEU A 276 -23.74 -28.32 -37.36
C LEU A 276 -23.12 -29.65 -36.93
N VAL A 277 -22.21 -29.61 -35.94
CA VAL A 277 -21.58 -30.80 -35.34
C VAL A 277 -21.83 -30.83 -33.84
N VAL A 278 -21.92 -32.02 -33.23
CA VAL A 278 -22.07 -32.16 -31.77
C VAL A 278 -20.77 -32.71 -31.19
N ALA A 279 -20.04 -31.89 -30.43
CA ALA A 279 -18.81 -32.30 -29.75
C ALA A 279 -19.03 -32.37 -28.23
N SER A 280 -18.32 -33.27 -27.55
CA SER A 280 -18.71 -33.80 -26.24
C SER A 280 -17.71 -33.47 -25.15
N VAL A 281 -18.10 -32.61 -24.20
CA VAL A 281 -17.35 -32.36 -22.96
C VAL A 281 -17.55 -33.55 -22.02
N LYS A 282 -16.46 -34.10 -21.49
CA LYS A 282 -16.47 -35.38 -20.74
C LYS A 282 -16.56 -35.18 -19.22
N ALA A 283 -17.17 -36.14 -18.53
CA ALA A 283 -17.19 -36.26 -17.07
C ALA A 283 -17.55 -34.94 -16.34
N VAL A 284 -18.58 -34.24 -16.82
CA VAL A 284 -18.91 -32.89 -16.32
C VAL A 284 -19.64 -32.89 -14.97
N GLU A 285 -20.13 -34.04 -14.50
CA GLU A 285 -20.92 -34.17 -13.27
C GLU A 285 -20.21 -33.67 -12.00
N ASN A 286 -18.88 -33.76 -11.96
CA ASN A 286 -18.03 -33.37 -10.83
C ASN A 286 -17.28 -32.04 -11.04
N MET A 287 -17.46 -31.37 -12.18
CA MET A 287 -16.77 -30.10 -12.46
C MET A 287 -17.36 -28.93 -11.68
N THR A 288 -16.48 -28.05 -11.19
CA THR A 288 -16.85 -26.67 -10.84
C THR A 288 -17.19 -25.86 -12.11
N PHE A 289 -17.87 -24.71 -11.97
CA PHE A 289 -18.23 -23.89 -13.14
C PHE A 289 -17.02 -23.44 -13.97
N LEU A 290 -15.89 -23.13 -13.32
CA LEU A 290 -14.65 -22.76 -13.99
C LEU A 290 -14.07 -23.93 -14.81
N GLN A 291 -13.98 -25.12 -14.22
CA GLN A 291 -13.53 -26.32 -14.94
C GLN A 291 -14.46 -26.67 -16.12
N PHE A 292 -15.77 -26.60 -15.89
CA PHE A 292 -16.79 -26.79 -16.91
C PHE A 292 -16.63 -25.79 -18.06
N TRP A 293 -16.47 -24.50 -17.76
CA TRP A 293 -16.28 -23.46 -18.79
C TRP A 293 -14.95 -23.62 -19.53
N GLN A 294 -13.85 -23.98 -18.85
CA GLN A 294 -12.56 -24.26 -19.49
C GLN A 294 -12.65 -25.44 -20.45
N ALA A 295 -13.24 -26.57 -20.02
CA ALA A 295 -13.42 -27.75 -20.88
C ALA A 295 -14.38 -27.49 -22.06
N TYR A 296 -15.42 -26.67 -21.83
CA TYR A 296 -16.32 -26.19 -22.89
C TYR A 296 -15.55 -25.37 -23.94
N GLU A 297 -14.78 -24.35 -23.52
CA GLU A 297 -14.02 -23.49 -24.44
C GLU A 297 -12.88 -24.25 -25.14
N GLU A 298 -12.28 -25.27 -24.51
CA GLU A 298 -11.31 -26.14 -25.17
C GLU A 298 -11.93 -26.87 -26.36
N ILE A 299 -13.12 -27.46 -26.18
CA ILE A 299 -13.88 -28.11 -27.26
C ILE A 299 -14.28 -27.10 -28.35
N ILE A 300 -14.73 -25.88 -27.99
CA ILE A 300 -15.00 -24.81 -28.96
C ILE A 300 -13.73 -24.39 -29.72
N LYS A 301 -12.57 -24.31 -29.03
CA LYS A 301 -11.27 -23.96 -29.62
C LYS A 301 -10.76 -25.07 -30.53
N LYS A 302 -10.95 -26.35 -30.20
CA LYS A 302 -10.71 -27.48 -31.11
C LYS A 302 -11.60 -27.39 -32.35
N ALA A 303 -12.90 -27.16 -32.17
CA ALA A 303 -13.88 -27.06 -33.26
C ALA A 303 -13.54 -25.94 -34.25
N ARG A 304 -13.35 -24.70 -33.78
CA ARG A 304 -13.00 -23.55 -34.63
C ARG A 304 -11.68 -23.71 -35.37
N ASN A 305 -10.70 -24.40 -34.77
CA ASN A 305 -9.40 -24.66 -35.39
C ASN A 305 -9.36 -25.95 -36.24
N ASN A 306 -10.50 -26.65 -36.44
CA ASN A 306 -10.58 -27.95 -37.12
C ASN A 306 -9.67 -29.04 -36.52
N LYS A 307 -9.51 -29.03 -35.19
CA LYS A 307 -8.70 -29.99 -34.41
C LYS A 307 -9.55 -30.97 -33.57
N LEU A 308 -10.81 -31.20 -33.92
CA LEU A 308 -11.64 -32.23 -33.28
C LEU A 308 -11.21 -33.64 -33.74
N THR A 309 -11.11 -34.56 -32.79
CA THR A 309 -10.78 -35.97 -33.01
C THR A 309 -12.03 -36.85 -32.96
N ALA A 310 -11.92 -38.12 -33.35
CA ALA A 310 -13.03 -39.07 -33.23
C ALA A 310 -13.53 -39.26 -31.78
N GLY A 311 -12.66 -39.06 -30.78
CA GLY A 311 -13.02 -39.15 -29.36
C GLY A 311 -13.86 -37.96 -28.85
N ASP A 312 -13.71 -36.78 -29.46
CA ASP A 312 -14.52 -35.61 -29.12
C ASP A 312 -15.99 -35.77 -29.58
N PHE A 313 -16.31 -36.71 -30.48
CA PHE A 313 -17.66 -36.99 -30.98
C PHE A 313 -18.34 -38.23 -30.33
N SER A 314 -17.57 -39.21 -29.87
CA SER A 314 -18.11 -40.46 -29.32
C SER A 314 -18.73 -40.28 -27.93
N GLY A 315 -19.56 -41.23 -27.48
CA GLY A 315 -19.96 -41.35 -26.07
C GLY A 315 -20.70 -40.15 -25.46
N THR A 316 -21.42 -39.35 -26.27
CA THR A 316 -22.33 -38.31 -25.77
C THR A 316 -23.55 -38.95 -25.12
N THR A 317 -23.96 -38.47 -23.93
CA THR A 317 -25.08 -39.06 -23.16
C THR A 317 -26.32 -38.14 -23.14
N ILE A 318 -26.08 -36.83 -23.10
CA ILE A 318 -27.06 -35.76 -23.19
C ILE A 318 -26.48 -34.66 -24.09
N SER A 319 -27.31 -33.90 -24.83
CA SER A 319 -26.80 -32.75 -25.59
C SER A 319 -27.66 -31.50 -25.48
N LEU A 320 -27.01 -30.36 -25.69
CA LEU A 320 -27.59 -29.02 -25.64
C LEU A 320 -27.44 -28.37 -27.02
N THR A 321 -28.54 -27.85 -27.56
CA THR A 321 -28.57 -27.12 -28.84
C THR A 321 -29.21 -25.75 -28.68
N ASN A 322 -28.63 -24.72 -29.30
CA ASN A 322 -29.07 -23.32 -29.18
C ASN A 322 -29.39 -22.70 -30.56
N PRO A 323 -30.53 -23.08 -31.18
CA PRO A 323 -31.06 -22.41 -32.35
C PRO A 323 -31.68 -21.03 -32.02
N GLY A 324 -31.86 -20.68 -30.74
CA GLY A 324 -32.32 -19.35 -30.33
C GLY A 324 -31.44 -18.20 -30.85
N GLY A 325 -30.14 -18.46 -31.09
CA GLY A 325 -29.21 -17.50 -31.71
C GLY A 325 -29.53 -17.10 -33.15
N ILE A 326 -30.45 -17.81 -33.84
CA ILE A 326 -30.97 -17.44 -35.17
C ILE A 326 -32.48 -17.11 -35.15
N GLY A 327 -33.04 -16.80 -33.97
CA GLY A 327 -34.44 -16.38 -33.82
C GLY A 327 -35.46 -17.53 -33.68
N THR A 328 -35.02 -18.78 -33.59
CA THR A 328 -35.93 -19.92 -33.40
C THR A 328 -36.50 -19.95 -31.98
N ASN A 329 -37.81 -19.72 -31.83
CA ASN A 329 -38.47 -19.73 -30.51
C ASN A 329 -38.48 -21.13 -29.86
N HIS A 330 -38.83 -22.20 -30.59
CA HIS A 330 -38.77 -23.58 -30.08
C HIS A 330 -38.21 -24.53 -31.13
N SER A 331 -37.55 -25.61 -30.68
CA SER A 331 -36.95 -26.62 -31.55
C SER A 331 -37.14 -28.02 -31.00
N VAL A 332 -37.38 -28.99 -31.88
CA VAL A 332 -37.60 -30.40 -31.57
C VAL A 332 -36.55 -31.24 -32.32
N PRO A 333 -35.31 -31.31 -31.81
CA PRO A 333 -34.21 -32.00 -32.48
C PRO A 333 -34.40 -33.53 -32.46
N ARG A 334 -33.93 -34.23 -33.51
CA ARG A 334 -33.92 -35.70 -33.54
C ARG A 334 -32.89 -36.24 -32.54
N LEU A 335 -33.37 -36.99 -31.54
CA LEU A 335 -32.51 -37.68 -30.56
C LEU A 335 -31.65 -38.75 -31.24
N GLN A 336 -30.36 -38.78 -30.91
CA GLN A 336 -29.42 -39.81 -31.36
C GLN A 336 -29.56 -41.08 -30.50
N SER A 337 -29.32 -42.25 -31.10
CA SER A 337 -29.18 -43.50 -30.32
C SER A 337 -27.95 -43.40 -29.41
N GLY A 338 -28.04 -43.94 -28.19
CA GLY A 338 -27.02 -43.81 -27.15
C GLY A 338 -27.15 -42.55 -26.26
N GLN A 339 -28.06 -41.63 -26.58
CA GLN A 339 -28.41 -40.48 -25.74
C GLN A 339 -29.78 -40.64 -25.06
N GLY A 340 -29.94 -40.06 -23.86
CA GLY A 340 -31.23 -40.02 -23.16
C GLY A 340 -32.15 -38.90 -23.63
N CYS A 341 -31.61 -37.68 -23.73
CA CYS A 341 -32.34 -36.53 -24.25
C CYS A 341 -31.45 -35.49 -24.94
N ILE A 342 -32.10 -34.57 -25.66
CA ILE A 342 -31.53 -33.31 -26.15
C ILE A 342 -32.34 -32.16 -25.56
N ILE A 343 -31.66 -31.16 -24.99
CA ILE A 343 -32.27 -29.90 -24.55
C ILE A 343 -32.09 -28.84 -25.63
N GLY A 344 -33.20 -28.24 -26.07
CA GLY A 344 -33.23 -27.13 -27.02
C GLY A 344 -33.42 -25.79 -26.31
N VAL A 345 -32.60 -24.81 -26.66
CA VAL A 345 -32.68 -23.42 -26.16
C VAL A 345 -33.26 -22.52 -27.25
N GLY A 346 -34.45 -21.99 -26.97
CA GLY A 346 -35.15 -21.02 -27.80
C GLY A 346 -34.57 -19.61 -27.74
N ALA A 347 -35.06 -18.75 -28.65
CA ALA A 347 -34.72 -17.34 -28.69
C ALA A 347 -35.13 -16.59 -27.41
N MET A 348 -34.33 -15.60 -27.01
CA MET A 348 -34.60 -14.76 -25.83
C MET A 348 -35.47 -13.56 -26.23
N GLN A 349 -36.78 -13.76 -26.23
CA GLN A 349 -37.79 -12.78 -26.67
C GLN A 349 -38.77 -12.43 -25.54
N TYR A 350 -39.62 -11.41 -25.74
CA TYR A 350 -40.73 -11.15 -24.82
C TYR A 350 -41.86 -12.17 -25.05
N PRO A 351 -42.77 -12.38 -24.07
CA PRO A 351 -44.01 -13.12 -24.34
C PRO A 351 -44.80 -12.43 -25.48
N ALA A 352 -45.44 -13.21 -26.35
CA ALA A 352 -45.99 -12.70 -27.62
C ALA A 352 -46.98 -11.52 -27.47
N GLN A 353 -47.75 -11.49 -26.39
CA GLN A 353 -48.68 -10.39 -26.08
C GLN A 353 -48.00 -9.05 -25.70
N PHE A 354 -46.68 -9.05 -25.55
CA PHE A 354 -45.87 -7.88 -25.21
C PHE A 354 -44.87 -7.49 -26.32
N GLU A 355 -44.73 -8.29 -27.39
CA GLU A 355 -43.86 -7.94 -28.52
C GLU A 355 -44.36 -6.67 -29.23
N GLY A 356 -43.42 -5.78 -29.60
CA GLY A 356 -43.73 -4.46 -30.16
C GLY A 356 -44.13 -3.38 -29.14
N THR A 357 -44.24 -3.72 -27.85
CA THR A 357 -44.42 -2.73 -26.77
C THR A 357 -43.15 -1.89 -26.58
N SER A 358 -43.27 -0.63 -26.14
CA SER A 358 -42.11 0.24 -25.87
C SER A 358 -41.23 -0.32 -24.74
N GLU A 359 -39.90 -0.15 -24.82
CA GLU A 359 -38.97 -0.66 -23.81
C GLU A 359 -39.26 -0.07 -22.43
N ASN A 360 -39.57 1.23 -22.35
CA ASN A 360 -39.95 1.90 -21.11
C ASN A 360 -41.19 1.24 -20.50
N THR A 361 -42.27 1.06 -21.27
CA THR A 361 -43.51 0.43 -20.78
C THR A 361 -43.29 -1.02 -20.31
N LEU A 362 -42.38 -1.76 -20.95
CA LEU A 362 -42.01 -3.12 -20.53
C LEU A 362 -41.21 -3.13 -19.22
N VAL A 363 -40.38 -2.12 -19.00
CA VAL A 363 -39.61 -1.91 -17.76
C VAL A 363 -40.51 -1.43 -16.61
N ASP A 364 -41.42 -0.49 -16.89
CA ASP A 364 -42.41 0.01 -15.92
C ASP A 364 -43.30 -1.13 -15.41
N LEU A 365 -43.79 -1.98 -16.32
CA LEU A 365 -44.59 -3.19 -16.04
C LEU A 365 -43.77 -4.40 -15.55
N ALA A 366 -42.47 -4.26 -15.29
CA ALA A 366 -41.57 -5.33 -14.82
C ALA A 366 -41.59 -6.62 -15.69
N ILE A 367 -41.71 -6.49 -17.01
CA ILE A 367 -41.85 -7.63 -17.92
C ILE A 367 -40.49 -8.24 -18.27
N SER A 368 -40.27 -9.49 -17.87
CA SER A 368 -39.08 -10.28 -18.26
C SER A 368 -39.17 -10.77 -19.72
N LYS A 369 -38.04 -10.78 -20.42
CA LYS A 369 -37.85 -11.70 -21.57
C LYS A 369 -37.88 -13.15 -21.07
N ILE A 370 -38.26 -14.07 -21.93
CA ILE A 370 -38.26 -15.52 -21.67
C ILE A 370 -37.33 -16.24 -22.65
N ILE A 371 -36.86 -17.41 -22.24
CA ILE A 371 -36.37 -18.46 -23.15
C ILE A 371 -37.33 -19.64 -23.10
N THR A 372 -37.56 -20.27 -24.25
CA THR A 372 -38.25 -21.56 -24.32
C THR A 372 -37.23 -22.69 -24.20
N LEU A 373 -37.31 -23.51 -23.16
CA LEU A 373 -36.57 -24.75 -23.07
C LEU A 373 -37.44 -25.90 -23.58
N THR A 374 -36.89 -26.70 -24.49
CA THR A 374 -37.48 -27.98 -24.90
C THR A 374 -36.62 -29.13 -24.40
N SER A 375 -37.24 -30.26 -24.03
CA SER A 375 -36.56 -31.52 -23.73
C SER A 375 -37.14 -32.58 -24.64
N THR A 376 -36.35 -33.07 -25.60
CA THR A 376 -36.73 -34.17 -26.50
C THR A 376 -36.02 -35.44 -26.05
N TYR A 377 -36.79 -36.44 -25.59
CA TYR A 377 -36.31 -37.59 -24.82
C TYR A 377 -36.87 -38.91 -25.34
N ASP A 378 -36.18 -40.03 -25.10
CA ASP A 378 -36.66 -41.37 -25.46
C ASP A 378 -37.75 -41.84 -24.48
N HIS A 379 -39.00 -41.92 -24.95
CA HIS A 379 -40.15 -42.24 -24.12
C HIS A 379 -40.19 -43.71 -23.67
N ARG A 380 -39.24 -44.56 -24.13
CA ARG A 380 -39.05 -45.94 -23.63
C ARG A 380 -38.40 -45.98 -22.25
N VAL A 381 -37.61 -44.97 -21.89
CA VAL A 381 -36.74 -44.99 -20.69
C VAL A 381 -36.88 -43.76 -19.79
N ILE A 382 -37.38 -42.64 -20.32
CA ILE A 382 -37.64 -41.39 -19.58
C ILE A 382 -39.14 -41.09 -19.62
N GLN A 383 -39.72 -40.72 -18.48
CA GLN A 383 -41.16 -40.38 -18.40
C GLN A 383 -41.44 -38.90 -18.69
N GLY A 384 -42.61 -38.58 -19.24
CA GLY A 384 -42.99 -37.19 -19.53
C GLY A 384 -43.09 -36.28 -18.28
N ALA A 385 -43.56 -36.82 -17.16
CA ALA A 385 -43.56 -36.10 -15.88
C ALA A 385 -42.13 -35.79 -15.40
N GLU A 386 -41.22 -36.75 -15.56
CA GLU A 386 -39.80 -36.64 -15.17
C GLU A 386 -39.05 -35.62 -16.06
N SER A 387 -39.28 -35.65 -17.38
CA SER A 387 -38.78 -34.61 -18.29
C SER A 387 -39.34 -33.22 -17.98
N GLY A 388 -40.62 -33.12 -17.58
CA GLY A 388 -41.26 -31.87 -17.16
C GLY A 388 -40.70 -31.29 -15.86
N GLU A 389 -40.43 -32.15 -14.88
CA GLU A 389 -39.77 -31.80 -13.60
C GLU A 389 -38.28 -31.51 -13.79
N PHE A 390 -37.58 -32.17 -14.71
CA PHE A 390 -36.20 -31.81 -15.08
C PHE A 390 -36.11 -30.39 -15.66
N LEU A 391 -37.01 -30.04 -16.59
CA LEU A 391 -37.09 -28.66 -17.10
C LEU A 391 -37.49 -27.65 -16.01
N LYS A 392 -38.35 -28.04 -15.06
CA LYS A 392 -38.69 -27.23 -13.87
C LYS A 392 -37.46 -27.01 -12.99
N ARG A 393 -36.61 -28.02 -12.81
CA ARG A 393 -35.39 -27.91 -12.02
C ARG A 393 -34.35 -27.00 -12.68
N ILE A 394 -34.21 -27.07 -14.00
CA ILE A 394 -33.38 -26.10 -14.75
C ILE A 394 -33.94 -24.67 -14.61
N HIS A 395 -35.26 -24.49 -14.67
CA HIS A 395 -35.91 -23.18 -14.43
C HIS A 395 -35.57 -22.65 -13.02
N ALA A 396 -35.76 -23.47 -11.98
CA ALA A 396 -35.42 -23.16 -10.59
C ALA A 396 -33.95 -22.73 -10.40
N LEU A 397 -32.99 -23.52 -10.91
CA LEU A 397 -31.57 -23.21 -10.84
C LEU A 397 -31.24 -21.90 -11.58
N LEU A 398 -31.87 -21.63 -12.73
CA LEU A 398 -31.70 -20.37 -13.47
C LEU A 398 -32.33 -19.15 -12.77
N LEU A 399 -33.24 -19.33 -11.80
CA LEU A 399 -33.70 -18.30 -10.86
C LEU A 399 -32.85 -18.21 -9.58
N GLY A 400 -31.82 -19.05 -9.43
CA GLY A 400 -30.84 -18.96 -8.36
C GLY A 400 -31.06 -19.91 -7.17
N GLU A 401 -31.99 -20.85 -7.25
CA GLU A 401 -32.14 -21.90 -6.24
C GLU A 401 -30.84 -22.69 -6.01
N ASP A 402 -30.69 -23.27 -4.82
CA ASP A 402 -29.54 -24.07 -4.38
C ASP A 402 -28.18 -23.42 -4.70
N ARG A 403 -28.07 -22.11 -4.42
CA ARG A 403 -26.83 -21.32 -4.55
C ARG A 403 -26.27 -21.28 -5.97
N PHE A 404 -27.09 -21.51 -7.00
CA PHE A 404 -26.60 -21.67 -8.38
C PHE A 404 -25.67 -20.54 -8.85
N TYR A 405 -26.04 -19.28 -8.62
CA TYR A 405 -25.17 -18.14 -8.97
C TYR A 405 -24.06 -17.88 -7.94
N ASP A 406 -24.27 -18.16 -6.65
CA ASP A 406 -23.23 -18.02 -5.63
C ASP A 406 -22.05 -18.95 -5.89
N ASP A 407 -22.33 -20.19 -6.29
CA ASP A 407 -21.32 -21.19 -6.65
C ASP A 407 -20.58 -20.81 -7.94
N ILE A 408 -21.28 -20.23 -8.92
CA ILE A 408 -20.68 -19.69 -10.16
C ILE A 408 -19.76 -18.51 -9.83
N PHE A 409 -20.23 -17.56 -9.03
CA PHE A 409 -19.45 -16.39 -8.63
C PHE A 409 -18.24 -16.81 -7.78
N THR A 410 -18.41 -17.77 -6.86
CA THR A 410 -17.30 -18.37 -6.08
C THR A 410 -16.28 -19.06 -6.98
N SER A 411 -16.73 -19.88 -7.93
CA SER A 411 -15.85 -20.61 -8.86
C SER A 411 -15.09 -19.69 -9.82
N LEU A 412 -15.65 -18.52 -10.16
CA LEU A 412 -15.01 -17.48 -10.96
C LEU A 412 -14.23 -16.44 -10.11
N ARG A 413 -14.29 -16.53 -8.78
CA ARG A 413 -13.79 -15.54 -7.80
C ARG A 413 -14.31 -14.10 -8.01
N LEU A 414 -15.61 -13.94 -8.24
CA LEU A 414 -16.26 -12.63 -8.19
C LEU A 414 -16.45 -12.16 -6.73
N PRO A 415 -15.96 -10.97 -6.33
CA PRO A 415 -16.02 -10.50 -4.94
C PRO A 415 -17.38 -9.94 -4.52
N TYR A 416 -18.40 -9.96 -5.39
CA TYR A 416 -19.74 -9.41 -5.12
C TYR A 416 -20.75 -10.53 -4.92
N GLU A 417 -21.84 -10.27 -4.20
CA GLU A 417 -23.02 -11.14 -4.29
C GLU A 417 -23.68 -11.07 -5.69
N PRO A 418 -24.25 -12.18 -6.19
CA PRO A 418 -25.05 -12.17 -7.41
C PRO A 418 -26.37 -11.40 -7.22
N VAL A 419 -26.91 -10.88 -8.31
CA VAL A 419 -28.29 -10.37 -8.36
C VAL A 419 -29.23 -11.50 -7.92
N ARG A 420 -30.18 -11.18 -7.05
CA ARG A 420 -31.17 -12.11 -6.47
C ARG A 420 -32.51 -12.01 -7.23
N TRP A 421 -33.24 -13.11 -7.31
CA TRP A 421 -34.63 -13.11 -7.79
C TRP A 421 -35.56 -12.74 -6.63
N VAL A 422 -36.31 -11.67 -6.81
CA VAL A 422 -37.32 -11.16 -5.87
C VAL A 422 -38.54 -10.65 -6.66
N GLU A 423 -39.68 -10.54 -6.01
CA GLU A 423 -40.85 -9.86 -6.58
C GLU A 423 -40.57 -8.34 -6.71
N ASP A 424 -41.23 -7.64 -7.64
CA ASP A 424 -41.10 -6.18 -7.73
C ASP A 424 -41.81 -5.52 -6.55
N ILE A 425 -41.10 -4.61 -5.88
CA ILE A 425 -41.65 -3.85 -4.75
C ILE A 425 -42.42 -2.67 -5.35
N PRO A 426 -43.74 -2.54 -5.11
CA PRO A 426 -44.51 -1.40 -5.59
C PRO A 426 -44.03 -0.10 -4.94
N GLU A 427 -44.25 1.03 -5.62
CA GLU A 427 -43.89 2.34 -5.07
C GLU A 427 -44.66 2.62 -3.77
N GLY A 428 -43.92 3.03 -2.73
CA GLY A 428 -44.48 3.31 -1.40
C GLY A 428 -44.63 4.80 -1.13
N ALA A 429 -44.76 5.18 0.15
CA ALA A 429 -44.81 6.58 0.57
C ALA A 429 -43.48 7.36 0.38
N ILE A 430 -42.40 6.67 0.03
CA ILE A 430 -41.09 7.25 -0.32
C ILE A 430 -40.72 6.75 -1.71
N ASP A 431 -40.66 7.70 -2.65
CA ASP A 431 -40.21 7.56 -4.04
C ASP A 431 -38.89 6.76 -4.13
N LYS A 432 -38.83 5.80 -5.05
CA LYS A 432 -37.61 5.00 -5.29
C LYS A 432 -36.42 5.88 -5.69
N ASN A 433 -36.64 7.02 -6.33
CA ASN A 433 -35.60 7.98 -6.72
C ASN A 433 -34.85 8.58 -5.52
N ALA A 434 -35.53 8.86 -4.41
CA ALA A 434 -34.88 9.34 -3.19
C ALA A 434 -33.88 8.30 -2.65
N ARG A 435 -34.25 7.03 -2.72
CA ARG A 435 -33.41 5.89 -2.28
C ARG A 435 -32.23 5.65 -3.21
N VAL A 436 -32.36 5.93 -4.50
CA VAL A 436 -31.23 5.86 -5.45
C VAL A 436 -30.19 6.95 -5.15
N LEU A 437 -30.61 8.14 -4.69
CA LEU A 437 -29.68 9.18 -4.21
C LEU A 437 -29.03 8.77 -2.88
N GLU A 438 -29.81 8.24 -1.93
CA GLU A 438 -29.30 7.69 -0.67
C GLU A 438 -28.26 6.58 -0.90
N LEU A 439 -28.50 5.70 -1.88
CA LEU A 439 -27.56 4.64 -2.29
C LEU A 439 -26.29 5.19 -2.94
N ILE A 440 -26.37 6.25 -3.77
CA ILE A 440 -25.19 6.92 -4.34
C ILE A 440 -24.28 7.43 -3.22
N ASP A 441 -24.84 8.17 -2.25
CA ASP A 441 -24.06 8.70 -1.14
C ASP A 441 -23.59 7.61 -0.16
N ALA A 442 -24.34 6.51 0.01
CA ALA A 442 -23.88 5.34 0.76
C ALA A 442 -22.63 4.70 0.13
N TYR A 443 -22.61 4.49 -1.20
CA TYR A 443 -21.42 3.98 -1.90
C TYR A 443 -20.22 4.95 -1.80
N ARG A 444 -20.46 6.27 -1.87
CA ARG A 444 -19.41 7.29 -1.68
C ARG A 444 -18.83 7.29 -0.27
N MET A 445 -19.66 7.07 0.76
CA MET A 445 -19.26 7.09 2.17
C MET A 445 -18.69 5.75 2.68
N ARG A 446 -19.06 4.61 2.07
CA ARG A 446 -18.81 3.26 2.63
C ARG A 446 -18.38 2.21 1.61
N GLY A 447 -18.36 2.52 0.32
CA GLY A 447 -18.02 1.57 -0.75
C GLY A 447 -16.65 0.90 -0.56
N HIS A 448 -15.70 1.63 0.02
CA HIS A 448 -14.37 1.15 0.41
C HIS A 448 -14.39 -0.06 1.37
N LEU A 449 -15.41 -0.21 2.22
CA LEU A 449 -15.60 -1.39 3.09
C LEU A 449 -15.97 -2.66 2.29
N MET A 450 -16.52 -2.48 1.08
CA MET A 450 -16.80 -3.54 0.11
C MET A 450 -15.77 -3.66 -1.01
N ALA A 451 -14.74 -2.81 -1.05
CA ALA A 451 -13.69 -2.89 -2.06
C ALA A 451 -12.90 -4.21 -1.96
N ASP A 452 -12.50 -4.72 -3.12
CA ASP A 452 -11.64 -5.89 -3.26
C ASP A 452 -10.15 -5.50 -3.22
N ALA A 453 -9.80 -4.69 -2.21
CA ALA A 453 -8.47 -4.15 -1.99
C ALA A 453 -7.50 -5.17 -1.36
N ASP A 454 -7.99 -6.12 -0.56
CA ASP A 454 -7.14 -7.16 0.03
C ASP A 454 -6.76 -8.23 -1.02
N PRO A 455 -5.46 -8.43 -1.32
CA PRO A 455 -4.99 -9.49 -2.22
C PRO A 455 -5.19 -10.90 -1.69
N LEU A 456 -5.16 -11.13 -0.37
CA LEU A 456 -5.10 -12.48 0.22
C LEU A 456 -6.47 -13.15 0.31
N ASN A 457 -7.44 -12.52 0.98
CA ASN A 457 -8.68 -13.19 1.39
C ASN A 457 -9.81 -12.98 0.38
N TYR A 458 -9.91 -13.90 -0.59
CA TYR A 458 -11.11 -13.98 -1.44
C TYR A 458 -12.35 -14.32 -0.59
N ARG A 459 -13.33 -13.42 -0.58
CA ARG A 459 -14.67 -13.63 -0.03
C ARG A 459 -15.71 -12.90 -0.89
N GLN A 460 -16.95 -13.38 -0.90
CA GLN A 460 -18.07 -12.57 -1.40
C GLN A 460 -18.33 -11.45 -0.38
N ARG A 461 -18.10 -10.21 -0.80
CA ARG A 461 -18.23 -8.99 0.00
C ARG A 461 -19.67 -8.48 -0.07
N ARG A 462 -20.18 -8.00 1.07
CA ARG A 462 -21.51 -7.39 1.22
C ARG A 462 -21.49 -6.38 2.37
N HIS A 463 -22.37 -5.39 2.32
CA HIS A 463 -22.62 -4.42 3.38
C HIS A 463 -24.09 -3.99 3.27
N GLU A 464 -24.79 -3.91 4.39
CA GLU A 464 -26.25 -3.70 4.41
C GLU A 464 -26.65 -2.37 3.76
N ASP A 465 -25.94 -1.29 4.10
CA ASP A 465 -26.09 0.06 3.52
C ASP A 465 -25.88 0.13 1.98
N LEU A 466 -25.26 -0.90 1.37
CA LEU A 466 -24.84 -0.93 -0.05
C LEU A 466 -25.60 -1.97 -0.89
N ASP A 467 -26.45 -2.79 -0.25
CA ASP A 467 -27.36 -3.71 -0.93
C ASP A 467 -28.55 -2.93 -1.50
N ILE A 468 -29.01 -3.29 -2.70
CA ILE A 468 -30.21 -2.69 -3.28
C ILE A 468 -31.48 -3.13 -2.54
N LEU A 469 -31.48 -4.33 -1.95
CA LEU A 469 -32.67 -4.91 -1.31
C LEU A 469 -33.01 -4.24 0.03
N SER A 470 -32.02 -3.81 0.81
CA SER A 470 -32.23 -3.03 2.05
C SER A 470 -32.86 -1.67 1.77
N HIS A 471 -32.47 -1.04 0.65
CA HIS A 471 -33.09 0.16 0.11
C HIS A 471 -34.48 -0.10 -0.53
N GLY A 472 -34.92 -1.35 -0.66
CA GLY A 472 -36.19 -1.72 -1.30
C GLY A 472 -36.20 -1.53 -2.83
N LEU A 473 -35.03 -1.63 -3.45
CA LEU A 473 -34.82 -1.66 -4.89
C LEU A 473 -34.52 -3.09 -5.35
N THR A 474 -35.01 -3.48 -6.53
CA THR A 474 -35.04 -4.87 -6.98
C THR A 474 -34.31 -5.09 -8.31
N LEU A 475 -34.21 -6.35 -8.78
CA LEU A 475 -33.73 -6.62 -10.14
C LEU A 475 -34.62 -5.97 -11.23
N TRP A 476 -35.87 -5.65 -10.94
CA TRP A 476 -36.81 -5.00 -11.86
C TRP A 476 -36.50 -3.50 -12.00
N ASP A 477 -36.01 -2.87 -10.93
CA ASP A 477 -35.60 -1.47 -10.93
C ASP A 477 -34.31 -1.20 -11.71
N LEU A 478 -33.47 -2.23 -11.96
CA LEU A 478 -32.20 -2.11 -12.69
C LEU A 478 -32.32 -1.37 -14.03
N ASP A 479 -33.42 -1.56 -14.75
CA ASP A 479 -33.61 -0.98 -16.08
C ASP A 479 -34.47 0.31 -16.06
N ARG A 480 -35.07 0.66 -14.90
CA ARG A 480 -35.82 1.91 -14.67
C ARG A 480 -34.86 3.10 -14.60
N GLU A 481 -35.32 4.27 -15.07
CA GLU A 481 -34.53 5.51 -15.05
C GLU A 481 -34.81 6.39 -13.83
N PHE A 482 -33.73 6.83 -13.20
CA PHE A 482 -33.73 7.71 -12.03
C PHE A 482 -33.03 9.03 -12.36
N ALA A 483 -33.40 10.11 -11.68
CA ALA A 483 -32.81 11.44 -11.78
C ALA A 483 -31.67 11.58 -10.76
N VAL A 484 -30.45 11.84 -11.27
CA VAL A 484 -29.19 11.70 -10.51
C VAL A 484 -28.40 13.01 -10.36
N GLY A 485 -29.01 14.15 -10.72
CA GLY A 485 -28.54 15.49 -10.34
C GLY A 485 -27.19 15.97 -10.91
N GLY A 486 -26.52 15.20 -11.77
CA GLY A 486 -25.18 15.49 -12.28
C GLY A 486 -24.19 14.34 -12.13
N PHE A 487 -24.50 13.31 -11.34
CA PHE A 487 -23.67 12.10 -11.17
C PHE A 487 -23.22 11.51 -12.52
N ALA A 488 -21.93 11.19 -12.62
CA ALA A 488 -21.27 10.72 -13.86
C ALA A 488 -21.56 11.62 -15.10
N GLY A 489 -21.73 12.94 -14.89
CA GLY A 489 -22.03 13.93 -15.92
C GLY A 489 -23.45 13.87 -16.48
N LYS A 490 -24.40 13.19 -15.81
CA LYS A 490 -25.75 12.93 -16.34
C LYS A 490 -26.86 13.44 -15.42
N GLN A 491 -28.00 13.76 -16.02
CA GLN A 491 -29.21 14.18 -15.30
C GLN A 491 -30.17 13.02 -15.01
N ARG A 492 -30.22 12.01 -15.89
CA ARG A 492 -30.94 10.74 -15.69
C ARG A 492 -30.08 9.55 -16.10
N MET A 493 -30.23 8.43 -15.40
CA MET A 493 -29.52 7.17 -15.65
C MET A 493 -30.40 5.96 -15.28
N ARG A 494 -30.16 4.80 -15.91
CA ARG A 494 -30.74 3.53 -15.45
C ARG A 494 -30.03 3.06 -14.18
N LEU A 495 -30.73 2.45 -13.22
CA LEU A 495 -30.12 1.98 -11.97
C LEU A 495 -28.94 1.02 -12.21
N ARG A 496 -29.01 0.18 -13.25
CA ARG A 496 -27.90 -0.66 -13.74
C ARG A 496 -26.64 0.13 -14.06
N ASP A 497 -26.78 1.29 -14.69
CA ASP A 497 -25.65 2.15 -15.07
C ASP A 497 -25.09 2.88 -13.85
N ILE A 498 -25.97 3.31 -12.93
CA ILE A 498 -25.59 3.94 -11.65
C ILE A 498 -24.76 2.96 -10.82
N LEU A 499 -25.29 1.76 -10.57
CA LEU A 499 -24.57 0.68 -9.90
C LEU A 499 -23.29 0.26 -10.63
N GLY A 500 -23.26 0.39 -11.96
CA GLY A 500 -22.08 0.19 -12.78
C GLY A 500 -20.96 1.16 -12.38
N VAL A 501 -21.24 2.46 -12.38
CA VAL A 501 -20.27 3.50 -11.96
C VAL A 501 -19.91 3.32 -10.49
N LEU A 502 -20.88 3.26 -9.57
CA LEU A 502 -20.61 3.18 -8.13
C LEU A 502 -19.70 1.99 -7.75
N ARG A 503 -19.93 0.81 -8.35
CA ARG A 503 -19.09 -0.37 -8.11
C ARG A 503 -17.73 -0.28 -8.80
N ASP A 504 -17.68 0.34 -9.97
CA ASP A 504 -16.43 0.59 -10.71
C ASP A 504 -15.51 1.58 -9.98
N SER A 505 -16.08 2.59 -9.33
CA SER A 505 -15.40 3.69 -8.64
C SER A 505 -15.01 3.38 -7.19
N TYR A 506 -15.86 2.68 -6.44
CA TYR A 506 -15.71 2.55 -4.98
C TYR A 506 -15.56 1.13 -4.43
N CYS A 507 -15.82 0.09 -5.24
CA CYS A 507 -15.87 -1.30 -4.77
C CYS A 507 -15.03 -2.30 -5.60
N ARG A 508 -14.06 -1.83 -6.40
CA ARG A 508 -13.12 -2.71 -7.13
C ARG A 508 -11.82 -2.89 -6.34
N THR A 509 -10.69 -3.04 -7.04
CA THR A 509 -9.32 -3.09 -6.50
C THR A 509 -8.85 -1.78 -5.89
N VAL A 510 -9.67 -0.72 -5.92
CA VAL A 510 -9.53 0.50 -5.11
C VAL A 510 -10.78 0.69 -4.26
N GLY A 511 -10.59 0.96 -2.97
CA GLY A 511 -11.56 1.58 -2.07
C GLY A 511 -11.09 2.99 -1.72
N ILE A 512 -12.00 3.96 -1.63
CA ILE A 512 -11.64 5.38 -1.48
C ILE A 512 -12.41 5.99 -0.31
N GLU A 513 -11.69 6.63 0.61
CA GLU A 513 -12.25 7.42 1.70
C GLU A 513 -11.95 8.91 1.46
N TYR A 514 -13.01 9.71 1.28
CA TYR A 514 -12.88 11.15 1.02
C TYR A 514 -14.07 11.98 1.52
N THR A 515 -15.19 11.36 1.93
CA THR A 515 -16.39 12.09 2.38
C THR A 515 -16.23 12.73 3.75
N HIS A 516 -15.18 12.39 4.51
CA HIS A 516 -14.77 13.07 5.75
C HIS A 516 -14.07 14.42 5.52
N ILE A 517 -13.68 14.72 4.28
CA ILE A 517 -13.12 16.02 3.90
C ILE A 517 -14.21 17.09 4.07
N VAL A 518 -13.89 18.15 4.81
CA VAL A 518 -14.85 19.23 5.08
C VAL A 518 -15.13 20.07 3.83
N ASP A 519 -14.08 20.36 3.06
CA ASP A 519 -14.16 21.19 1.86
C ASP A 519 -15.04 20.53 0.76
N PRO A 520 -15.99 21.25 0.15
CA PRO A 520 -16.81 20.72 -0.94
C PRO A 520 -16.09 20.71 -2.30
N GLU A 521 -15.16 21.63 -2.56
CA GLU A 521 -14.43 21.69 -3.83
C GLU A 521 -13.44 20.54 -3.95
N GLU A 522 -12.73 20.20 -2.86
CA GLU A 522 -11.91 18.98 -2.78
C GLU A 522 -12.72 17.71 -3.11
N ARG A 523 -13.91 17.57 -2.51
CA ARG A 523 -14.79 16.41 -2.70
C ARG A 523 -15.36 16.31 -4.12
N LEU A 524 -15.73 17.44 -4.72
CA LEU A 524 -16.20 17.50 -6.10
C LEU A 524 -15.06 17.19 -7.09
N TRP A 525 -13.87 17.76 -6.88
CA TRP A 525 -12.67 17.49 -7.70
C TRP A 525 -12.32 15.99 -7.73
N LEU A 526 -12.50 15.31 -6.60
CA LEU A 526 -12.34 13.86 -6.47
C LEU A 526 -13.47 13.10 -7.18
N GLN A 527 -14.74 13.46 -6.97
CA GLN A 527 -15.88 12.86 -7.67
C GLN A 527 -15.73 12.94 -9.20
N ASP A 528 -15.36 14.09 -9.74
CA ASP A 528 -15.13 14.33 -11.18
C ASP A 528 -14.01 13.46 -11.80
N ARG A 529 -13.13 12.87 -10.96
CA ARG A 529 -12.02 11.98 -11.39
C ARG A 529 -12.23 10.51 -11.03
N ILE A 530 -13.16 10.23 -10.12
CA ILE A 530 -13.45 8.89 -9.59
C ILE A 530 -14.72 8.30 -10.24
N GLU A 531 -15.77 9.10 -10.42
CA GLU A 531 -17.08 8.69 -10.96
C GLU A 531 -17.10 8.64 -12.50
N VAL A 532 -15.93 8.39 -13.09
CA VAL A 532 -15.71 8.31 -14.54
C VAL A 532 -15.60 6.87 -15.01
N LYS A 533 -15.79 6.64 -16.31
CA LYS A 533 -15.55 5.34 -16.92
C LYS A 533 -14.06 5.03 -16.90
N HIS A 534 -13.65 3.99 -16.17
CA HIS A 534 -12.28 3.47 -16.18
C HIS A 534 -11.76 3.22 -17.61
N GLU A 535 -10.59 3.78 -17.89
CA GLU A 535 -9.82 3.57 -19.12
C GLU A 535 -8.52 2.84 -18.77
N LYS A 536 -8.09 1.88 -19.61
CA LYS A 536 -6.85 1.14 -19.37
C LYS A 536 -5.64 1.99 -19.81
N PRO A 537 -4.48 1.89 -19.13
CA PRO A 537 -3.26 2.52 -19.61
C PRO A 537 -2.92 2.07 -21.05
N PRO A 538 -2.34 2.92 -21.90
CA PRO A 538 -1.73 2.53 -23.17
C PRO A 538 -0.80 1.32 -23.03
N THR A 539 -0.76 0.44 -24.04
CA THR A 539 0.07 -0.77 -24.02
C THR A 539 1.58 -0.50 -23.77
N PRO A 540 2.20 0.62 -24.19
CA PRO A 540 3.56 0.97 -23.78
C PRO A 540 3.71 1.18 -22.26
N GLU A 541 2.75 1.85 -21.61
CA GLU A 541 2.73 2.04 -20.15
C GLU A 541 2.56 0.71 -19.42
N GLN A 542 1.65 -0.16 -19.89
CA GLN A 542 1.49 -1.53 -19.34
C GLN A 542 2.79 -2.33 -19.40
N LYS A 543 3.53 -2.27 -20.52
CA LYS A 543 4.84 -2.93 -20.67
C LYS A 543 5.90 -2.29 -19.77
N TYR A 544 5.85 -0.98 -19.52
CA TYR A 544 6.76 -0.30 -18.60
C TYR A 544 6.49 -0.68 -17.14
N ILE A 545 5.23 -0.69 -16.70
CA ILE A 545 4.81 -1.17 -15.37
C ILE A 545 5.29 -2.62 -15.16
N LEU A 546 5.13 -3.50 -16.17
CA LEU A 546 5.68 -4.86 -16.10
C LEU A 546 7.21 -4.86 -16.00
N SER A 547 7.93 -3.98 -16.71
CA SER A 547 9.40 -3.89 -16.61
C SER A 547 9.89 -3.51 -15.20
N LYS A 548 9.16 -2.62 -14.51
CA LYS A 548 9.44 -2.25 -13.10
C LYS A 548 9.19 -3.42 -12.15
N LEU A 549 8.14 -4.21 -12.38
CA LEU A 549 7.86 -5.43 -11.63
C LEU A 549 8.89 -6.55 -11.91
N ASN A 550 9.38 -6.66 -13.15
CA ASN A 550 10.48 -7.56 -13.50
C ASN A 550 11.74 -7.20 -12.71
N ALA A 551 12.13 -5.93 -12.70
CA ALA A 551 13.29 -5.45 -11.95
C ALA A 551 13.15 -5.69 -10.44
N ALA A 552 11.96 -5.43 -9.88
CA ALA A 552 11.66 -5.62 -8.46
C ALA A 552 11.76 -7.08 -8.00
N GLU A 553 11.08 -8.03 -8.68
CA GLU A 553 11.10 -9.45 -8.30
C GLU A 553 12.47 -10.09 -8.57
N ALA A 554 13.12 -9.74 -9.69
CA ALA A 554 14.42 -10.31 -10.05
C ALA A 554 15.53 -9.87 -9.09
N PHE A 555 15.54 -8.62 -8.63
CA PHE A 555 16.50 -8.12 -7.64
C PHE A 555 16.38 -8.87 -6.29
N GLU A 556 15.16 -9.05 -5.77
CA GLU A 556 14.95 -9.83 -4.53
C GLU A 556 15.31 -11.30 -4.69
N THR A 557 14.94 -11.90 -5.82
CA THR A 557 15.25 -13.31 -6.12
C THR A 557 16.77 -13.50 -6.22
N PHE A 558 17.48 -12.57 -6.87
CA PHE A 558 18.93 -12.61 -6.99
C PHE A 558 19.63 -12.50 -5.62
N LEU A 559 19.22 -11.53 -4.79
CA LEU A 559 19.73 -11.41 -3.42
C LEU A 559 19.41 -12.65 -2.57
N GLN A 560 18.23 -13.26 -2.74
CA GLN A 560 17.90 -14.53 -2.09
C GLN A 560 18.83 -15.67 -2.51
N THR A 561 19.20 -15.75 -3.79
CA THR A 561 20.05 -16.82 -4.32
C THR A 561 21.52 -16.64 -3.96
N LYS A 562 22.07 -15.42 -4.04
CA LYS A 562 23.50 -15.18 -3.78
C LYS A 562 23.82 -14.97 -2.29
N TYR A 563 22.92 -14.36 -1.52
CA TYR A 563 23.16 -13.93 -0.13
C TYR A 563 22.20 -14.57 0.89
N VAL A 564 22.01 -15.90 0.78
CA VAL A 564 21.23 -16.71 1.73
C VAL A 564 21.67 -16.43 3.17
N GLY A 565 20.73 -16.04 4.03
CA GLY A 565 20.97 -15.79 5.46
C GLY A 565 21.41 -14.37 5.83
N GLN A 566 21.74 -13.50 4.87
CA GLN A 566 21.85 -12.06 5.16
C GLN A 566 20.47 -11.40 5.19
N LYS A 567 20.23 -10.55 6.19
CA LYS A 567 18.98 -9.76 6.28
C LYS A 567 18.97 -8.66 5.21
N ARG A 568 17.88 -8.59 4.45
CA ARG A 568 17.63 -7.55 3.43
C ARG A 568 16.26 -6.88 3.54
N PHE A 569 15.33 -7.44 4.31
CA PHE A 569 13.95 -6.96 4.47
C PHE A 569 13.18 -6.89 3.15
N SER A 570 13.16 -8.03 2.45
CA SER A 570 12.60 -8.24 1.12
C SER A 570 11.23 -7.58 0.89
N LEU A 571 11.06 -7.11 -0.34
CA LEU A 571 9.84 -6.54 -0.91
C LEU A 571 8.88 -7.58 -1.52
N GLU A 572 9.24 -8.86 -1.56
CA GLU A 572 8.44 -9.92 -2.20
C GLU A 572 7.01 -10.01 -1.59
N GLY A 573 5.98 -9.94 -2.45
CA GLY A 573 4.57 -9.78 -2.07
C GLY A 573 4.07 -8.33 -1.99
N GLY A 574 4.95 -7.35 -2.17
CA GLY A 574 4.67 -5.91 -2.24
C GLY A 574 5.47 -5.20 -3.35
N GLU A 575 5.89 -5.92 -4.39
CA GLU A 575 6.76 -5.46 -5.48
C GLU A 575 6.20 -4.21 -6.19
N THR A 576 4.88 -4.03 -6.17
CA THR A 576 4.12 -2.96 -6.81
C THR A 576 4.41 -1.56 -6.26
N VAL A 577 5.09 -1.43 -5.11
CA VAL A 577 5.58 -0.11 -4.66
C VAL A 577 6.65 0.46 -5.60
N ILE A 578 7.38 -0.37 -6.36
CA ILE A 578 8.35 0.12 -7.35
C ILE A 578 7.64 0.89 -8.48
N PRO A 579 6.70 0.32 -9.26
CA PRO A 579 5.92 1.11 -10.22
C PRO A 579 5.07 2.23 -9.57
N LEU A 580 4.69 2.13 -8.29
CA LEU A 580 4.03 3.22 -7.56
C LEU A 580 4.95 4.45 -7.47
N LEU A 581 6.14 4.30 -6.87
CA LEU A 581 7.11 5.39 -6.70
C LEU A 581 7.58 5.96 -8.03
N ASP A 582 7.81 5.09 -9.00
CA ASP A 582 8.12 5.44 -10.39
C ASP A 582 7.07 6.37 -11.01
N THR A 583 5.78 6.10 -10.74
CA THR A 583 4.67 6.93 -11.20
C THR A 583 4.61 8.28 -10.47
N LEU A 584 4.96 8.32 -9.18
CA LEU A 584 5.08 9.58 -8.45
C LEU A 584 6.20 10.45 -9.03
N LEU A 585 7.34 9.85 -9.39
CA LEU A 585 8.46 10.56 -10.03
C LEU A 585 8.12 11.04 -11.45
N ASP A 586 7.47 10.22 -12.28
CA ASP A 586 7.03 10.61 -13.62
C ASP A 586 6.04 11.79 -13.58
N LYS A 587 5.05 11.73 -12.68
CA LYS A 587 4.11 12.84 -12.47
C LYS A 587 4.75 14.07 -11.85
N SER A 588 5.77 13.92 -11.01
CA SER A 588 6.53 15.05 -10.48
C SER A 588 7.33 15.76 -11.58
N ALA A 589 7.94 15.00 -12.48
CA ALA A 589 8.60 15.55 -13.66
C ALA A 589 7.60 16.16 -14.68
N GLU A 590 6.38 15.61 -14.81
CA GLU A 590 5.29 16.19 -15.61
C GLU A 590 4.82 17.55 -15.09
N HIS A 591 4.83 17.73 -13.76
CA HIS A 591 4.48 18.99 -13.08
C HIS A 591 5.70 19.93 -12.89
N GLU A 592 6.83 19.66 -13.53
CA GLU A 592 8.08 20.44 -13.46
C GLU A 592 8.58 20.67 -12.01
N LEU A 593 8.43 19.68 -11.12
CA LEU A 593 8.93 19.73 -9.74
C LEU A 593 10.46 19.53 -9.71
N ASP A 594 11.17 20.36 -8.95
CA ASP A 594 12.65 20.36 -8.91
C ASP A 594 13.23 19.08 -8.30
N GLU A 595 12.55 18.52 -7.30
CA GLU A 595 13.03 17.37 -6.53
C GLU A 595 11.91 16.61 -5.81
N VAL A 596 12.07 15.29 -5.69
CA VAL A 596 11.26 14.41 -4.85
C VAL A 596 12.15 13.81 -3.76
N VAL A 597 11.81 14.01 -2.49
CA VAL A 597 12.58 13.54 -1.33
C VAL A 597 11.82 12.42 -0.65
N ILE A 598 12.47 11.27 -0.46
CA ILE A 598 11.87 10.02 0.02
C ILE A 598 12.36 9.70 1.44
N GLY A 599 11.43 9.47 2.37
CA GLY A 599 11.71 8.86 3.67
C GLY A 599 11.03 7.49 3.77
N MET A 600 11.74 6.43 4.18
CA MET A 600 11.16 5.08 4.22
C MET A 600 11.79 4.12 5.25
N PRO A 601 11.02 3.16 5.80
CA PRO A 601 11.53 2.09 6.64
C PRO A 601 12.28 1.01 5.83
N HIS A 602 12.80 0.00 6.51
CA HIS A 602 13.62 -1.07 5.94
C HIS A 602 12.98 -1.88 4.77
N ARG A 603 11.64 -2.00 4.71
CA ARG A 603 10.91 -2.85 3.76
C ARG A 603 11.23 -2.46 2.31
N GLY A 604 11.93 -3.33 1.58
CA GLY A 604 12.29 -3.11 0.19
C GLY A 604 13.26 -1.95 -0.07
N ARG A 605 13.91 -1.40 0.97
CA ARG A 605 14.70 -0.16 0.86
C ARG A 605 15.90 -0.29 -0.09
N LEU A 606 16.52 -1.47 -0.15
CA LEU A 606 17.57 -1.78 -1.13
C LEU A 606 17.04 -1.83 -2.58
N ASN A 607 15.79 -2.27 -2.74
CA ASN A 607 15.08 -2.33 -4.02
C ASN A 607 14.75 -0.91 -4.53
N VAL A 608 14.28 -0.02 -3.65
CA VAL A 608 14.08 1.41 -3.94
C VAL A 608 15.39 2.12 -4.26
N LEU A 609 16.46 1.88 -3.48
CA LEU A 609 17.78 2.43 -3.77
C LEU A 609 18.27 2.05 -5.18
N ALA A 610 18.17 0.78 -5.57
CA ALA A 610 18.58 0.32 -6.90
C ALA A 610 17.65 0.80 -8.04
N ASN A 611 16.34 0.57 -7.92
CA ASN A 611 15.39 0.65 -9.04
C ASN A 611 14.61 1.98 -9.13
N ILE A 612 14.72 2.86 -8.13
CA ILE A 612 14.04 4.17 -8.07
C ILE A 612 15.03 5.33 -7.94
N VAL A 613 15.95 5.27 -6.97
CA VAL A 613 16.97 6.33 -6.76
C VAL A 613 18.14 6.20 -7.75
N GLY A 614 18.44 4.97 -8.21
CA GLY A 614 19.52 4.69 -9.15
C GLY A 614 20.89 4.47 -8.50
N LYS A 615 20.95 4.11 -7.21
CA LYS A 615 22.20 3.74 -6.53
C LYS A 615 22.84 2.55 -7.27
N PRO A 616 24.13 2.61 -7.64
CA PRO A 616 24.79 1.55 -8.39
C PRO A 616 24.68 0.19 -7.69
N ILE A 617 24.15 -0.81 -8.41
CA ILE A 617 23.97 -2.18 -7.90
C ILE A 617 25.31 -2.78 -7.42
N ALA A 618 26.42 -2.40 -8.07
CA ALA A 618 27.76 -2.79 -7.66
C ALA A 618 28.11 -2.36 -6.21
N GLN A 619 27.74 -1.13 -5.83
CA GLN A 619 27.94 -0.62 -4.47
C GLN A 619 27.07 -1.38 -3.45
N ILE A 620 25.82 -1.68 -3.82
CA ILE A 620 24.93 -2.49 -2.97
C ILE A 620 25.53 -3.88 -2.76
N PHE A 621 26.12 -4.50 -3.79
CA PHE A 621 26.81 -5.80 -3.63
C PHE A 621 28.11 -5.72 -2.83
N GLN A 622 28.88 -4.62 -2.89
CA GLN A 622 30.01 -4.36 -1.98
C GLN A 622 29.54 -4.35 -0.51
N GLU A 623 28.38 -3.75 -0.24
CA GLU A 623 27.69 -3.77 1.07
C GLU A 623 27.13 -5.16 1.47
N PHE A 624 27.12 -6.16 0.57
CA PHE A 624 26.85 -7.57 0.89
C PHE A 624 28.13 -8.41 1.07
N GLU A 625 29.20 -8.15 0.30
CA GLU A 625 30.51 -8.78 0.48
C GLU A 625 31.23 -8.32 1.75
N GLY A 626 30.86 -7.15 2.30
CA GLY A 626 31.60 -6.47 3.37
C GLY A 626 32.92 -5.87 2.89
N ASN A 627 33.11 -5.74 1.57
CA ASN A 627 34.30 -5.18 0.95
C ASN A 627 34.03 -3.72 0.55
N LEU A 628 33.94 -2.85 1.56
CA LEU A 628 33.76 -1.42 1.36
C LEU A 628 35.10 -0.76 1.01
N ASP A 629 35.08 0.17 0.05
CA ASP A 629 36.17 1.11 -0.17
C ASP A 629 36.38 1.94 1.12
N PRO A 630 37.62 2.25 1.55
CA PRO A 630 37.87 3.18 2.66
C PRO A 630 37.12 4.52 2.56
N GLY A 631 36.85 5.01 1.35
CA GLY A 631 36.02 6.19 1.09
C GLY A 631 34.52 6.02 1.42
N GLN A 632 34.03 4.77 1.45
CA GLN A 632 32.66 4.41 1.86
C GLN A 632 32.57 3.96 3.33
N ALA A 633 33.70 3.61 3.95
CA ALA A 633 33.80 3.14 5.34
C ALA A 633 34.09 4.27 6.35
N HIS A 634 33.52 5.46 6.14
CA HIS A 634 33.71 6.61 7.04
C HIS A 634 32.92 6.49 8.35
N GLY A 635 33.54 6.92 9.45
CA GLY A 635 32.94 6.91 10.80
C GLY A 635 32.70 5.50 11.36
N SER A 636 31.62 5.34 12.13
CA SER A 636 31.15 4.02 12.59
C SER A 636 30.34 3.29 11.51
N GLY A 637 29.77 4.04 10.57
CA GLY A 637 28.81 3.54 9.59
C GLY A 637 27.48 3.08 10.21
N ASP A 638 26.63 2.52 9.37
CA ASP A 638 25.37 1.89 9.73
C ASP A 638 25.03 0.78 8.69
N VAL A 639 24.00 -0.03 8.96
CA VAL A 639 23.56 -1.08 8.05
C VAL A 639 23.01 -0.51 6.74
N LYS A 640 23.28 -1.20 5.62
CA LYS A 640 22.88 -0.84 4.24
C LYS A 640 21.42 -0.41 4.03
N TYR A 641 20.49 -0.87 4.87
CA TYR A 641 19.08 -0.45 4.85
C TYR A 641 18.77 0.79 5.73
N HIS A 642 19.78 1.56 6.14
CA HIS A 642 19.66 2.89 6.77
C HIS A 642 20.35 4.01 5.96
N LEU A 643 21.26 3.68 5.04
CA LEU A 643 22.04 4.64 4.24
C LEU A 643 21.16 5.45 3.26
N GLY A 644 21.43 6.73 3.08
CA GLY A 644 20.77 7.56 2.07
C GLY A 644 21.34 7.39 0.65
N ALA A 645 20.74 8.08 -0.32
CA ALA A 645 21.29 8.25 -1.68
C ALA A 645 20.62 9.43 -2.41
N GLU A 646 21.28 10.00 -3.42
CA GLU A 646 20.70 10.96 -4.36
C GLU A 646 20.88 10.49 -5.81
N GLY A 647 20.00 10.95 -6.71
CA GLY A 647 19.99 10.61 -8.12
C GLY A 647 19.11 11.55 -8.97
N LYS A 648 18.95 11.21 -10.24
CA LYS A 648 18.06 11.89 -11.19
C LYS A 648 17.07 10.91 -11.80
N TYR A 649 15.82 11.33 -11.87
CA TYR A 649 14.77 10.65 -12.62
C TYR A 649 14.54 11.33 -13.96
N PHE A 650 14.44 10.53 -15.02
CA PHE A 650 14.08 10.97 -16.37
C PHE A 650 12.80 10.25 -16.79
N ARG A 651 11.86 10.98 -17.40
CA ARG A 651 10.60 10.38 -17.85
C ARG A 651 10.84 9.35 -18.96
N MET A 652 10.11 8.23 -18.90
CA MET A 652 10.11 7.23 -19.96
C MET A 652 9.26 7.66 -21.16
N PHE A 653 8.23 8.47 -20.92
CA PHE A 653 7.26 8.92 -21.91
C PHE A 653 7.05 10.43 -21.81
N GLY A 654 7.37 11.16 -22.88
CA GLY A 654 7.36 12.62 -22.89
C GLY A 654 8.64 13.22 -22.29
N ASP A 655 8.72 14.55 -22.31
CA ASP A 655 9.86 15.31 -21.79
C ASP A 655 9.71 15.60 -20.29
N GLY A 656 10.84 15.65 -19.57
CA GLY A 656 10.93 16.03 -18.16
C GLY A 656 12.05 15.29 -17.40
N GLU A 657 12.69 15.98 -16.44
CA GLU A 657 13.52 15.37 -15.40
C GLU A 657 13.14 15.94 -14.03
N THR A 658 13.40 15.18 -12.97
CA THR A 658 13.34 15.66 -11.58
C THR A 658 14.46 15.02 -10.78
N LYS A 659 14.94 15.67 -9.71
CA LYS A 659 15.87 15.01 -8.78
C LYS A 659 15.12 14.01 -7.91
N VAL A 660 15.80 12.95 -7.48
CA VAL A 660 15.29 12.04 -6.46
C VAL A 660 16.33 11.87 -5.36
N SER A 661 15.93 12.03 -4.11
CA SER A 661 16.79 11.84 -2.94
C SER A 661 16.09 10.96 -1.90
N LEU A 662 16.86 10.19 -1.15
CA LEU A 662 16.38 9.28 -0.11
C LEU A 662 17.20 9.52 1.16
N THR A 663 16.55 9.97 2.23
CA THR A 663 17.22 10.36 3.48
C THR A 663 17.69 9.15 4.29
N ALA A 664 18.77 9.33 5.04
CA ALA A 664 19.18 8.34 6.04
C ALA A 664 18.14 8.26 7.18
N ASN A 665 18.02 7.08 7.80
CA ASN A 665 17.09 6.84 8.92
C ASN A 665 17.57 5.69 9.82
N PRO A 666 17.29 5.71 11.14
CA PRO A 666 17.60 4.62 12.05
C PRO A 666 16.55 3.49 11.99
N SER A 667 16.74 2.46 12.82
CA SER A 667 15.77 1.39 13.09
C SER A 667 14.44 1.90 13.69
N HIS A 668 14.46 3.08 14.33
CA HIS A 668 13.29 3.68 14.96
C HIS A 668 12.28 4.13 13.89
N LEU A 669 11.29 3.28 13.62
CA LEU A 669 10.26 3.48 12.61
C LEU A 669 9.50 4.79 12.83
N GLU A 670 9.09 5.43 11.73
CA GLU A 670 8.38 6.71 11.71
C GLU A 670 9.14 7.94 12.26
N ALA A 671 10.28 7.74 12.95
CA ALA A 671 11.09 8.84 13.48
C ALA A 671 11.68 9.74 12.39
N VAL A 672 11.83 9.23 11.16
CA VAL A 672 12.31 9.98 9.97
C VAL A 672 11.30 10.98 9.43
N ASN A 673 10.00 10.78 9.72
CA ASN A 673 8.91 11.55 9.11
C ASN A 673 9.09 13.08 9.29
N PRO A 674 9.32 13.62 10.51
CA PRO A 674 9.57 15.05 10.67
C PRO A 674 10.93 15.51 10.14
N ILE A 675 11.96 14.66 10.10
CA ILE A 675 13.26 14.98 9.47
C ILE A 675 13.06 15.23 7.97
N LEU A 676 12.25 14.40 7.28
CA LEU A 676 11.97 14.58 5.86
C LEU A 676 11.27 15.93 5.60
N GLU A 677 10.23 16.25 6.37
CA GLU A 677 9.50 17.52 6.21
C GLU A 677 10.42 18.73 6.46
N GLY A 678 11.37 18.62 7.40
CA GLY A 678 12.42 19.61 7.62
C GLY A 678 13.35 19.79 6.41
N ILE A 679 13.87 18.68 5.87
CA ILE A 679 14.73 18.65 4.67
C ILE A 679 14.02 19.29 3.47
N VAL A 680 12.78 18.87 3.21
CA VAL A 680 11.94 19.38 2.11
C VAL A 680 11.66 20.85 2.30
N ARG A 681 11.28 21.30 3.50
CA ARG A 681 11.00 22.72 3.74
C ARG A 681 12.24 23.59 3.60
N ALA A 682 13.41 23.12 4.03
CA ALA A 682 14.67 23.82 3.79
C ALA A 682 14.99 23.96 2.29
N LYS A 683 14.84 22.89 1.50
CA LYS A 683 15.01 22.93 0.03
C LYS A 683 14.01 23.90 -0.62
N GLN A 684 12.74 23.91 -0.20
CA GLN A 684 11.73 24.88 -0.66
C GLN A 684 12.07 26.32 -0.27
N ASP A 685 12.47 26.56 0.99
CA ASP A 685 12.88 27.88 1.48
C ASP A 685 14.16 28.38 0.76
N ILE A 686 15.07 27.50 0.31
CA ILE A 686 16.23 27.85 -0.54
C ILE A 686 15.80 28.26 -1.96
N LEU A 687 14.82 27.57 -2.56
CA LEU A 687 14.34 27.85 -3.92
C LEU A 687 13.48 29.12 -4.02
N ASP A 688 12.84 29.51 -2.92
CA ASP A 688 12.04 30.74 -2.71
C ASP A 688 11.02 31.08 -3.82
N LYS A 689 10.42 30.06 -4.46
CA LYS A 689 9.40 30.19 -5.52
C LYS A 689 8.03 30.74 -5.03
N GLY A 690 7.97 31.38 -3.88
CA GLY A 690 6.82 32.12 -3.37
C GLY A 690 5.54 31.29 -3.20
N SER A 691 4.39 31.83 -3.63
CA SER A 691 3.08 31.15 -3.51
C SER A 691 2.90 29.97 -4.47
N ALA A 692 3.84 29.74 -5.40
CA ALA A 692 3.93 28.52 -6.21
C ALA A 692 5.01 27.55 -5.67
N GLY A 693 5.59 27.84 -4.51
CA GLY A 693 6.89 27.31 -4.08
C GLY A 693 6.94 25.92 -3.46
N TYR A 694 5.94 25.07 -3.69
CA TYR A 694 5.92 23.69 -3.20
C TYR A 694 6.52 22.70 -4.21
N THR A 695 7.53 23.14 -4.97
CA THR A 695 8.15 22.40 -6.07
C THR A 695 9.15 21.32 -5.64
N VAL A 696 9.29 21.09 -4.34
CA VAL A 696 9.91 19.88 -3.78
C VAL A 696 8.80 19.03 -3.17
N LEU A 697 8.71 17.75 -3.54
CA LEU A 697 7.68 16.82 -3.09
C LEU A 697 8.20 15.91 -1.95
N PRO A 698 7.63 15.97 -0.74
CA PRO A 698 7.82 14.94 0.28
C PRO A 698 7.03 13.68 -0.09
N VAL A 699 7.72 12.53 -0.05
CA VAL A 699 7.12 11.20 -0.18
C VAL A 699 7.54 10.36 1.03
N LEU A 700 6.57 9.97 1.86
CA LEU A 700 6.82 9.14 3.03
C LEU A 700 6.25 7.73 2.84
N LEU A 701 7.09 6.73 3.06
CA LEU A 701 6.68 5.33 3.06
C LEU A 701 6.59 4.81 4.49
N HIS A 702 5.63 3.93 4.75
CA HIS A 702 5.31 3.47 6.10
C HIS A 702 5.01 1.96 6.14
N GLY A 703 5.12 1.35 7.32
CA GLY A 703 4.56 0.03 7.60
C GLY A 703 3.21 0.14 8.32
N ASP A 704 2.26 -0.75 8.02
CA ASP A 704 0.88 -0.67 8.56
C ASP A 704 0.80 -0.64 10.10
N ALA A 705 1.53 -1.51 10.78
CA ALA A 705 1.59 -1.52 12.25
C ALA A 705 2.36 -0.31 12.84
N ALA A 706 3.26 0.31 12.07
CA ALA A 706 4.05 1.45 12.53
C ALA A 706 3.28 2.77 12.36
N PHE A 707 2.64 2.98 11.19
CA PHE A 707 1.82 4.15 10.90
C PHE A 707 0.66 4.33 11.90
N ALA A 708 0.05 3.22 12.33
CA ALA A 708 -1.02 3.24 13.32
C ALA A 708 -0.53 3.32 14.78
N GLY A 709 0.73 2.96 15.06
CA GLY A 709 1.26 2.75 16.41
C GLY A 709 2.22 3.82 16.93
N GLN A 710 2.86 4.60 16.07
CA GLN A 710 3.87 5.60 16.47
C GLN A 710 3.29 7.01 16.55
N GLY A 711 3.33 7.63 17.75
CA GLY A 711 2.77 8.96 17.99
C GLY A 711 3.34 10.08 17.10
N VAL A 712 4.61 9.96 16.71
CA VAL A 712 5.28 10.92 15.80
C VAL A 712 4.59 11.03 14.43
N VAL A 713 3.86 10.01 13.98
CA VAL A 713 3.03 10.08 12.76
C VAL A 713 1.96 11.16 12.89
N ALA A 714 1.22 11.14 14.01
CA ALA A 714 0.22 12.16 14.30
C ALA A 714 0.86 13.54 14.53
N GLU A 715 1.97 13.62 15.27
CA GLU A 715 2.68 14.90 15.45
C GLU A 715 3.11 15.51 14.11
N THR A 716 3.62 14.70 13.17
CA THR A 716 4.08 15.14 11.84
C THR A 716 2.91 15.56 10.95
N LEU A 717 1.84 14.75 10.86
CA LEU A 717 0.63 15.10 10.10
C LEU A 717 0.03 16.44 10.58
N ASN A 718 0.05 16.70 11.90
CA ASN A 718 -0.40 17.97 12.46
C ASN A 718 0.46 19.18 12.02
N LEU A 719 1.68 18.99 11.50
CA LEU A 719 2.50 20.07 10.95
C LEU A 719 2.09 20.50 9.53
N ALA A 720 1.41 19.64 8.77
CA ALA A 720 1.25 19.74 7.32
C ALA A 720 0.72 21.10 6.81
N MET A 721 -0.18 21.75 7.56
CA MET A 721 -0.78 23.05 7.19
C MET A 721 -0.21 24.25 7.97
N LEU A 722 0.69 24.04 8.94
CA LEU A 722 1.20 25.10 9.81
C LEU A 722 2.24 25.98 9.09
N ARG A 723 2.10 27.31 9.16
CA ARG A 723 2.99 28.29 8.48
C ARG A 723 4.49 28.01 8.64
N GLY A 724 4.93 27.61 9.84
CA GLY A 724 6.34 27.33 10.14
C GLY A 724 6.89 26.03 9.54
N TYR A 725 6.03 25.10 9.14
CA TYR A 725 6.40 23.70 8.86
C TYR A 725 5.90 23.19 7.51
N ARG A 726 4.71 23.62 7.07
CA ARG A 726 4.03 23.18 5.83
C ARG A 726 4.97 23.10 4.61
N THR A 727 4.91 21.95 3.95
CA THR A 727 5.68 21.55 2.75
C THR A 727 4.81 21.43 1.49
N GLY A 728 3.52 21.80 1.58
CA GLY A 728 2.59 21.82 0.45
C GLY A 728 1.95 20.46 0.15
N GLY A 729 1.85 19.58 1.14
CA GLY A 729 1.20 18.29 1.02
C GLY A 729 2.18 17.16 0.78
N THR A 730 2.11 16.13 1.62
CA THR A 730 2.94 14.92 1.56
C THR A 730 2.17 13.75 0.93
N VAL A 731 2.85 12.98 0.08
CA VAL A 731 2.31 11.73 -0.46
C VAL A 731 2.76 10.57 0.43
N HIS A 732 1.83 10.02 1.20
CA HIS A 732 2.07 8.89 2.09
C HIS A 732 1.78 7.57 1.38
N VAL A 733 2.66 6.58 1.54
CA VAL A 733 2.56 5.26 0.91
C VAL A 733 2.76 4.16 1.94
N ILE A 734 1.68 3.55 2.41
CA ILE A 734 1.74 2.48 3.41
C ILE A 734 1.93 1.15 2.65
N ILE A 735 3.04 0.46 2.90
CA ILE A 735 3.25 -0.91 2.42
C ILE A 735 2.52 -1.86 3.37
N ASN A 736 1.19 -1.90 3.24
CA ASN A 736 0.29 -2.60 4.14
C ASN A 736 0.32 -4.11 3.87
N ASN A 737 1.33 -4.75 4.45
CA ASN A 737 1.62 -6.18 4.28
C ASN A 737 0.82 -7.04 5.29
N GLN A 738 -0.10 -6.40 6.03
CA GLN A 738 -1.08 -7.02 6.93
C GLN A 738 -0.47 -7.77 8.14
N VAL A 739 0.81 -7.52 8.49
CA VAL A 739 1.47 -8.14 9.65
C VAL A 739 2.68 -7.35 10.17
N GLY A 740 2.61 -6.90 11.43
CA GLY A 740 3.70 -6.24 12.15
C GLY A 740 4.67 -7.24 12.78
N PHE A 741 5.72 -7.64 12.06
CA PHE A 741 6.62 -8.75 12.43
C PHE A 741 5.84 -10.07 12.58
N THR A 742 5.41 -10.42 13.80
CA THR A 742 4.53 -11.56 14.15
C THR A 742 3.12 -11.12 14.57
N THR A 743 2.90 -9.83 14.84
CA THR A 743 1.65 -9.26 15.36
C THR A 743 0.63 -9.05 14.24
N ALA A 744 -0.57 -9.62 14.40
CA ALA A 744 -1.69 -9.46 13.47
C ALA A 744 -2.36 -8.06 13.62
N PRO A 745 -3.05 -7.55 12.58
CA PRO A 745 -3.64 -6.21 12.57
C PRO A 745 -4.55 -5.88 13.77
N GLU A 746 -5.36 -6.83 14.21
CA GLU A 746 -6.27 -6.77 15.37
C GLU A 746 -5.56 -6.63 16.73
N HIS A 747 -4.23 -6.71 16.75
CA HIS A 747 -3.37 -6.48 17.91
C HIS A 747 -2.42 -5.29 17.71
N ALA A 748 -2.41 -4.68 16.51
CA ALA A 748 -1.59 -3.52 16.17
C ALA A 748 -2.38 -2.19 16.21
N ARG A 749 -3.72 -2.21 16.08
CA ARG A 749 -4.57 -1.01 16.08
C ARG A 749 -5.97 -1.25 16.62
N SER A 750 -6.67 -0.17 16.95
CA SER A 750 -8.09 -0.17 17.37
C SER A 750 -9.05 0.37 16.29
N THR A 751 -8.57 0.54 15.06
CA THR A 751 -9.28 1.14 13.92
C THR A 751 -9.34 0.16 12.74
N HIS A 752 -10.19 0.40 11.74
CA HIS A 752 -10.36 -0.54 10.63
C HIS A 752 -9.11 -0.57 9.73
N TYR A 753 -8.65 0.60 9.32
CA TYR A 753 -7.44 0.78 8.52
C TYR A 753 -6.28 1.27 9.40
N ALA A 754 -5.05 1.00 8.97
CA ALA A 754 -3.86 1.60 9.58
C ALA A 754 -3.85 3.14 9.38
N THR A 755 -4.44 3.59 8.27
CA THR A 755 -4.43 4.97 7.79
C THR A 755 -5.48 5.90 8.41
N ASP A 756 -6.35 5.38 9.29
CA ASP A 756 -7.42 6.15 9.95
C ASP A 756 -6.91 7.42 10.66
N VAL A 757 -5.65 7.47 11.11
CA VAL A 757 -5.01 8.65 11.72
C VAL A 757 -4.96 9.87 10.77
N ALA A 758 -4.77 9.67 9.47
CA ALA A 758 -4.65 10.76 8.49
C ALA A 758 -5.97 11.54 8.27
N LYS A 759 -7.10 10.97 8.70
CA LYS A 759 -8.41 11.65 8.65
C LYS A 759 -8.46 12.90 9.52
N MET A 760 -7.60 13.02 10.54
CA MET A 760 -7.60 14.18 11.45
C MET A 760 -7.22 15.51 10.76
N ILE A 761 -6.45 15.46 9.67
CA ILE A 761 -6.15 16.62 8.81
C ILE A 761 -7.03 16.67 7.55
N GLY A 762 -7.99 15.75 7.42
CA GLY A 762 -8.86 15.63 6.25
C GLY A 762 -8.10 15.25 4.97
N ALA A 763 -7.07 14.41 5.03
CA ALA A 763 -6.44 13.84 3.84
C ALA A 763 -7.34 12.75 3.21
N PRO A 764 -7.46 12.65 1.88
CA PRO A 764 -8.08 11.51 1.21
C PRO A 764 -7.21 10.25 1.36
N VAL A 765 -7.85 9.09 1.44
CA VAL A 765 -7.21 7.78 1.58
C VAL A 765 -7.64 6.86 0.45
N PHE A 766 -6.68 6.24 -0.22
CA PHE A 766 -6.88 5.31 -1.33
C PHE A 766 -6.34 3.92 -0.95
N HIS A 767 -7.24 2.98 -0.63
CA HIS A 767 -6.92 1.59 -0.32
C HIS A 767 -6.86 0.79 -1.62
N VAL A 768 -5.65 0.43 -2.06
CA VAL A 768 -5.42 -0.16 -3.39
C VAL A 768 -4.79 -1.54 -3.29
N ASN A 769 -5.26 -2.47 -4.13
CA ASN A 769 -4.80 -3.84 -4.17
C ASN A 769 -3.41 -3.95 -4.81
N GLY A 770 -2.43 -4.46 -4.07
CA GLY A 770 -1.06 -4.69 -4.54
C GLY A 770 -0.96 -5.71 -5.69
N ASP A 771 -1.92 -6.63 -5.84
CA ASP A 771 -2.01 -7.54 -6.99
C ASP A 771 -2.48 -6.83 -8.30
N ASP A 772 -2.88 -5.55 -8.25
CA ASP A 772 -3.36 -4.76 -9.40
C ASP A 772 -2.48 -3.51 -9.68
N PRO A 773 -1.37 -3.68 -10.44
CA PRO A 773 -0.46 -2.59 -10.78
C PRO A 773 -1.09 -1.45 -11.59
N GLU A 774 -2.19 -1.68 -12.32
CA GLU A 774 -2.86 -0.65 -13.11
C GLU A 774 -3.72 0.26 -12.21
N ALA A 775 -4.35 -0.32 -11.19
CA ALA A 775 -5.01 0.45 -10.14
C ALA A 775 -4.00 1.27 -9.31
N VAL A 776 -2.86 0.69 -8.94
CA VAL A 776 -1.79 1.40 -8.21
C VAL A 776 -1.22 2.57 -9.04
N TYR A 777 -0.95 2.34 -10.33
CA TYR A 777 -0.53 3.38 -11.29
C TYR A 777 -1.53 4.55 -11.34
N TRP A 778 -2.83 4.25 -11.48
CA TRP A 778 -3.87 5.28 -11.52
C TRP A 778 -3.98 6.06 -10.20
N VAL A 779 -3.95 5.39 -9.04
CA VAL A 779 -3.98 6.03 -7.72
C VAL A 779 -2.77 6.94 -7.50
N ALA A 780 -1.57 6.51 -7.89
CA ALA A 780 -0.36 7.33 -7.78
C ALA A 780 -0.45 8.63 -8.59
N LYS A 781 -1.03 8.60 -9.80
CA LYS A 781 -1.28 9.81 -10.60
C LYS A 781 -2.30 10.74 -9.92
N LEU A 782 -3.42 10.18 -9.46
CA LEU A 782 -4.47 10.93 -8.77
C LEU A 782 -3.97 11.59 -7.48
N ALA A 783 -3.06 10.94 -6.76
CA ALA A 783 -2.43 11.47 -5.55
C ALA A 783 -1.55 12.71 -5.83
N VAL A 784 -0.65 12.65 -6.82
CA VAL A 784 0.16 13.82 -7.21
C VAL A 784 -0.74 14.93 -7.74
N ASP A 785 -1.71 14.62 -8.60
CA ASP A 785 -2.62 15.64 -9.16
C ASP A 785 -3.48 16.31 -8.07
N TYR A 786 -3.90 15.58 -7.02
CA TYR A 786 -4.60 16.13 -5.86
C TYR A 786 -3.67 17.00 -5.01
N ARG A 787 -2.45 16.53 -4.71
CA ARG A 787 -1.44 17.27 -3.94
C ARG A 787 -1.13 18.60 -4.63
N GLN A 788 -0.95 18.60 -5.95
CA GLN A 788 -0.71 19.81 -6.74
C GLN A 788 -1.93 20.76 -6.78
N ALA A 789 -3.15 20.23 -6.76
CA ALA A 789 -4.36 21.05 -6.76
C ALA A 789 -4.61 21.76 -5.40
N PHE A 790 -4.39 21.08 -4.28
CA PHE A 790 -4.80 21.56 -2.95
C PHE A 790 -3.65 21.85 -1.97
N ASN A 791 -2.41 21.51 -2.33
CA ASN A 791 -1.19 21.68 -1.52
C ASN A 791 -1.31 21.02 -0.14
N LYS A 792 -1.83 19.78 -0.13
CA LYS A 792 -2.34 19.07 1.05
C LYS A 792 -2.06 17.57 0.94
N ASP A 793 -1.88 16.92 2.10
CA ASP A 793 -1.49 15.50 2.21
C ASP A 793 -2.51 14.54 1.58
N VAL A 794 -2.00 13.41 1.08
CA VAL A 794 -2.76 12.32 0.46
C VAL A 794 -2.15 10.97 0.82
N VAL A 795 -3.00 9.97 1.03
CA VAL A 795 -2.56 8.67 1.57
C VAL A 795 -2.93 7.53 0.63
N ILE A 796 -1.94 6.72 0.26
CA ILE A 796 -2.07 5.49 -0.51
C ILE A 796 -1.82 4.31 0.43
N ASP A 797 -2.87 3.57 0.75
CA ASP A 797 -2.81 2.33 1.53
C ASP A 797 -2.69 1.15 0.55
N MET A 798 -1.46 0.72 0.24
CA MET A 798 -1.21 -0.37 -0.70
C MET A 798 -1.32 -1.70 0.03
N LEU A 799 -2.50 -2.31 0.02
CA LEU A 799 -2.77 -3.61 0.62
C LEU A 799 -2.02 -4.69 -0.17
N CYS A 800 -0.99 -5.25 0.44
CA CYS A 800 -0.11 -6.24 -0.14
C CYS A 800 0.01 -7.44 0.83
N TYR A 801 1.06 -8.25 0.69
CA TYR A 801 1.42 -9.27 1.66
C TYR A 801 2.95 -9.34 1.81
N ARG A 802 3.43 -10.17 2.74
CA ARG A 802 4.87 -10.43 2.94
C ARG A 802 5.16 -11.88 2.58
N ARG A 803 5.93 -12.14 1.51
CA ARG A 803 6.23 -13.49 1.02
C ARG A 803 7.00 -14.36 2.02
N ARG A 804 7.83 -13.75 2.87
CA ARG A 804 8.79 -14.41 3.77
C ARG A 804 8.51 -14.03 5.24
N GLY A 805 9.33 -14.53 6.17
CA GLY A 805 9.38 -14.03 7.54
C GLY A 805 9.63 -12.52 7.63
N HIS A 806 9.60 -11.97 8.84
CA HIS A 806 9.86 -10.53 9.04
C HIS A 806 11.24 -10.14 8.52
N ASN A 807 12.21 -11.05 8.65
CA ASN A 807 13.49 -11.07 7.97
C ASN A 807 13.73 -12.47 7.37
N GLU A 808 14.78 -12.62 6.58
CA GLU A 808 14.96 -13.79 5.71
C GLU A 808 15.37 -15.09 6.43
N GLY A 809 15.67 -15.03 7.73
CA GLY A 809 15.90 -16.20 8.60
C GLY A 809 14.79 -16.47 9.61
N ASP A 810 13.63 -15.82 9.46
CA ASP A 810 12.45 -15.94 10.34
C ASP A 810 11.39 -16.86 9.70
N ASP A 811 10.79 -17.75 10.49
CA ASP A 811 9.70 -18.63 10.05
C ASP A 811 8.35 -18.09 10.58
N PRO A 812 7.54 -17.45 9.72
CA PRO A 812 6.29 -16.84 10.13
C PRO A 812 5.16 -17.86 10.33
N SER A 813 5.29 -19.09 9.81
CA SER A 813 4.27 -20.14 9.96
C SER A 813 4.06 -20.53 11.43
N MET A 814 5.09 -20.35 12.27
CA MET A 814 5.03 -20.53 13.72
C MET A 814 4.01 -19.62 14.43
N THR A 815 3.61 -18.50 13.81
CA THR A 815 2.66 -17.54 14.41
C THR A 815 1.44 -17.24 13.54
N GLN A 816 1.58 -17.28 12.21
CA GLN A 816 0.51 -16.93 11.27
C GLN A 816 0.25 -18.03 10.20
N PRO A 817 0.07 -19.31 10.59
CA PRO A 817 0.07 -20.44 9.66
C PRO A 817 -0.98 -20.28 8.54
N ALA A 818 -2.23 -19.99 8.89
CA ALA A 818 -3.32 -19.85 7.92
C ALA A 818 -3.14 -18.68 6.92
N MET A 819 -2.35 -17.65 7.27
CA MET A 819 -1.97 -16.58 6.33
C MET A 819 -0.93 -17.09 5.34
N TYR A 820 0.07 -17.85 5.82
CA TYR A 820 1.15 -18.34 4.97
C TYR A 820 0.74 -19.54 4.11
N ASP A 821 -0.20 -20.38 4.56
CA ASP A 821 -0.89 -21.38 3.72
C ASP A 821 -1.50 -20.72 2.46
N ILE A 822 -2.10 -19.53 2.60
CA ILE A 822 -2.66 -18.77 1.48
C ILE A 822 -1.53 -18.20 0.61
N ILE A 823 -0.49 -17.62 1.22
CA ILE A 823 0.66 -17.03 0.52
C ILE A 823 1.43 -18.10 -0.29
N ASP A 824 1.58 -19.32 0.19
CA ASP A 824 2.30 -20.37 -0.54
C ASP A 824 1.54 -20.83 -1.80
N THR A 825 0.20 -20.73 -1.80
CA THR A 825 -0.59 -20.91 -3.03
C THR A 825 -0.56 -19.69 -3.97
N LYS A 826 -0.05 -18.53 -3.52
CA LYS A 826 0.01 -17.30 -4.32
C LYS A 826 1.20 -17.28 -5.28
N ARG A 827 0.89 -16.96 -6.54
CA ARG A 827 1.86 -16.53 -7.56
C ARG A 827 2.25 -15.07 -7.31
N SER A 828 3.47 -14.66 -7.67
CA SER A 828 3.93 -13.28 -7.50
C SER A 828 3.18 -12.29 -8.39
N VAL A 829 3.17 -11.00 -7.98
CA VAL A 829 2.42 -9.94 -8.67
C VAL A 829 2.83 -9.82 -10.14
N ARG A 830 4.14 -9.80 -10.43
CA ARG A 830 4.66 -9.79 -11.81
C ARG A 830 4.08 -10.93 -12.65
N LYS A 831 4.01 -12.16 -12.11
CA LYS A 831 3.42 -13.31 -12.83
C LYS A 831 1.92 -13.15 -13.04
N ILE A 832 1.19 -12.66 -12.04
CA ILE A 832 -0.25 -12.35 -12.14
C ILE A 832 -0.50 -11.31 -13.24
N TYR A 833 0.30 -10.24 -13.28
CA TYR A 833 0.18 -9.18 -14.28
C TYR A 833 0.57 -9.66 -15.69
N THR A 834 1.65 -10.43 -15.83
CA THR A 834 2.06 -11.06 -17.10
C THR A 834 0.95 -11.94 -17.68
N GLU A 835 0.35 -12.82 -16.86
CA GLU A 835 -0.78 -13.65 -17.28
C GLU A 835 -2.03 -12.82 -17.65
N SER A 836 -2.26 -11.71 -16.95
CA SER A 836 -3.36 -10.78 -17.25
C SER A 836 -3.20 -10.15 -18.63
N LEU A 837 -2.01 -9.59 -18.94
CA LEU A 837 -1.72 -8.99 -20.23
C LEU A 837 -1.81 -9.98 -21.39
N ILE A 838 -1.31 -11.21 -21.20
CA ILE A 838 -1.45 -12.30 -22.20
C ILE A 838 -2.92 -12.71 -22.38
N GLY A 839 -3.69 -12.82 -21.28
CA GLY A 839 -5.12 -13.18 -21.32
C GLY A 839 -6.01 -12.11 -21.97
N ARG A 840 -5.62 -10.83 -21.87
CA ARG A 840 -6.25 -9.68 -22.54
C ARG A 840 -5.80 -9.52 -24.00
N GLY A 841 -4.63 -10.05 -24.36
CA GLY A 841 -4.01 -9.91 -25.69
C GLY A 841 -3.17 -8.63 -25.86
N ASP A 842 -2.77 -7.98 -24.78
CA ASP A 842 -1.91 -6.78 -24.77
C ASP A 842 -0.40 -7.12 -24.80
N LEU A 843 -0.04 -8.38 -24.53
CA LEU A 843 1.33 -8.89 -24.55
C LEU A 843 1.35 -10.31 -25.15
N SER A 844 2.36 -10.65 -25.95
CA SER A 844 2.57 -12.01 -26.44
C SER A 844 3.44 -12.85 -25.47
N PHE A 845 3.36 -14.18 -25.60
CA PHE A 845 4.15 -15.09 -24.76
C PHE A 845 5.67 -14.96 -24.99
N GLU A 846 6.08 -14.70 -26.23
CA GLU A 846 7.49 -14.57 -26.61
C GLU A 846 8.13 -13.30 -26.02
N GLU A 847 7.45 -12.15 -26.12
CA GLU A 847 7.87 -10.89 -25.46
C GLU A 847 7.98 -11.04 -23.94
N ALA A 848 7.11 -11.84 -23.33
CA ALA A 848 7.11 -12.07 -21.89
C ALA A 848 8.29 -12.93 -21.39
N GLU A 849 8.81 -13.83 -22.22
CA GLU A 849 10.04 -14.58 -21.88
C GLU A 849 11.30 -13.74 -22.04
N THR A 850 11.44 -12.99 -23.15
CA THR A 850 12.63 -12.16 -23.40
C THR A 850 12.84 -11.15 -22.27
N ALA A 851 11.79 -10.41 -21.90
CA ALA A 851 11.86 -9.36 -20.86
C ALA A 851 12.21 -9.87 -19.45
N LEU A 852 12.21 -11.18 -19.21
CA LEU A 852 12.64 -11.79 -17.94
C LEU A 852 14.11 -12.23 -17.95
N ARG A 853 14.62 -12.68 -19.11
CA ARG A 853 16.01 -13.14 -19.25
C ARG A 853 16.99 -11.98 -19.17
N ASP A 854 16.72 -10.90 -19.89
CA ASP A 854 17.66 -9.78 -20.08
C ASP A 854 18.13 -9.15 -18.75
N PHE A 855 17.21 -8.83 -17.84
CA PHE A 855 17.54 -8.24 -16.53
C PHE A 855 18.26 -9.22 -15.60
N SER A 856 17.93 -10.51 -15.68
CA SER A 856 18.60 -11.56 -14.91
C SER A 856 20.08 -11.68 -15.27
N SER A 857 20.41 -11.60 -16.57
CA SER A 857 21.79 -11.59 -17.06
C SER A 857 22.56 -10.31 -16.68
N GLN A 858 21.89 -9.15 -16.58
CA GLN A 858 22.52 -7.91 -16.11
C GLN A 858 22.98 -8.00 -14.65
N LEU A 859 22.13 -8.52 -13.75
CA LEU A 859 22.49 -8.70 -12.34
C LEU A 859 23.68 -9.66 -12.15
N GLU A 860 23.71 -10.76 -12.91
CA GLU A 860 24.79 -11.74 -12.82
C GLU A 860 26.13 -11.20 -13.36
N HIS A 861 26.10 -10.37 -14.40
CA HIS A 861 27.30 -9.68 -14.90
C HIS A 861 27.90 -8.76 -13.82
N VAL A 862 27.10 -7.88 -13.22
CA VAL A 862 27.55 -6.90 -12.20
C VAL A 862 28.03 -7.61 -10.92
N PHE A 863 27.37 -8.70 -10.52
CA PHE A 863 27.79 -9.51 -9.37
C PHE A 863 29.17 -10.14 -9.57
N ASN A 864 29.45 -10.68 -10.77
CA ASN A 864 30.75 -11.27 -11.06
C ASN A 864 31.85 -10.20 -11.04
N GLU A 865 31.61 -9.00 -11.57
CA GLU A 865 32.56 -7.88 -11.48
C GLU A 865 32.89 -7.48 -10.05
N VAL A 866 31.88 -7.38 -9.16
CA VAL A 866 32.08 -7.05 -7.74
C VAL A 866 32.85 -8.15 -7.00
N ARG A 867 32.62 -9.43 -7.36
CA ARG A 867 33.27 -10.57 -6.72
C ARG A 867 34.76 -10.68 -7.03
N GLU A 868 35.18 -10.23 -8.22
CA GLU A 868 36.59 -10.22 -8.65
C GLU A 868 37.37 -8.96 -8.18
N LEU A 869 36.73 -8.06 -7.41
CA LEU A 869 37.43 -6.94 -6.76
C LEU A 869 38.40 -7.43 -5.68
N GLU A 870 39.57 -6.79 -5.58
CA GLU A 870 40.52 -7.04 -4.49
C GLU A 870 39.86 -6.75 -3.13
N LYS A 871 40.10 -7.62 -2.15
CA LYS A 871 39.51 -7.48 -0.80
C LYS A 871 40.40 -6.66 0.11
N HIS A 872 39.87 -5.55 0.61
CA HIS A 872 40.56 -4.68 1.57
C HIS A 872 40.65 -5.34 2.96
N PRO A 873 41.69 -5.05 3.76
CA PRO A 873 41.76 -5.49 5.14
C PRO A 873 40.69 -4.78 5.99
N ILE A 874 40.03 -5.51 6.87
CA ILE A 874 39.05 -4.95 7.81
C ILE A 874 39.82 -4.32 8.99
N GLU A 875 39.67 -3.01 9.16
CA GLU A 875 40.24 -2.25 10.29
C GLU A 875 39.14 -1.84 11.28
N ALA A 876 39.53 -1.21 12.40
CA ALA A 876 38.57 -0.65 13.36
C ALA A 876 38.06 0.71 12.86
N SER A 877 36.77 1.00 13.09
CA SER A 877 36.12 2.25 12.69
C SER A 877 36.89 3.49 13.20
N PRO A 878 37.31 4.41 12.32
CA PRO A 878 37.98 5.65 12.74
C PRO A 878 36.99 6.62 13.39
N SER A 879 37.50 7.51 14.24
CA SER A 879 36.71 8.57 14.86
C SER A 879 36.48 9.73 13.89
N VAL A 880 35.25 10.24 13.82
CA VAL A 880 34.89 11.41 12.98
C VAL A 880 35.45 12.75 13.52
N GLU A 881 36.12 12.74 14.69
CA GLU A 881 36.63 13.94 15.39
C GLU A 881 37.38 14.91 14.46
N HIS A 882 38.15 14.39 13.51
CA HIS A 882 39.03 15.14 12.63
C HIS A 882 38.44 15.50 11.24
N HIS A 883 37.24 15.02 10.90
CA HIS A 883 36.56 15.33 9.62
C HIS A 883 36.33 16.84 9.48
N GLN A 884 35.80 17.47 10.53
CA GLN A 884 35.53 18.90 10.59
C GLN A 884 36.46 19.58 11.61
N GLN A 885 37.17 20.62 11.19
CA GLN A 885 38.17 21.32 12.02
C GLN A 885 37.82 22.80 12.20
N LEU A 886 37.65 23.22 13.45
CA LEU A 886 37.40 24.61 13.81
C LEU A 886 38.54 25.53 13.33
N PRO A 887 38.24 26.62 12.59
CA PRO A 887 39.24 27.60 12.19
C PRO A 887 39.95 28.23 13.40
N ALA A 888 41.26 28.47 13.27
CA ALA A 888 42.09 28.98 14.36
C ALA A 888 41.62 30.35 14.93
N GLN A 889 40.93 31.14 14.11
CA GLN A 889 40.19 32.34 14.52
C GLN A 889 38.91 32.47 13.70
N VAL A 890 37.80 32.79 14.37
CA VAL A 890 36.49 33.03 13.75
C VAL A 890 36.02 34.43 14.16
N PRO A 891 35.96 35.41 13.24
CA PRO A 891 35.60 36.79 13.57
C PRO A 891 34.11 36.88 13.89
N THR A 892 33.79 37.04 15.17
CA THR A 892 32.39 37.03 15.67
C THR A 892 31.93 38.37 16.23
N ALA A 893 32.86 39.29 16.53
CA ALA A 893 32.55 40.69 16.83
C ALA A 893 31.88 41.40 15.63
N ILE A 894 31.17 42.49 15.92
CA ILE A 894 30.49 43.35 14.94
C ILE A 894 30.92 44.81 15.08
N SER A 895 30.45 45.70 14.20
CA SER A 895 30.63 47.15 14.39
C SER A 895 29.54 47.72 15.29
N GLN A 896 29.83 48.84 15.96
CA GLN A 896 28.82 49.60 16.72
C GLN A 896 27.65 50.03 15.84
N GLU A 897 27.90 50.35 14.56
CA GLU A 897 26.86 50.70 13.57
C GLU A 897 25.83 49.57 13.38
N VAL A 898 26.26 48.30 13.41
CA VAL A 898 25.36 47.13 13.34
C VAL A 898 24.53 47.02 14.63
N ILE A 899 25.13 47.26 15.80
CA ILE A 899 24.43 47.25 17.08
C ILE A 899 23.34 48.35 17.11
N GLU A 900 23.70 49.57 16.71
CA GLU A 900 22.77 50.71 16.63
C GLU A 900 21.65 50.46 15.62
N ARG A 901 21.97 49.95 14.42
CA ARG A 901 20.98 49.61 13.38
C ARG A 901 19.94 48.58 13.86
N ILE A 902 20.38 47.56 14.62
CA ILE A 902 19.47 46.56 15.19
C ILE A 902 18.65 47.16 16.35
N GLY A 903 19.23 48.01 17.20
CA GLY A 903 18.49 48.77 18.21
C GLY A 903 17.43 49.70 17.63
N ASP A 904 17.72 50.31 16.48
CA ASP A 904 16.83 51.23 15.77
C ASP A 904 15.63 50.54 15.12
N ALA A 905 15.74 49.27 14.74
CA ALA A 905 14.59 48.48 14.31
C ALA A 905 13.58 48.21 15.44
N PHE A 906 14.02 48.16 16.70
CA PHE A 906 13.11 48.13 17.84
C PHE A 906 12.60 49.53 18.23
N GLY A 907 13.41 50.58 18.08
CA GLY A 907 13.05 51.96 18.38
C GLY A 907 12.05 52.59 17.39
N ASN A 908 12.12 52.23 16.11
CA ASN A 908 11.39 52.86 15.01
C ASN A 908 10.40 51.87 14.34
N PRO A 909 9.27 51.53 14.99
CA PRO A 909 8.24 50.69 14.37
C PRO A 909 7.54 51.42 13.20
N PRO A 910 6.88 50.69 12.27
CA PRO A 910 6.21 51.26 11.11
C PRO A 910 5.14 52.30 11.45
N GLU A 911 4.87 53.23 10.54
CA GLU A 911 3.83 54.25 10.72
C GLU A 911 2.46 53.60 11.01
N GLY A 912 1.78 54.09 12.06
CA GLY A 912 0.51 53.55 12.55
C GLY A 912 0.63 52.33 13.48
N PHE A 913 1.80 51.69 13.61
CA PHE A 913 1.97 50.55 14.50
C PHE A 913 1.93 50.98 15.99
N THR A 914 1.03 50.37 16.76
CA THR A 914 0.79 50.64 18.17
C THR A 914 1.31 49.49 19.03
N PRO A 915 2.53 49.57 19.59
CA PRO A 915 3.05 48.52 20.46
C PRO A 915 2.25 48.40 21.77
N HIS A 916 2.11 47.18 22.28
CA HIS A 916 1.45 46.93 23.56
C HIS A 916 2.14 47.73 24.72
N PRO A 917 1.40 48.37 25.65
CA PRO A 917 2.00 49.26 26.66
C PRO A 917 3.06 48.64 27.58
N ARG A 918 3.02 47.31 27.81
CA ARG A 918 4.08 46.60 28.57
C ARG A 918 5.29 46.18 27.72
N VAL A 919 5.19 46.25 26.39
CA VAL A 919 6.27 45.90 25.45
C VAL A 919 7.04 47.13 25.00
N LYS A 920 6.40 48.31 24.90
CA LYS A 920 7.08 49.58 24.58
C LYS A 920 8.34 49.84 25.46
N PRO A 921 8.33 49.61 26.79
CA PRO A 921 9.54 49.76 27.63
C PRO A 921 10.61 48.66 27.45
N VAL A 922 10.36 47.63 26.64
CA VAL A 922 11.41 46.69 26.17
C VAL A 922 12.07 47.27 24.92
N LEU A 923 11.27 47.78 23.98
CA LEU A 923 11.74 48.41 22.74
C LEU A 923 12.62 49.64 23.03
N GLU A 924 12.14 50.54 23.89
CA GLU A 924 12.86 51.74 24.33
C GLU A 924 14.19 51.39 25.03
N ARG A 925 14.22 50.29 25.80
CA ARG A 925 15.45 49.82 26.44
C ARG A 925 16.44 49.23 25.45
N ARG A 926 16.01 48.50 24.41
CA ARG A 926 16.92 47.98 23.36
C ARG A 926 17.58 49.11 22.56
N HIS A 927 16.79 50.10 22.14
CA HIS A 927 17.28 51.28 21.44
C HIS A 927 18.23 52.15 22.30
N LYS A 928 18.12 52.07 23.64
CA LYS A 928 19.07 52.64 24.59
C LYS A 928 20.33 51.77 24.73
N MET A 929 20.16 50.46 24.92
CA MET A 929 21.25 49.50 25.12
C MET A 929 22.22 49.45 23.94
N SER A 930 21.71 49.66 22.72
CA SER A 930 22.55 49.72 21.52
C SER A 930 23.51 50.92 21.47
N ARG A 931 23.38 51.87 22.40
CA ARG A 931 24.18 53.12 22.47
C ARG A 931 24.89 53.32 23.81
N GLU A 932 24.32 52.83 24.91
CA GLU A 932 24.86 52.99 26.25
C GLU A 932 25.40 51.68 26.88
N GLY A 933 25.30 50.54 26.21
CA GLY A 933 25.64 49.23 26.77
C GLY A 933 24.55 48.67 27.67
N ASP A 934 24.90 47.99 28.77
CA ASP A 934 23.94 47.34 29.68
C ASP A 934 23.04 46.27 28.99
N ILE A 935 23.58 45.64 27.95
CA ILE A 935 22.87 44.69 27.08
C ILE A 935 22.50 43.43 27.87
N ASP A 936 21.22 43.05 27.90
CA ASP A 936 20.79 41.73 28.39
C ASP A 936 20.93 40.64 27.35
N TRP A 937 20.94 39.40 27.85
CA TRP A 937 20.89 38.15 27.10
C TRP A 937 19.87 38.18 25.96
N ALA A 938 18.66 38.68 26.22
CA ALA A 938 17.56 38.69 25.26
C ALA A 938 17.76 39.73 24.14
N PHE A 939 18.55 40.79 24.35
CA PHE A 939 18.97 41.67 23.26
C PHE A 939 20.26 41.18 22.59
N GLY A 940 21.21 40.61 23.32
CA GLY A 940 22.41 39.95 22.77
C GLY A 940 22.09 38.84 21.76
N GLU A 941 21.07 38.03 22.04
CA GLU A 941 20.52 37.05 21.11
C GLU A 941 20.05 37.67 19.78
N LEU A 942 19.31 38.77 19.87
CA LEU A 942 18.72 39.47 18.71
C LEU A 942 19.78 40.29 17.95
N LEU A 943 20.85 40.71 18.62
CA LEU A 943 22.06 41.23 17.98
C LEU A 943 22.75 40.14 17.16
N ALA A 944 22.84 38.89 17.65
CA ALA A 944 23.41 37.79 16.88
C ALA A 944 22.56 37.47 15.64
N PHE A 945 21.23 37.33 15.81
CA PHE A 945 20.31 37.08 14.69
C PHE A 945 20.31 38.21 13.67
N GLY A 946 20.22 39.47 14.12
CA GLY A 946 20.20 40.64 13.24
C GLY A 946 21.53 40.86 12.51
N ALA A 947 22.66 40.58 13.16
CA ALA A 947 23.97 40.64 12.51
C ALA A 947 24.14 39.54 11.46
N LEU A 948 23.76 38.29 11.76
CA LEU A 948 23.83 37.20 10.78
C LEU A 948 22.91 37.42 9.58
N ALA A 949 21.74 38.03 9.79
CA ALA A 949 20.86 38.47 8.71
C ALA A 949 21.51 39.57 7.83
N LEU A 950 22.20 40.54 8.45
CA LEU A 950 22.97 41.55 7.73
C LEU A 950 24.21 40.96 7.00
N ASP A 951 24.79 39.88 7.54
CA ASP A 951 25.81 39.05 6.87
C ASP A 951 25.21 38.15 5.75
N GLY A 952 23.92 38.29 5.43
CA GLY A 952 23.21 37.57 4.37
C GLY A 952 22.68 36.18 4.74
N ARG A 953 22.92 35.68 5.96
CA ARG A 953 22.52 34.33 6.38
C ARG A 953 21.04 34.26 6.80
N LEU A 954 20.42 33.15 6.45
CA LEU A 954 19.07 32.81 6.94
C LEU A 954 19.15 32.44 8.42
N VAL A 955 18.26 32.99 9.24
CA VAL A 955 18.09 32.63 10.64
C VAL A 955 16.69 32.06 10.82
N ARG A 956 16.60 30.82 11.29
CA ARG A 956 15.34 30.14 11.61
C ARG A 956 15.31 29.79 13.09
N LEU A 957 14.26 30.22 13.79
CA LEU A 957 13.99 29.85 15.18
C LEU A 957 12.56 29.34 15.30
N SER A 958 12.37 28.13 15.83
CA SER A 958 11.05 27.63 16.22
C SER A 958 11.07 27.04 17.63
N GLY A 959 9.90 27.02 18.26
CA GLY A 959 9.74 26.56 19.63
C GLY A 959 8.47 27.11 20.27
N GLN A 960 8.11 26.62 21.45
CA GLN A 960 6.84 26.97 22.07
C GLN A 960 6.89 28.39 22.64
N ASP A 961 5.92 29.23 22.24
CA ASP A 961 5.89 30.69 22.50
C ASP A 961 7.10 31.50 21.96
N SER A 962 8.01 30.91 21.17
CA SER A 962 9.34 31.48 20.88
C SER A 962 9.37 32.87 20.26
N ARG A 963 8.32 33.32 19.54
CA ARG A 963 8.24 34.71 19.03
C ARG A 963 8.14 35.76 20.14
N ARG A 964 7.49 35.41 21.24
CA ARG A 964 7.49 36.18 22.49
C ARG A 964 8.68 35.80 23.37
N GLY A 965 9.03 34.52 23.37
CA GLY A 965 9.81 33.82 24.39
C GLY A 965 8.95 33.49 25.61
N THR A 966 9.10 32.27 26.15
CA THR A 966 8.42 31.76 27.34
C THR A 966 8.36 32.82 28.44
N PHE A 967 9.54 33.32 28.81
CA PHE A 967 9.79 34.24 29.93
C PHE A 967 9.45 35.71 29.61
N VAL A 968 8.77 36.00 28.49
CA VAL A 968 8.42 37.36 28.05
C VAL A 968 9.68 38.22 27.90
N GLN A 969 10.68 37.67 27.21
CA GLN A 969 12.01 38.26 27.02
C GLN A 969 12.31 38.64 25.56
N ARG A 970 11.90 37.81 24.59
CA ARG A 970 12.42 37.90 23.21
C ARG A 970 11.71 38.98 22.40
N HIS A 971 10.39 38.91 22.24
CA HIS A 971 9.63 39.85 21.42
C HIS A 971 10.27 40.08 20.02
N SER A 972 10.64 38.99 19.33
CA SER A 972 11.16 39.04 17.95
C SER A 972 10.06 39.29 16.92
N VAL A 973 8.82 38.94 17.27
CA VAL A 973 7.61 39.43 16.58
C VAL A 973 6.75 40.21 17.57
N LEU A 974 6.25 41.35 17.12
CA LEU A 974 5.42 42.30 17.84
C LEU A 974 4.01 42.25 17.28
N MET A 975 3.01 42.30 18.14
CA MET A 975 1.59 42.38 17.76
C MET A 975 1.08 43.81 17.95
N ASP A 976 0.48 44.38 16.90
CA ASP A 976 -0.18 45.67 16.97
C ASP A 976 -1.39 45.62 17.92
N ARG A 977 -1.46 46.54 18.88
CA ARG A 977 -2.48 46.53 19.94
C ARG A 977 -3.90 46.76 19.43
N ASN A 978 -4.07 47.41 18.27
CA ASN A 978 -5.38 47.85 17.79
C ASN A 978 -5.95 46.95 16.68
N THR A 979 -5.07 46.27 15.94
CA THR A 979 -5.39 45.51 14.72
C THR A 979 -4.90 44.06 14.72
N GLY A 980 -4.04 43.68 15.67
CA GLY A 980 -3.47 42.32 15.74
C GLY A 980 -2.45 41.99 14.65
N LYS A 981 -2.03 42.95 13.83
CA LYS A 981 -1.02 42.75 12.78
C LYS A 981 0.36 42.42 13.39
N GLU A 982 1.07 41.49 12.76
CA GLU A 982 2.45 41.16 13.07
C GLU A 982 3.43 42.20 12.50
N TYR A 983 4.45 42.57 13.29
CA TYR A 983 5.65 43.27 12.83
C TYR A 983 6.89 42.58 13.42
N ALA A 984 7.85 42.23 12.56
CA ALA A 984 9.11 41.58 12.95
C ALA A 984 10.29 42.55 12.71
N PRO A 985 10.87 43.18 13.75
CA PRO A 985 11.93 44.18 13.60
C PRO A 985 13.13 43.71 12.78
N LEU A 986 13.61 42.48 13.03
CA LEU A 986 14.83 41.95 12.39
C LEU A 986 14.63 41.56 10.91
N GLN A 987 13.41 41.57 10.39
CA GLN A 987 13.09 41.18 9.01
C GLN A 987 13.31 42.31 7.99
N ASN A 988 13.54 43.55 8.46
CA ASN A 988 13.63 44.75 7.62
C ASN A 988 14.80 45.68 8.03
N LEU A 989 15.93 45.10 8.43
CA LEU A 989 17.16 45.82 8.77
C LEU A 989 17.84 46.41 7.53
N ALA A 990 17.85 45.69 6.40
CA ALA A 990 18.48 46.10 5.14
C ALA A 990 17.80 45.49 3.91
N GLU A 991 17.95 46.16 2.76
CA GLU A 991 17.67 45.55 1.45
C GLU A 991 18.72 44.45 1.18
N GLY A 992 18.27 43.31 0.65
CA GLY A 992 19.16 42.16 0.36
C GLY A 992 19.63 41.34 1.57
N GLN A 993 19.10 41.58 2.77
CA GLN A 993 19.45 40.79 3.96
C GLN A 993 19.00 39.32 3.89
N GLY A 994 19.62 38.47 4.70
CA GLY A 994 19.10 37.16 5.05
C GLY A 994 17.80 37.23 5.85
N ARG A 995 16.92 36.23 5.69
CA ARG A 995 15.58 36.21 6.30
C ARG A 995 15.65 35.74 7.76
N VAL A 996 14.89 36.39 8.65
CA VAL A 996 14.80 36.06 10.08
C VAL A 996 13.42 35.48 10.39
N MET A 997 13.31 34.16 10.27
CA MET A 997 12.06 33.41 10.38
C MET A 997 11.87 32.86 11.79
N VAL A 998 11.12 33.57 12.62
CA VAL A 998 10.76 33.11 13.98
C VAL A 998 9.30 32.65 14.01
N TYR A 999 9.09 31.42 14.46
CA TYR A 999 7.77 30.78 14.58
C TYR A 999 7.49 30.38 16.03
N ASP A 1000 6.21 30.39 16.42
CA ASP A 1000 5.78 29.57 17.56
C ASP A 1000 5.48 28.16 17.01
N SER A 1001 5.96 27.12 17.68
CA SER A 1001 5.79 25.73 17.24
C SER A 1001 4.40 25.17 17.55
N ALA A 1002 4.11 23.98 17.04
CA ALA A 1002 3.12 23.11 17.67
C ALA A 1002 3.56 22.72 19.10
N LEU A 1003 2.63 22.25 19.93
CA LEU A 1003 2.94 21.66 21.23
C LEU A 1003 3.38 20.20 21.02
N SER A 1004 4.62 20.06 20.56
CA SER A 1004 5.32 18.83 20.21
C SER A 1004 6.81 19.07 20.37
N GLU A 1005 7.52 18.11 20.95
CA GLU A 1005 8.98 18.10 21.04
C GLU A 1005 9.61 17.16 20.01
N PHE A 1006 9.04 15.98 19.74
CA PHE A 1006 9.61 15.01 18.80
C PHE A 1006 9.55 15.56 17.37
N ALA A 1007 8.35 15.83 16.84
CA ALA A 1007 8.24 16.30 15.47
C ALA A 1007 8.86 17.70 15.26
N ALA A 1008 8.76 18.60 16.25
CA ALA A 1008 9.40 19.91 16.15
C ALA A 1008 10.94 19.82 16.11
N LEU A 1009 11.58 19.04 16.99
CA LEU A 1009 13.04 18.90 17.01
C LEU A 1009 13.56 18.13 15.78
N GLY A 1010 12.83 17.08 15.35
CA GLY A 1010 13.13 16.35 14.12
C GLY A 1010 13.10 17.25 12.88
N PHE A 1011 12.10 18.14 12.81
CA PHE A 1011 11.97 19.11 11.73
C PHE A 1011 13.15 20.09 11.68
N GLU A 1012 13.54 20.68 12.81
CA GLU A 1012 14.66 21.63 12.82
C GLU A 1012 16.00 20.94 12.50
N TYR A 1013 16.22 19.70 12.96
CA TYR A 1013 17.38 18.90 12.54
C TYR A 1013 17.39 18.64 11.02
N GLY A 1014 16.25 18.25 10.44
CA GLY A 1014 16.14 18.04 8.99
C GLY A 1014 16.37 19.33 8.19
N TYR A 1015 15.90 20.46 8.72
CA TYR A 1015 16.08 21.77 8.10
C TYR A 1015 17.57 22.17 8.06
N SER A 1016 18.35 21.92 9.11
CA SER A 1016 19.80 22.21 9.11
C SER A 1016 20.62 21.25 8.27
N VAL A 1017 20.25 19.96 8.17
CA VAL A 1017 20.89 19.00 7.23
C VAL A 1017 20.82 19.53 5.80
N ALA A 1018 19.67 20.06 5.38
CA ALA A 1018 19.46 20.56 4.02
C ALA A 1018 19.88 22.02 3.81
N ASN A 1019 20.25 22.77 4.85
CA ASN A 1019 20.65 24.18 4.75
C ASN A 1019 21.70 24.56 5.82
N SER A 1020 22.91 24.03 5.68
CA SER A 1020 24.10 24.39 6.48
C SER A 1020 24.46 25.89 6.47
N ASN A 1021 23.98 26.65 5.49
CA ASN A 1021 24.19 28.09 5.46
C ASN A 1021 23.25 28.86 6.42
N ALA A 1022 22.23 28.22 6.96
CA ALA A 1022 21.30 28.81 7.91
C ALA A 1022 21.71 28.59 9.37
N LEU A 1023 21.52 29.60 10.22
CA LEU A 1023 21.47 29.38 11.67
C LEU A 1023 20.08 28.85 12.02
N VAL A 1024 19.99 27.58 12.40
CA VAL A 1024 18.74 26.89 12.72
C VAL A 1024 18.69 26.62 14.22
N LEU A 1025 17.65 27.11 14.90
CA LEU A 1025 17.47 27.00 16.34
C LEU A 1025 16.11 26.39 16.69
N TRP A 1026 16.12 25.42 17.60
CA TRP A 1026 14.94 24.91 18.29
C TRP A 1026 14.97 25.32 19.77
N GLU A 1027 13.90 25.91 20.29
CA GLU A 1027 13.78 26.32 21.70
C GLU A 1027 12.73 25.48 22.43
N ALA A 1028 13.17 24.77 23.49
CA ALA A 1028 12.27 24.14 24.44
C ALA A 1028 11.60 25.20 25.33
N GLN A 1029 10.32 25.04 25.67
CA GLN A 1029 9.65 25.98 26.59
C GLN A 1029 10.38 26.05 27.95
N PHE A 1030 10.77 24.86 28.45
CA PHE A 1030 11.75 24.59 29.49
C PHE A 1030 12.62 23.43 29.01
N GLY A 1031 13.92 23.42 29.34
CA GLY A 1031 14.83 22.37 28.87
C GLY A 1031 14.42 20.96 29.29
N ASP A 1032 13.72 20.85 30.43
CA ASP A 1032 13.19 19.62 31.03
C ASP A 1032 12.37 18.76 30.05
N PHE A 1033 11.64 19.39 29.10
CA PHE A 1033 10.75 18.72 28.15
C PHE A 1033 11.45 18.12 26.92
N VAL A 1034 12.74 18.42 26.68
CA VAL A 1034 13.46 17.91 25.49
C VAL A 1034 13.57 16.38 25.47
N ASN A 1035 13.34 15.72 26.61
CA ASN A 1035 13.22 14.27 26.71
C ASN A 1035 12.03 13.69 25.91
N GLY A 1036 11.03 14.49 25.50
CA GLY A 1036 10.02 14.08 24.53
C GLY A 1036 10.60 13.83 23.13
N GLY A 1037 11.65 14.58 22.76
CA GLY A 1037 12.41 14.41 21.51
C GLY A 1037 13.63 13.48 21.61
N GLN A 1038 13.73 12.64 22.65
CA GLN A 1038 14.95 11.85 22.94
C GLN A 1038 15.42 10.98 21.76
N VAL A 1039 14.50 10.40 20.98
CA VAL A 1039 14.86 9.59 19.80
C VAL A 1039 15.58 10.44 18.74
N VAL A 1040 15.19 11.71 18.55
CA VAL A 1040 15.89 12.64 17.65
C VAL A 1040 17.27 13.00 18.21
N ILE A 1041 17.39 13.16 19.53
CA ILE A 1041 18.69 13.40 20.18
C ILE A 1041 19.64 12.23 19.90
N ASP A 1042 19.23 11.02 20.29
CA ASP A 1042 20.10 9.84 20.32
C ASP A 1042 20.47 9.37 18.90
N GLU A 1043 19.48 9.33 17.99
CA GLU A 1043 19.62 8.70 16.67
C GLU A 1043 20.02 9.64 15.53
N TYR A 1044 19.88 10.96 15.70
CA TYR A 1044 20.19 11.93 14.65
C TYR A 1044 21.20 12.98 15.12
N ILE A 1045 20.92 13.66 16.24
CA ILE A 1045 21.74 14.79 16.72
C ILE A 1045 23.10 14.31 17.24
N SER A 1046 23.16 13.28 18.09
CA SER A 1046 24.44 12.83 18.66
C SER A 1046 25.24 11.88 17.77
N SER A 1047 24.63 11.32 16.71
CA SER A 1047 25.17 10.16 15.99
C SER A 1047 25.05 10.19 14.45
N GLY A 1048 24.38 11.17 13.85
CA GLY A 1048 24.14 11.21 12.39
C GLY A 1048 25.41 11.31 11.53
N GLU A 1049 26.41 12.09 11.99
CA GLU A 1049 27.72 12.19 11.35
C GLU A 1049 28.49 10.85 11.40
N ALA A 1050 28.55 10.21 12.58
CA ALA A 1050 29.26 8.94 12.74
C ALA A 1050 28.62 7.76 11.97
N LYS A 1051 27.28 7.72 11.90
CA LYS A 1051 26.54 6.64 11.25
C LYS A 1051 26.40 6.79 9.73
N TRP A 1052 26.21 8.02 9.25
CA TRP A 1052 25.76 8.28 7.87
C TRP A 1052 26.52 9.40 7.15
N ASP A 1053 27.56 9.98 7.78
CA ASP A 1053 28.22 11.23 7.36
C ASP A 1053 27.22 12.41 7.15
N GLN A 1054 26.09 12.38 7.87
CA GLN A 1054 25.02 13.37 7.74
C GLN A 1054 25.21 14.51 8.74
N HIS A 1055 25.85 15.59 8.27
CA HIS A 1055 26.19 16.78 9.06
C HIS A 1055 24.95 17.65 9.33
N SER A 1056 24.93 18.39 10.45
CA SER A 1056 23.75 19.17 10.85
C SER A 1056 24.08 20.26 11.88
N GLY A 1057 23.98 21.53 11.49
CA GLY A 1057 24.20 22.69 12.36
C GLY A 1057 23.04 23.07 13.29
N VAL A 1058 22.22 22.13 13.79
CA VAL A 1058 21.05 22.48 14.64
C VAL A 1058 21.47 22.97 16.04
N VAL A 1059 20.87 24.07 16.49
CA VAL A 1059 21.08 24.63 17.85
C VAL A 1059 19.87 24.32 18.74
N LEU A 1060 20.10 23.70 19.89
CA LEU A 1060 19.08 23.42 20.91
C LEU A 1060 19.21 24.46 22.03
N LEU A 1061 18.19 25.31 22.19
CA LEU A 1061 18.08 26.25 23.30
C LEU A 1061 17.23 25.61 24.42
N LEU A 1062 17.87 25.31 25.55
CA LEU A 1062 17.28 24.53 26.64
C LEU A 1062 17.24 25.35 27.96
N PRO A 1063 16.12 25.99 28.31
CA PRO A 1063 16.04 26.82 29.51
C PRO A 1063 16.26 26.01 30.80
N HIS A 1064 17.33 26.34 31.53
CA HIS A 1064 17.92 25.57 32.62
C HIS A 1064 18.22 26.48 33.84
N GLY A 1065 18.29 25.90 35.03
CA GLY A 1065 18.76 26.55 36.26
C GLY A 1065 17.84 26.27 37.45
N HIS A 1066 18.42 26.17 38.65
CA HIS A 1066 17.68 25.88 39.88
C HIS A 1066 17.07 27.18 40.44
N GLU A 1067 15.74 27.26 40.38
CA GLU A 1067 14.96 28.46 40.74
C GLU A 1067 13.72 28.12 41.60
N GLY A 1068 13.68 26.93 42.21
CA GLY A 1068 12.59 26.51 43.10
C GLY A 1068 11.24 26.20 42.42
N GLN A 1069 11.17 26.26 41.08
CA GLN A 1069 9.93 26.09 40.30
C GLN A 1069 9.42 24.64 40.24
N GLY A 1070 10.26 23.66 40.57
CA GLY A 1070 9.90 22.24 40.63
C GLY A 1070 10.71 21.37 39.66
N PRO A 1071 10.55 20.04 39.75
CA PRO A 1071 11.44 19.07 39.11
C PRO A 1071 11.41 19.08 37.58
N ASP A 1072 10.31 19.56 36.98
CA ASP A 1072 10.10 19.58 35.53
C ASP A 1072 10.17 21.01 34.95
N HIS A 1073 10.72 21.97 35.71
CA HIS A 1073 10.95 23.38 35.31
C HIS A 1073 12.36 23.84 35.74
N THR A 1074 13.31 22.90 35.86
CA THR A 1074 14.63 23.11 36.43
C THR A 1074 15.77 22.73 35.47
N SER A 1075 15.79 21.50 34.94
CA SER A 1075 16.97 20.92 34.29
C SER A 1075 16.69 20.34 32.90
N GLY A 1076 17.31 20.95 31.89
CA GLY A 1076 17.52 20.34 30.56
C GLY A 1076 18.48 19.14 30.51
N ARG A 1077 18.84 18.53 31.65
CA ARG A 1077 19.60 17.25 31.72
C ARG A 1077 20.98 17.29 31.07
N ILE A 1078 21.81 18.23 31.53
CA ILE A 1078 23.21 18.41 31.12
C ILE A 1078 23.96 17.07 31.12
N GLU A 1079 23.74 16.25 32.15
CA GLU A 1079 24.38 14.95 32.33
C GLU A 1079 24.14 13.98 31.16
N ARG A 1080 22.97 14.07 30.51
CA ARG A 1080 22.60 13.17 29.39
C ARG A 1080 23.28 13.58 28.10
N PHE A 1081 23.32 14.87 27.78
CA PHE A 1081 24.04 15.36 26.61
C PHE A 1081 25.55 15.11 26.75
N LEU A 1082 26.13 15.35 27.94
CA LEU A 1082 27.53 15.02 28.20
C LEU A 1082 27.83 13.51 28.20
N GLN A 1083 26.84 12.64 28.43
CA GLN A 1083 26.98 11.19 28.27
C GLN A 1083 27.01 10.77 26.79
N LEU A 1084 26.32 11.49 25.91
CA LEU A 1084 26.29 11.27 24.45
C LEU A 1084 27.50 11.92 23.72
N CYS A 1085 28.25 12.79 24.39
CA CYS A 1085 29.40 13.51 23.82
C CYS A 1085 30.62 12.61 23.54
N ALA A 1086 30.70 12.10 22.31
CA ALA A 1086 31.87 11.43 21.75
C ALA A 1086 32.34 12.13 20.46
N GLU A 1087 33.59 11.90 20.05
CA GLU A 1087 34.11 12.24 18.70
C GLU A 1087 33.93 13.70 18.24
N HIS A 1088 33.81 14.64 19.19
CA HIS A 1088 33.41 16.04 18.94
C HIS A 1088 32.07 16.20 18.18
N SER A 1089 31.17 15.21 18.23
CA SER A 1089 29.91 15.18 17.45
C SER A 1089 28.94 16.34 17.72
N MET A 1090 29.08 17.03 18.86
CA MET A 1090 28.32 18.22 19.21
C MET A 1090 29.16 19.20 20.04
N THR A 1091 28.71 20.45 20.18
CA THR A 1091 29.15 21.37 21.24
C THR A 1091 28.13 21.42 22.37
N VAL A 1092 28.57 21.38 23.63
CA VAL A 1092 27.71 21.58 24.82
C VAL A 1092 28.24 22.76 25.64
N ALA A 1093 27.38 23.73 25.92
CA ALA A 1093 27.76 24.96 26.60
C ALA A 1093 26.70 25.48 27.59
N VAL A 1094 27.17 26.17 28.63
CA VAL A 1094 26.36 26.83 29.67
C VAL A 1094 26.89 28.26 29.84
N PRO A 1095 26.55 29.22 28.96
CA PRO A 1095 27.14 30.55 29.01
C PRO A 1095 26.62 31.38 30.20
N SER A 1096 27.49 32.18 30.83
CA SER A 1096 27.13 33.03 31.98
C SER A 1096 26.91 34.51 31.63
N THR A 1097 27.25 34.95 30.41
CA THR A 1097 27.14 36.37 29.99
C THR A 1097 26.42 36.57 28.64
N PRO A 1098 25.73 37.72 28.43
CA PRO A 1098 25.06 38.05 27.18
C PRO A 1098 25.97 38.05 25.95
N ALA A 1099 27.15 38.67 26.06
CA ALA A 1099 28.12 38.73 24.97
C ALA A 1099 28.69 37.34 24.63
N ASN A 1100 28.94 36.47 25.61
CA ASN A 1100 29.49 35.15 25.33
C ASN A 1100 28.46 34.25 24.61
N TYR A 1101 27.17 34.37 24.93
CA TYR A 1101 26.08 33.73 24.17
C TYR A 1101 25.99 34.28 22.73
N PHE A 1102 26.03 35.60 22.54
CA PHE A 1102 26.09 36.23 21.22
C PHE A 1102 27.26 35.71 20.37
N HIS A 1103 28.45 35.67 20.96
CA HIS A 1103 29.64 35.17 20.27
C HIS A 1103 29.58 33.68 19.97
N LEU A 1104 28.92 32.87 20.81
CA LEU A 1104 28.75 31.44 20.57
C LEU A 1104 27.80 31.18 19.39
N LEU A 1105 26.67 31.89 19.34
CA LEU A 1105 25.74 31.83 18.20
C LEU A 1105 26.39 32.30 16.89
N ARG A 1106 27.14 33.40 16.93
CA ARG A 1106 27.90 33.86 15.75
C ARG A 1106 29.08 32.96 15.40
N ARG A 1107 29.73 32.30 16.37
CA ARG A 1107 30.80 31.33 16.08
C ARG A 1107 30.22 30.17 15.28
N HIS A 1108 29.18 29.54 15.82
CA HIS A 1108 28.50 28.40 15.18
C HIS A 1108 28.03 28.72 13.75
N ALA A 1109 27.45 29.91 13.53
CA ALA A 1109 27.03 30.32 12.20
C ALA A 1109 28.16 30.76 11.25
N LEU A 1110 29.42 30.83 11.69
CA LEU A 1110 30.55 31.39 10.90
C LEU A 1110 31.84 30.55 10.95
N ASP A 1111 31.92 29.50 11.76
CA ASP A 1111 33.11 28.65 11.89
C ASP A 1111 33.18 27.54 10.83
N GLY A 1112 32.08 27.27 10.12
CA GLY A 1112 32.03 26.31 9.02
C GLY A 1112 32.04 24.86 9.48
N VAL A 1113 31.54 24.59 10.70
CA VAL A 1113 31.40 23.25 11.27
C VAL A 1113 29.92 22.92 11.44
N ASP A 1114 29.41 22.02 10.60
CA ASP A 1114 28.02 21.55 10.60
C ASP A 1114 27.81 20.45 11.67
N ARG A 1115 27.99 20.82 12.94
CA ARG A 1115 27.76 19.95 14.11
C ARG A 1115 26.77 20.59 15.10
N PRO A 1116 25.89 19.82 15.76
CA PRO A 1116 24.88 20.40 16.64
C PRO A 1116 25.44 21.12 17.86
N VAL A 1117 24.68 22.09 18.39
CA VAL A 1117 25.07 22.87 19.57
C VAL A 1117 23.96 22.87 20.61
N VAL A 1118 24.26 22.35 21.81
CA VAL A 1118 23.33 22.29 22.94
C VAL A 1118 23.67 23.41 23.92
N LEU A 1119 22.75 24.37 24.04
CA LEU A 1119 22.90 25.59 24.83
C LEU A 1119 21.91 25.59 25.99
N PHE A 1120 22.44 25.49 27.21
CA PHE A 1120 21.65 25.64 28.42
C PHE A 1120 21.43 27.12 28.70
N THR A 1121 20.24 27.60 28.37
CA THR A 1121 19.87 29.03 28.42
C THR A 1121 19.24 29.39 29.78
N PRO A 1122 19.33 30.65 30.24
CA PRO A 1122 18.83 31.05 31.54
C PRO A 1122 17.33 31.40 31.57
N LYS A 1123 16.78 31.45 32.79
CA LYS A 1123 15.39 31.83 33.07
C LYS A 1123 15.31 33.13 33.89
N SER A 1124 15.70 33.11 35.17
CA SER A 1124 15.80 34.30 36.03
C SER A 1124 16.90 35.27 35.58
N MET A 1125 18.06 34.73 35.19
CA MET A 1125 19.27 35.48 34.78
C MET A 1125 19.00 36.46 33.62
N LEU A 1126 17.97 36.20 32.79
CA LEU A 1126 17.48 37.09 31.73
C LEU A 1126 17.12 38.51 32.23
N ARG A 1127 16.86 38.67 33.54
CA ARG A 1127 16.44 39.92 34.19
C ARG A 1127 17.40 40.43 35.26
N ASP A 1128 18.51 39.74 35.47
CA ASP A 1128 19.53 40.21 36.41
C ASP A 1128 20.15 41.53 35.92
N LYS A 1129 20.70 42.30 36.87
CA LYS A 1129 21.46 43.53 36.65
C LYS A 1129 22.96 43.29 36.64
N ASN A 1130 23.42 42.20 37.25
CA ASN A 1130 24.83 41.80 37.22
C ASN A 1130 25.14 41.11 35.87
N VAL A 1131 24.15 40.40 35.30
CA VAL A 1131 24.31 39.67 34.03
C VAL A 1131 24.03 40.57 32.84
N ARG A 1132 24.97 41.47 32.59
CA ARG A 1132 24.95 42.52 31.56
C ARG A 1132 26.28 42.53 30.81
N SER A 1133 26.28 43.04 29.58
CA SER A 1133 27.50 43.26 28.80
C SER A 1133 27.60 44.69 28.27
N SER A 1134 28.83 45.19 28.19
CA SER A 1134 29.19 46.48 27.59
C SER A 1134 29.13 46.42 26.06
N LEU A 1135 29.30 47.55 25.36
CA LEU A 1135 29.44 47.55 23.89
C LEU A 1135 30.80 46.97 23.43
N GLU A 1136 31.84 47.09 24.27
CA GLU A 1136 33.19 46.58 23.98
C GLU A 1136 33.20 45.04 23.94
N ASP A 1137 32.31 44.39 24.70
CA ASP A 1137 32.16 42.93 24.70
C ASP A 1137 31.61 42.35 23.39
N PHE A 1138 31.02 43.16 22.49
CA PHE A 1138 30.47 42.73 21.19
C PHE A 1138 31.30 43.21 19.99
N THR A 1139 32.33 44.03 20.21
CA THR A 1139 33.00 44.81 19.17
C THR A 1139 34.53 44.65 19.18
N GLY A 1140 35.20 45.10 18.11
CA GLY A 1140 36.65 45.08 18.02
C GLY A 1140 37.24 43.67 18.00
N SER A 1141 37.90 43.26 19.09
CA SER A 1141 38.62 41.97 19.22
C SER A 1141 37.96 40.98 20.20
N SER A 1142 36.72 41.27 20.62
CA SER A 1142 35.91 40.37 21.44
C SER A 1142 35.55 39.08 20.68
N ARG A 1143 35.37 37.98 21.41
CA ARG A 1143 35.18 36.63 20.87
C ARG A 1143 34.65 35.68 21.95
N PHE A 1144 34.19 34.50 21.53
CA PHE A 1144 33.76 33.46 22.47
C PHE A 1144 34.89 33.00 23.41
N LEU A 1145 34.64 33.11 24.70
CA LEU A 1145 35.48 32.64 25.79
C LEU A 1145 34.90 31.32 26.33
N SER A 1146 35.50 30.19 25.95
CA SER A 1146 35.10 28.86 26.43
C SER A 1146 35.47 28.58 27.90
N VAL A 1147 36.37 29.41 28.45
CA VAL A 1147 36.70 29.51 29.89
C VAL A 1147 36.84 31.01 30.17
N ILE A 1148 36.25 31.49 31.26
CA ILE A 1148 36.41 32.87 31.74
C ILE A 1148 37.08 32.82 33.11
N ASP A 1149 38.23 33.47 33.21
CA ASP A 1149 39.07 33.52 34.40
C ASP A 1149 38.56 34.57 35.42
N ASP A 1150 39.13 34.62 36.63
CA ASP A 1150 38.79 35.64 37.63
C ASP A 1150 39.82 36.77 37.65
N ASP A 1151 39.39 37.98 37.29
CA ASP A 1151 40.19 39.21 37.27
C ASP A 1151 40.00 40.10 38.52
N THR A 1152 39.09 39.72 39.42
CA THR A 1152 38.72 40.52 40.60
C THR A 1152 39.56 40.23 41.85
N VAL A 1153 40.35 39.15 41.85
CA VAL A 1153 41.20 38.72 42.98
C VAL A 1153 42.70 38.79 42.66
N ASP A 1154 43.52 38.96 43.70
CA ASP A 1154 44.99 38.85 43.61
C ASP A 1154 45.39 37.36 43.52
N PRO A 1155 45.93 36.88 42.39
CA PRO A 1155 46.22 35.46 42.21
C PRO A 1155 47.27 34.89 43.17
N ALA A 1156 48.08 35.73 43.82
CA ALA A 1156 49.04 35.30 44.84
C ALA A 1156 48.37 34.95 46.19
N LYS A 1157 47.18 35.50 46.46
CA LYS A 1157 46.39 35.20 47.67
C LYS A 1157 45.59 33.92 47.58
N VAL A 1158 45.18 33.54 46.36
CA VAL A 1158 44.26 32.43 46.12
C VAL A 1158 44.80 31.10 46.67
N ARG A 1159 43.95 30.38 47.41
CA ARG A 1159 44.18 29.04 47.99
C ARG A 1159 43.17 28.01 47.49
N LYS A 1160 41.96 28.43 47.11
CA LYS A 1160 40.91 27.58 46.50
C LYS A 1160 40.49 28.17 45.14
N VAL A 1161 40.36 27.34 44.12
CA VAL A 1161 39.68 27.72 42.87
C VAL A 1161 38.35 26.97 42.77
N LEU A 1162 37.26 27.73 42.66
CA LEU A 1162 35.94 27.19 42.34
C LEU A 1162 35.74 27.25 40.82
N LEU A 1163 35.60 26.08 40.20
CA LEU A 1163 35.16 25.88 38.83
C LEU A 1163 33.63 25.81 38.82
N THR A 1164 32.96 26.61 37.98
CA THR A 1164 31.49 26.59 37.85
C THR A 1164 31.05 27.09 36.47
N SER A 1165 29.75 27.30 36.24
CA SER A 1165 29.24 28.14 35.13
C SER A 1165 27.80 28.61 35.37
N GLY A 1166 27.22 29.35 34.42
CA GLY A 1166 25.82 29.76 34.43
C GLY A 1166 25.43 30.67 35.60
N LYS A 1167 24.24 30.43 36.19
CA LYS A 1167 23.67 31.27 37.26
C LYS A 1167 24.50 31.26 38.54
N LEU A 1168 25.00 30.09 38.95
CA LEU A 1168 25.66 29.91 40.25
C LEU A 1168 26.92 30.78 40.42
N TYR A 1169 27.65 31.07 39.34
CA TYR A 1169 28.76 32.02 39.35
C TYR A 1169 28.37 33.37 39.98
N TRP A 1170 27.22 33.92 39.60
CA TRP A 1170 26.79 35.25 40.02
C TRP A 1170 26.34 35.28 41.49
N GLU A 1171 25.75 34.20 41.97
CA GLU A 1171 25.39 34.02 43.39
C GLU A 1171 26.64 33.84 44.27
N LEU A 1172 27.62 33.04 43.82
CA LEU A 1172 28.91 32.89 44.47
C LEU A 1172 29.72 34.19 44.48
N ALA A 1173 29.73 34.95 43.38
CA ALA A 1173 30.45 36.22 43.28
C ALA A 1173 29.90 37.27 44.26
N ALA A 1174 28.57 37.45 44.29
CA ALA A 1174 27.91 38.40 45.18
C ALA A 1174 28.09 38.02 46.67
N GLU A 1175 28.01 36.73 47.01
CA GLU A 1175 28.22 36.29 48.39
C GLU A 1175 29.71 36.36 48.80
N ARG A 1176 30.65 36.12 47.89
CA ARG A 1176 32.10 36.29 48.11
C ARG A 1176 32.46 37.74 48.39
N GLU A 1177 31.96 38.68 47.58
CA GLU A 1177 32.14 40.12 47.78
C GLU A 1177 31.59 40.56 49.15
N LYS A 1178 30.35 40.15 49.46
CA LYS A 1178 29.67 40.39 50.74
C LYS A 1178 30.40 39.82 51.95
N ARG A 1179 31.16 38.73 51.80
CA ARG A 1179 32.01 38.12 52.84
C ARG A 1179 33.44 38.68 52.86
N GLN A 1180 33.84 39.49 51.88
CA GLN A 1180 35.19 40.03 51.72
C GLN A 1180 36.29 38.95 51.64
N ILE A 1181 35.96 37.81 51.01
CA ILE A 1181 36.86 36.67 50.78
C ILE A 1181 37.79 36.99 49.60
N ASP A 1182 39.11 36.99 49.82
CA ASP A 1182 40.13 37.32 48.80
C ASP A 1182 41.11 36.17 48.48
N ASP A 1183 40.89 34.98 49.02
CA ASP A 1183 41.67 33.75 48.80
C ASP A 1183 40.93 32.66 48.00
N ILE A 1184 39.72 32.94 47.50
CA ILE A 1184 38.95 32.04 46.62
C ILE A 1184 38.74 32.71 45.25
N ALA A 1185 39.14 32.05 44.17
CA ALA A 1185 38.88 32.48 42.78
C ALA A 1185 37.64 31.76 42.17
N LEU A 1186 36.91 32.45 41.29
CA LEU A 1186 35.71 31.95 40.61
C LEU A 1186 35.93 31.85 39.10
N VAL A 1187 36.35 30.67 38.62
CA VAL A 1187 36.65 30.41 37.20
C VAL A 1187 35.47 29.70 36.53
N ARG A 1188 35.04 30.20 35.37
CA ARG A 1188 33.89 29.69 34.63
C ARG A 1188 34.29 28.80 33.47
N ILE A 1189 33.61 27.67 33.29
CA ILE A 1189 33.77 26.77 32.13
C ILE A 1189 32.53 26.92 31.23
N GLU A 1190 32.55 27.90 30.33
CA GLU A 1190 31.39 28.24 29.50
C GLU A 1190 31.07 27.16 28.44
N GLN A 1191 32.09 26.44 27.96
CA GLN A 1191 31.95 25.29 27.05
C GLN A 1191 32.33 24.01 27.80
N TYR A 1192 31.36 23.14 28.07
CA TYR A 1192 31.59 21.85 28.74
C TYR A 1192 32.15 20.79 27.79
N TYR A 1193 31.69 20.78 26.54
CA TYR A 1193 32.18 19.88 25.50
C TYR A 1193 32.29 20.58 24.14
N PRO A 1194 33.34 20.34 23.33
CA PRO A 1194 34.60 19.70 23.70
C PRO A 1194 35.33 20.42 24.86
N ILE A 1195 36.02 19.66 25.72
CA ILE A 1195 36.70 20.21 26.91
C ILE A 1195 37.80 21.20 26.49
N PRO A 1196 37.78 22.47 26.94
CA PRO A 1196 38.72 23.51 26.52
C PRO A 1196 40.08 23.44 27.25
N LYS A 1197 40.75 22.28 27.14
CA LYS A 1197 41.94 21.86 27.92
C LYS A 1197 42.96 22.98 28.14
N ASP A 1198 43.48 23.58 27.07
CA ASP A 1198 44.61 24.53 27.17
C ASP A 1198 44.21 25.86 27.81
N LYS A 1199 42.96 26.31 27.60
CA LYS A 1199 42.42 27.52 28.23
C LYS A 1199 42.13 27.29 29.72
N LEU A 1200 41.60 26.12 30.07
CA LEU A 1200 41.39 25.72 31.48
C LEU A 1200 42.73 25.62 32.23
N ARG A 1201 43.74 24.99 31.60
CA ARG A 1201 45.11 24.95 32.13
C ARG A 1201 45.69 26.34 32.33
N ALA A 1202 45.55 27.23 31.34
CA ALA A 1202 46.08 28.59 31.41
C ALA A 1202 45.44 29.43 32.54
N ALA A 1203 44.12 29.31 32.75
CA ALA A 1203 43.43 29.95 33.88
C ALA A 1203 43.93 29.39 35.23
N LEU A 1204 43.96 28.06 35.39
CA LEU A 1204 44.40 27.43 36.65
C LEU A 1204 45.88 27.71 36.97
N GLN A 1205 46.76 27.81 35.96
CA GLN A 1205 48.16 28.20 36.12
C GLN A 1205 48.37 29.63 36.64
N ARG A 1206 47.35 30.49 36.60
CA ARG A 1206 47.41 31.85 37.18
C ARG A 1206 47.44 31.83 38.71
N TYR A 1207 47.01 30.74 39.35
CA TYR A 1207 46.85 30.61 40.80
C TYR A 1207 47.85 29.61 41.43
N PRO A 1208 49.17 29.84 41.38
CA PRO A 1208 50.19 28.88 41.85
C PRO A 1208 50.19 28.64 43.37
N GLY A 1209 49.41 29.40 44.13
CA GLY A 1209 49.18 29.19 45.56
C GLY A 1209 47.94 28.35 45.89
N ALA A 1210 47.17 27.91 44.88
CA ALA A 1210 45.96 27.11 45.09
C ALA A 1210 46.32 25.66 45.47
N THR A 1211 45.74 25.18 46.57
CA THR A 1211 45.91 23.79 47.06
C THR A 1211 44.62 22.97 46.94
N SER A 1212 43.52 23.57 46.48
CA SER A 1212 42.24 22.91 46.23
C SER A 1212 41.59 23.49 44.97
N VAL A 1213 41.07 22.59 44.13
CA VAL A 1213 40.20 22.92 42.99
C VAL A 1213 38.90 22.15 43.17
N VAL A 1214 37.78 22.84 43.06
CA VAL A 1214 36.44 22.31 43.38
C VAL A 1214 35.49 22.64 42.24
N TRP A 1215 34.68 21.68 41.81
CA TRP A 1215 33.55 21.90 40.91
C TRP A 1215 32.30 22.28 41.72
N ALA A 1216 31.70 23.44 41.45
CA ALA A 1216 30.48 23.90 42.10
C ALA A 1216 29.31 23.95 41.10
N GLN A 1217 28.22 23.22 41.38
CA GLN A 1217 27.01 23.17 40.53
C GLN A 1217 25.72 23.25 41.35
N GLU A 1218 24.61 23.63 40.72
CA GLU A 1218 23.29 23.65 41.38
C GLU A 1218 22.66 22.26 41.40
N GLU A 1219 22.96 21.46 40.39
CA GLU A 1219 22.34 20.18 40.09
C GLU A 1219 22.73 19.10 41.11
N PRO A 1220 21.86 18.09 41.34
CA PRO A 1220 22.19 16.90 42.13
C PRO A 1220 23.49 16.22 41.68
N GLU A 1221 24.22 15.60 42.60
CA GLU A 1221 25.52 14.94 42.33
C GLU A 1221 25.45 13.94 41.16
N ASN A 1222 24.33 13.24 40.97
CA ASN A 1222 24.11 12.31 39.87
C ASN A 1222 23.61 12.96 38.56
N GLN A 1223 23.70 14.29 38.45
CA GLN A 1223 23.18 15.14 37.38
C GLN A 1223 24.14 16.32 37.11
N GLY A 1224 23.81 17.19 36.15
CA GLY A 1224 24.65 18.34 35.85
C GLY A 1224 25.95 17.95 35.15
N ALA A 1225 27.02 18.71 35.39
CA ALA A 1225 28.33 18.40 34.79
C ALA A 1225 29.15 17.37 35.57
N TRP A 1226 28.92 17.20 36.88
CA TRP A 1226 29.78 16.40 37.77
C TRP A 1226 30.02 14.95 37.30
N PRO A 1227 29.01 14.16 36.86
CA PRO A 1227 29.24 12.79 36.38
C PRO A 1227 30.22 12.70 35.21
N PHE A 1228 30.29 13.74 34.37
CA PHE A 1228 31.23 13.83 33.26
C PHE A 1228 32.57 14.47 33.67
N PHE A 1229 32.55 15.60 34.39
CA PHE A 1229 33.75 16.35 34.76
C PHE A 1229 34.60 15.68 35.85
N GLY A 1230 34.00 15.10 36.88
CA GLY A 1230 34.72 14.36 37.93
C GLY A 1230 35.53 13.18 37.36
N LEU A 1231 35.04 12.59 36.25
CA LEU A 1231 35.74 11.54 35.52
C LEU A 1231 36.73 12.08 34.47
N ASN A 1232 36.34 13.10 33.70
CA ASN A 1232 37.10 13.53 32.51
C ASN A 1232 38.11 14.65 32.77
N LEU A 1233 37.86 15.63 33.64
CA LEU A 1233 38.82 16.72 33.84
C LEU A 1233 40.16 16.20 34.42
N PRO A 1234 40.18 15.36 35.49
CA PRO A 1234 41.43 14.79 36.00
C PRO A 1234 42.15 13.86 35.00
N ARG A 1235 41.42 13.27 34.04
CA ARG A 1235 42.00 12.40 32.99
C ARG A 1235 42.52 13.16 31.77
N ARG A 1236 41.92 14.31 31.43
CA ARG A 1236 42.18 15.06 30.20
C ARG A 1236 43.06 16.30 30.41
N VAL A 1237 43.21 16.77 31.65
CA VAL A 1237 44.13 17.85 32.07
C VAL A 1237 44.79 17.52 33.43
N PRO A 1238 45.42 16.33 33.60
CA PRO A 1238 45.97 15.89 34.89
C PRO A 1238 46.97 16.89 35.49
N GLU A 1239 47.71 17.61 34.66
CA GLU A 1239 48.67 18.65 35.07
C GLU A 1239 48.03 19.87 35.76
N ALA A 1240 46.71 19.99 35.77
CA ALA A 1240 45.97 21.06 36.44
C ALA A 1240 45.36 20.64 37.80
N PHE A 1241 45.51 19.38 38.22
CA PHE A 1241 44.91 18.84 39.45
C PHE A 1241 45.96 18.07 40.27
N SER A 1242 46.57 18.74 41.25
CA SER A 1242 47.54 18.11 42.18
C SER A 1242 46.90 17.21 43.24
N GLU A 1243 45.62 17.46 43.53
CA GLU A 1243 44.76 16.70 44.44
C GLU A 1243 43.48 16.27 43.68
N PRO A 1244 42.74 15.26 44.15
CA PRO A 1244 41.47 14.87 43.55
C PRO A 1244 40.50 16.06 43.45
N LEU A 1245 39.96 16.32 42.26
CA LEU A 1245 38.91 17.31 42.04
C LEU A 1245 37.72 17.02 42.98
N GLN A 1246 37.33 18.01 43.77
CA GLN A 1246 36.20 17.91 44.69
C GLN A 1246 34.91 18.46 44.05
N VAL A 1247 33.76 18.20 44.65
CA VAL A 1247 32.46 18.75 44.23
C VAL A 1247 31.72 19.39 45.40
N VAL A 1248 31.02 20.49 45.14
CA VAL A 1248 29.98 21.06 46.00
C VAL A 1248 28.71 21.19 45.16
N CYS A 1249 27.65 20.50 45.57
CA CYS A 1249 26.43 20.32 44.79
C CYS A 1249 25.23 19.93 45.66
N ARG A 1250 24.04 19.77 45.08
CA ARG A 1250 22.95 19.08 45.77
C ARG A 1250 23.29 17.60 45.93
N ARG A 1251 22.87 16.98 47.05
CA ARG A 1251 22.88 15.52 47.22
C ARG A 1251 22.30 14.80 45.99
N PRO A 1252 22.62 13.52 45.73
CA PRO A 1252 21.99 12.78 44.64
C PRO A 1252 20.47 12.66 44.81
N MET A 1253 19.74 12.77 43.68
CA MET A 1253 18.28 12.82 43.58
C MET A 1253 17.77 12.06 42.35
N ALA A 1254 16.62 11.39 42.50
CA ALA A 1254 15.91 10.72 41.40
C ALA A 1254 15.09 11.68 40.52
N ALA A 1255 14.74 12.86 41.05
CA ALA A 1255 14.13 13.96 40.31
C ALA A 1255 15.13 15.13 40.20
N PRO A 1256 15.00 16.07 39.24
CA PRO A 1256 15.97 17.16 39.08
C PRO A 1256 16.04 18.14 40.26
N SER A 1257 14.93 18.39 40.96
CA SER A 1257 14.91 19.31 42.10
C SER A 1257 13.93 18.87 43.20
N ALA A 1258 13.99 19.56 44.34
CA ALA A 1258 12.86 19.59 45.25
C ALA A 1258 11.66 20.31 44.62
N GLY A 1259 10.44 19.82 44.86
CA GLY A 1259 9.18 20.46 44.44
C GLY A 1259 8.70 21.60 45.35
N SER A 1260 9.56 22.11 46.24
CA SER A 1260 9.22 23.16 47.20
C SER A 1260 10.26 24.29 47.11
N PRO A 1261 9.85 25.54 46.79
CA PRO A 1261 10.76 26.67 46.70
C PRO A 1261 11.61 26.86 47.97
N LYS A 1262 11.01 26.68 49.14
CA LYS A 1262 11.70 26.81 50.45
C LYS A 1262 12.74 25.73 50.71
N VAL A 1263 12.59 24.55 50.11
CA VAL A 1263 13.62 23.49 50.19
C VAL A 1263 14.77 23.83 49.24
N HIS A 1264 14.44 24.28 48.02
CA HIS A 1264 15.43 24.82 47.09
C HIS A 1264 16.24 25.98 47.69
N GLU A 1265 15.61 26.95 48.35
CA GLU A 1265 16.27 28.08 49.05
C GLU A 1265 17.31 27.59 50.07
N VAL A 1266 16.96 26.59 50.90
CA VAL A 1266 17.85 26.01 51.91
C VAL A 1266 19.00 25.23 51.27
N GLU A 1267 18.72 24.42 50.25
CA GLU A 1267 19.74 23.69 49.48
C GLU A 1267 20.70 24.64 48.74
N GLN A 1268 20.18 25.72 48.15
CA GLN A 1268 20.96 26.71 47.41
C GLN A 1268 21.91 27.45 48.35
N LYS A 1269 21.41 27.86 49.52
CA LYS A 1269 22.25 28.48 50.54
C LYS A 1269 23.32 27.52 51.05
N ALA A 1270 23.02 26.23 51.21
CA ALA A 1270 24.00 25.24 51.64
C ALA A 1270 25.17 25.10 50.64
N ILE A 1271 24.87 25.01 49.33
CA ILE A 1271 25.88 24.98 48.25
C ILE A 1271 26.80 26.21 48.32
N ILE A 1272 26.22 27.42 48.47
CA ILE A 1272 26.98 28.68 48.54
C ILE A 1272 27.79 28.78 49.85
N ASP A 1273 27.22 28.34 50.97
CA ASP A 1273 27.89 28.33 52.28
C ASP A 1273 29.09 27.36 52.28
N GLU A 1274 28.97 26.19 51.65
CA GLU A 1274 30.02 25.15 51.57
C GLU A 1274 31.11 25.49 50.53
N ALA A 1275 30.75 26.02 49.36
CA ALA A 1275 31.72 26.43 48.36
C ALA A 1275 32.66 27.54 48.89
N LEU A 1276 32.10 28.49 49.64
CA LEU A 1276 32.80 29.64 50.24
C LEU A 1276 33.25 29.42 51.71
N SER A 1277 33.38 28.16 52.17
CA SER A 1277 33.90 27.82 53.52
C SER A 1277 35.39 27.53 53.56
#